data_AF-A0A062XVS1-F1
#
_entry.id   AF-A0A062XVS1-F1
#
_cell.length_a   1.000
_cell.length_b   1.000
_cell.length_c   1.000
_cell.angle_alpha   90.00
_cell.angle_beta   90.00
_cell.angle_gamma   90.00
#
_symmetry.space_group_name_H-M   'P 1'
#
loop_
_entity.id
_entity.type
_entity.pdbx_description
1 polymer ?
#
loop_
_entity_poly.entity_id
_entity_poly.type
_entity_poly.pdbx_seq_one_letter_code
_entity_poly.pdbx_strand_id
1 'polypeptide(L)'
;MVSACLVLALTVPGSVVSGTVFCEQPGKTVEVRVFAGSPAPWGLTPQGLPLATTQTPCGTPFRLDVPASSPWRVEVHAPGHTAAAFHLTEAGELPPVWLPKGLLRRVEVAGSWQGSLRLWGYLAEPRPWGRWQPAIPAGQLPRHGKLEFYAPKGARVVLWGQDESGAFARWELVGERESVRFAPTRATVRVVDALGKPVPGASVVAERAPSGAEAVSDAQGMARVPVGSGQWQLVAWKEGVGLGTARWPAQEPVSLQLQPSKEVSLVPAYPYPGLKVVPRPWLSYLHGKARAGANRIPLLGEGLHLAFWAPGFAYQQTDVEGDVDSVGIRLLPEGRLQVKVVDPAGKPQAGVPVFVDEPERWSLWSPGYTTPSLLARGVTDSLGTLEVAAEPGTVTVRVAAPPWAEAREEVEVPPGQRVTKTITLTPGARCRLQVTDPHGRPLAGVTAQVTRRGQGTVWYSGQPRPVIAEGSSDRDGMMVLEPLLPGPVEITLVKAGFVKRTVNVELPPEGKDLGAVVMEPGASLQGRVVDEKGEGIASAKVYVSADSDVPFGESTETDEAGFFQFPDLPRSGVVFLRAEKQNRVSSRPLKVELPSPPVELVVPGGRVIVGRVVRATDGKPIAAARVYATEVLTRVVGGFSGMSVRSLGPGVETDNDGIFRLEVGDSPSIELHVRAKGFRETSRQVRMEPGEKPRPLLIQLEEGLVLAGRVIEPSGRPAVGVAVRLETERQQARGLAVGSRIKVWSSVTDGEGRFRVADLPPGRYEVMAQTPEGWRAREVAEAGREDLELELEPTGTLTVTVKDKSGAPVAGASVEGWANSGQSWKQITDALGEVRLGQASPGTHSLRITHPNFAPAWLRFDVKAGEESRREVTLEAGGVVEGVVKGLSASELSRCSVSVGVSSATPLPDGSFRITNAPLGKQRVEARVGWTGRFRNAQVEVKPDAPAWVELDFALGFTLTGQVHKQGKPLSGLMVAASREGEGVADSTDSQGQFRLRGLEAGLWKLSVADASGQVLLRQELELTADRHLELALPSGALAGSVVAAESREPVAEATVIVHQKGGFLRQETTGDDGRFGFSDLPDGDFTITAQAPGYGSASKEVHISAGQAPEVVLALPKEAVLELFVQELGGSVGERVWVRLSDASGLTRQLAVPLNRRGRGVISGLPPGRYGLVVDGLGHAGLVVTTPGQAQVVLQEGGSLILSAPAQRNLKVRVLFPEGLPVPLGWQANEAGEVEVKAGQQRSLLLPAGRYQLLTDSGASIWVDIPAGGAPVTVELP
;
A
#
# COMPACT_ATOMS: atom_id res chain seq x y z
N MET A 1 -87.34 4.53 -2.67
CA MET A 1 -88.12 3.28 -2.81
C MET A 1 -87.16 2.10 -2.78
N VAL A 2 -87.52 1.01 -2.09
CA VAL A 2 -87.19 -0.42 -2.34
C VAL A 2 -85.79 -0.70 -2.94
N SER A 3 -84.77 -1.12 -2.17
CA SER A 3 -84.52 -2.43 -1.50
C SER A 3 -83.83 -3.51 -2.35
N ALA A 4 -82.67 -3.94 -1.84
CA ALA A 4 -82.05 -5.26 -1.89
C ALA A 4 -81.71 -5.94 -3.25
N CYS A 5 -80.41 -6.19 -3.45
CA CYS A 5 -79.96 -7.54 -3.76
C CYS A 5 -78.59 -7.83 -3.09
N LEU A 6 -78.45 -8.99 -2.48
CA LEU A 6 -77.27 -9.43 -1.72
C LEU A 6 -76.32 -10.20 -2.65
N VAL A 7 -75.03 -9.87 -2.66
CA VAL A 7 -73.98 -10.82 -3.08
C VAL A 7 -72.92 -10.88 -2.00
N LEU A 8 -72.84 -12.04 -1.34
CA LEU A 8 -71.71 -12.43 -0.52
C LEU A 8 -70.48 -12.58 -1.42
N ALA A 9 -69.55 -11.62 -1.34
CA ALA A 9 -68.17 -11.90 -1.69
C ALA A 9 -67.53 -12.60 -0.48
N LEU A 10 -67.25 -13.90 -0.61
CA LEU A 10 -66.51 -14.65 0.40
C LEU A 10 -65.19 -13.95 0.70
N THR A 11 -64.88 -13.74 1.98
CA THR A 11 -63.54 -13.38 2.42
C THR A 11 -62.59 -14.53 2.13
N VAL A 12 -61.92 -14.46 0.98
CA VAL A 12 -60.66 -15.18 0.72
C VAL A 12 -59.72 -14.85 1.89
N PRO A 13 -59.00 -15.82 2.49
CA PRO A 13 -58.08 -15.55 3.58
C PRO A 13 -57.10 -14.45 3.17
N GLY A 14 -57.00 -13.41 4.02
CA GLY A 14 -56.13 -12.28 3.79
C GLY A 14 -54.68 -12.73 3.58
N SER A 15 -54.02 -12.10 2.63
CA SER A 15 -52.56 -12.20 2.50
C SER A 15 -51.92 -11.52 3.70
N VAL A 16 -50.74 -11.97 4.11
CA VAL A 16 -50.04 -11.43 5.29
C VAL A 16 -48.69 -10.87 4.86
N VAL A 17 -48.41 -9.63 5.25
CA VAL A 17 -47.07 -9.05 5.21
C VAL A 17 -46.55 -8.97 6.63
N SER A 18 -45.39 -9.54 6.88
CA SER A 18 -44.70 -9.48 8.18
C SER A 18 -43.24 -9.10 8.00
N GLY A 19 -42.53 -8.88 9.11
CA GLY A 19 -41.09 -8.63 9.11
C GLY A 19 -40.65 -7.91 10.37
N THR A 20 -39.34 -7.64 10.49
CA THR A 20 -38.79 -6.92 11.65
C THR A 20 -37.95 -5.74 11.18
N VAL A 21 -38.16 -4.58 11.82
CA VAL A 21 -37.46 -3.34 11.52
C VAL A 21 -36.60 -2.94 12.71
N PHE A 22 -35.34 -2.66 12.41
CA PHE A 22 -34.28 -2.26 13.32
C PHE A 22 -33.80 -0.85 12.98
N CYS A 23 -33.22 -0.16 13.95
CA CYS A 23 -32.86 1.25 13.88
C CYS A 23 -31.85 1.58 14.98
N GLU A 24 -31.12 2.69 14.85
CA GLU A 24 -30.07 3.06 15.82
C GLU A 24 -30.56 3.35 17.25
N GLN A 25 -31.88 3.48 17.46
CA GLN A 25 -32.46 3.81 18.77
C GLN A 25 -33.56 2.80 19.18
N PRO A 26 -33.24 1.81 20.05
CA PRO A 26 -34.20 0.81 20.52
C PRO A 26 -35.45 1.45 21.14
N GLY A 27 -36.61 0.84 20.90
CA GLY A 27 -37.89 1.33 21.43
C GLY A 27 -38.46 2.57 20.72
N LYS A 28 -37.80 3.14 19.70
CA LYS A 28 -38.47 4.10 18.79
C LYS A 28 -39.63 3.41 18.08
N THR A 29 -40.77 4.09 18.01
CA THR A 29 -41.91 3.65 17.20
C THR A 29 -41.54 3.69 15.72
N VAL A 30 -41.51 2.52 15.10
CA VAL A 30 -41.44 2.35 13.65
C VAL A 30 -42.88 2.33 13.13
N GLU A 31 -43.17 3.17 12.15
CA GLU A 31 -44.44 3.13 11.44
C GLU A 31 -44.28 2.39 10.11
N VAL A 32 -45.07 1.34 9.93
CA VAL A 32 -45.11 0.52 8.71
C VAL A 32 -46.45 0.71 8.04
N ARG A 33 -46.45 1.24 6.81
CA ARG A 33 -47.65 1.55 6.02
C ARG A 33 -47.68 0.73 4.75
N VAL A 34 -48.82 0.12 4.43
CA VAL A 34 -49.00 -0.68 3.21
C VAL A 34 -50.07 -0.10 2.30
N PHE A 35 -49.78 -0.01 1.01
CA PHE A 35 -50.64 0.62 0.00
C PHE A 35 -50.92 -0.34 -1.17
N ALA A 36 -52.09 -0.16 -1.80
CA ALA A 36 -52.54 -0.96 -2.93
C ALA A 36 -51.77 -0.63 -4.22
N GLY A 37 -51.36 -1.66 -4.95
CA GLY A 37 -51.06 -1.56 -6.38
C GLY A 37 -49.57 -1.65 -6.76
N SER A 38 -49.40 -2.02 -8.04
CA SER A 38 -48.14 -1.99 -8.80
C SER A 38 -47.49 -0.60 -8.75
N PRO A 39 -46.15 -0.48 -8.95
CA PRO A 39 -45.44 0.74 -8.59
C PRO A 39 -45.97 1.94 -9.38
N ALA A 40 -46.40 2.97 -8.64
CA ALA A 40 -46.56 4.34 -9.13
C ALA A 40 -45.27 5.15 -8.81
N PRO A 41 -44.96 6.22 -9.57
CA PRO A 41 -43.66 6.87 -9.48
C PRO A 41 -43.42 7.58 -8.15
N TRP A 42 -42.15 7.60 -7.74
CA TRP A 42 -41.72 8.13 -6.46
C TRP A 42 -41.87 9.66 -6.44
N GLY A 43 -42.90 10.16 -5.76
CA GLY A 43 -43.16 11.59 -5.65
C GLY A 43 -44.49 11.92 -5.00
N LEU A 44 -45.57 11.27 -5.46
CA LEU A 44 -46.89 11.41 -4.84
C LEU A 44 -46.93 10.67 -3.49
N THR A 45 -47.40 11.35 -2.46
CA THR A 45 -48.10 10.71 -1.34
C THR A 45 -49.18 9.81 -1.95
N PRO A 46 -49.29 8.52 -1.58
CA PRO A 46 -50.35 7.68 -2.10
C PRO A 46 -51.70 8.37 -1.87
N GLN A 47 -52.45 8.64 -2.95
CA GLN A 47 -53.76 9.25 -2.85
C GLN A 47 -54.76 8.19 -2.42
N GLY A 48 -54.84 8.00 -1.11
CA GLY A 48 -55.67 7.01 -0.44
C GLY A 48 -55.17 6.79 0.98
N LEU A 49 -56.07 6.33 1.85
CA LEU A 49 -55.65 5.77 3.14
C LEU A 49 -54.79 4.52 2.87
N PRO A 50 -53.76 4.25 3.69
CA PRO A 50 -53.05 2.98 3.64
C PRO A 50 -54.04 1.82 3.79
N LEU A 51 -53.89 0.77 2.96
CA LEU A 51 -54.69 -0.45 3.04
C LEU A 51 -54.63 -1.05 4.44
N ALA A 52 -53.44 -1.00 5.04
CA ALA A 52 -53.21 -1.30 6.43
C ALA A 52 -52.00 -0.51 6.92
N THR A 53 -51.95 -0.23 8.23
CA THR A 53 -50.80 0.41 8.88
C THR A 53 -50.65 -0.18 10.26
N THR A 54 -49.41 -0.35 10.70
CA THR A 54 -49.09 -0.73 12.06
C THR A 54 -47.95 0.12 12.59
N GLN A 55 -47.91 0.27 13.90
CA GLN A 55 -46.81 0.88 14.61
C GLN A 55 -46.21 -0.19 15.54
N THR A 56 -44.93 -0.48 15.33
CA THR A 56 -44.20 -1.50 16.09
C THR A 56 -42.99 -0.85 16.77
N PRO A 57 -42.64 -1.21 18.02
CA PRO A 57 -41.36 -0.79 18.59
C PRO A 57 -40.22 -1.37 17.75
N CYS A 58 -39.22 -0.54 17.44
CA CYS A 58 -37.99 -0.95 16.76
C CYS A 58 -37.38 -2.21 17.41
N GLY A 59 -37.12 -3.24 16.59
CA GLY A 59 -36.71 -4.59 17.00
C GLY A 59 -37.85 -5.60 17.20
N THR A 60 -39.12 -5.19 17.09
CA THR A 60 -40.30 -6.07 17.31
C THR A 60 -40.93 -6.45 15.97
N PRO A 61 -41.20 -7.75 15.71
CA PRO A 61 -41.81 -8.18 14.46
C PRO A 61 -43.22 -7.60 14.32
N PHE A 62 -43.52 -7.07 13.14
CA PHE A 62 -44.87 -6.65 12.78
C PHE A 62 -45.55 -7.72 11.94
N ARG A 63 -46.88 -7.76 12.02
CA ARG A 63 -47.75 -8.55 11.14
C ARG A 63 -48.88 -7.65 10.68
N LEU A 64 -49.18 -7.71 9.40
CA LEU A 64 -50.17 -6.85 8.76
C LEU A 64 -50.98 -7.68 7.77
N ASP A 65 -52.28 -7.81 8.04
CA ASP A 65 -53.21 -8.46 7.11
C ASP A 65 -53.51 -7.50 5.95
N VAL A 66 -53.37 -7.98 4.72
CA VAL A 66 -53.55 -7.22 3.48
C VAL A 66 -54.50 -7.95 2.53
N PRO A 67 -55.24 -7.23 1.67
CA PRO A 67 -56.12 -7.85 0.67
C PRO A 67 -55.32 -8.77 -0.26
N ALA A 68 -55.89 -9.91 -0.65
CA ALA A 68 -55.20 -10.93 -1.48
C ALA A 68 -54.74 -10.45 -2.87
N SER A 69 -55.16 -9.25 -3.31
CA SER A 69 -54.70 -8.60 -4.53
C SER A 69 -53.36 -7.87 -4.32
N SER A 70 -52.27 -8.47 -4.78
CA SER A 70 -50.94 -7.84 -4.92
C SER A 70 -50.82 -7.09 -6.28
N PRO A 71 -49.79 -6.26 -6.52
CA PRO A 71 -48.68 -5.89 -5.64
C PRO A 71 -49.07 -4.93 -4.51
N TRP A 72 -48.22 -4.86 -3.48
CA TRP A 72 -48.28 -3.84 -2.44
C TRP A 72 -46.96 -3.06 -2.32
N ARG A 73 -47.05 -1.80 -1.91
CA ARG A 73 -45.91 -0.98 -1.47
C ARG A 73 -45.91 -0.95 0.06
N VAL A 74 -44.81 -1.35 0.69
CA VAL A 74 -44.59 -1.27 2.14
C VAL A 74 -43.60 -0.16 2.42
N GLU A 75 -43.99 0.85 3.18
CA GLU A 75 -43.09 1.91 3.64
C GLU A 75 -42.80 1.78 5.13
N VAL A 76 -41.56 2.09 5.51
CA VAL A 76 -41.03 1.91 6.85
C VAL A 76 -40.34 3.20 7.29
N HIS A 77 -40.89 3.84 8.32
CA HIS A 77 -40.46 5.16 8.80
C HIS A 77 -40.10 5.13 10.28
N ALA A 78 -39.00 5.78 10.66
CA ALA A 78 -38.63 6.03 12.06
C ALA A 78 -38.09 7.47 12.23
N PRO A 79 -38.55 8.25 13.21
CA PRO A 79 -38.12 9.65 13.39
C PRO A 79 -36.60 9.78 13.56
N GLY A 80 -35.98 10.68 12.79
CA GLY A 80 -34.53 10.95 12.82
C GLY A 80 -33.65 9.94 12.06
N HIS A 81 -34.25 8.95 11.41
CA HIS A 81 -33.57 7.91 10.65
C HIS A 81 -33.95 7.97 9.16
N THR A 82 -33.13 7.38 8.31
CA THR A 82 -33.40 7.25 6.87
C THR A 82 -34.53 6.25 6.65
N ALA A 83 -35.61 6.66 5.99
CA ALA A 83 -36.76 5.80 5.70
C ALA A 83 -36.46 4.76 4.60
N ALA A 84 -37.16 3.63 4.64
CA ALA A 84 -37.05 2.54 3.67
C ALA A 84 -38.41 2.23 3.02
N ALA A 85 -38.40 1.73 1.78
CA ALA A 85 -39.60 1.31 1.07
C ALA A 85 -39.35 0.03 0.25
N PHE A 86 -40.35 -0.85 0.24
CA PHE A 86 -40.31 -2.18 -0.37
C PHE A 86 -41.53 -2.36 -1.28
N HIS A 87 -41.37 -3.15 -2.33
CA HIS A 87 -42.46 -3.53 -3.23
C HIS A 87 -42.59 -5.05 -3.23
N LEU A 88 -43.77 -5.54 -2.89
CA LEU A 88 -44.08 -6.97 -2.77
C LEU A 88 -45.07 -7.38 -3.85
N THR A 89 -44.70 -8.35 -4.68
CA THR A 89 -45.58 -8.95 -5.70
C THR A 89 -46.38 -10.14 -5.15
N GLU A 90 -46.01 -10.67 -4.00
CA GLU A 90 -46.66 -11.78 -3.28
C GLU A 90 -46.56 -11.56 -1.76
N ALA A 91 -47.39 -12.28 -0.99
CA ALA A 91 -47.41 -12.19 0.47
C ALA A 91 -46.22 -12.95 1.09
N GLY A 92 -45.65 -12.39 2.15
CA GLY A 92 -44.47 -12.97 2.78
C GLY A 92 -43.83 -12.06 3.81
N GLU A 93 -42.71 -12.54 4.33
CA GLU A 93 -41.91 -11.83 5.31
C GLU A 93 -40.87 -10.94 4.62
N LEU A 94 -40.82 -9.66 4.99
CA LEU A 94 -39.76 -8.75 4.56
C LEU A 94 -38.42 -9.18 5.15
N PRO A 95 -37.30 -9.04 4.41
CA PRO A 95 -35.98 -9.14 5.00
C PRO A 95 -35.85 -8.08 6.11
N PRO A 96 -35.07 -8.37 7.17
CA PRO A 96 -34.81 -7.43 8.25
C PRO A 96 -34.32 -6.07 7.75
N VAL A 97 -34.97 -5.01 8.20
CA VAL A 97 -34.71 -3.64 7.70
C VAL A 97 -33.90 -2.87 8.73
N TRP A 98 -32.72 -2.37 8.37
CA TRP A 98 -31.95 -1.45 9.20
C TRP A 98 -32.15 0.01 8.76
N LEU A 99 -32.59 0.87 9.67
CA LEU A 99 -32.73 2.31 9.43
C LEU A 99 -31.59 3.08 10.13
N PRO A 100 -30.56 3.55 9.39
CA PRO A 100 -29.47 4.35 9.97
C PRO A 100 -29.93 5.78 10.28
N LYS A 101 -29.28 6.42 11.26
CA LYS A 101 -29.55 7.80 11.67
C LYS A 101 -29.02 8.77 10.61
N GLY A 102 -29.90 9.62 10.10
CA GLY A 102 -29.56 10.52 9.00
C GLY A 102 -30.80 11.08 8.31
N LEU A 103 -30.68 12.30 7.79
CA LEU A 103 -31.77 13.05 7.15
C LEU A 103 -31.49 13.18 5.65
N LEU A 104 -32.04 12.26 4.87
CA LEU A 104 -32.06 12.35 3.41
C LEU A 104 -33.01 13.49 3.01
N ARG A 105 -32.48 14.57 2.38
CA ARG A 105 -33.35 15.58 1.77
C ARG A 105 -33.93 15.02 0.47
N ARG A 106 -35.25 15.15 0.33
CA ARG A 106 -36.08 14.60 -0.75
C ARG A 106 -35.60 15.10 -2.12
N VAL A 107 -35.46 14.20 -3.08
CA VAL A 107 -35.19 14.49 -4.49
C VAL A 107 -36.50 14.31 -5.28
N GLU A 108 -36.83 15.25 -6.16
CA GLU A 108 -38.04 15.24 -6.98
C GLU A 108 -37.69 15.21 -8.48
N VAL A 109 -38.42 14.39 -9.25
CA VAL A 109 -38.26 14.22 -10.70
C VAL A 109 -39.65 14.12 -11.34
N ALA A 110 -39.86 14.75 -12.50
CA ALA A 110 -41.17 14.80 -13.16
C ALA A 110 -41.14 14.29 -14.62
N GLY A 111 -41.96 13.29 -14.96
CA GLY A 111 -42.14 12.76 -16.33
C GLY A 111 -42.58 11.28 -16.37
N SER A 112 -43.09 10.79 -17.52
CA SER A 112 -43.73 9.45 -17.65
C SER A 112 -43.49 8.72 -19.00
N TRP A 113 -43.23 7.39 -18.96
CA TRP A 113 -43.26 6.35 -20.05
C TRP A 113 -42.88 4.97 -19.51
N GLN A 114 -42.77 3.97 -20.40
CA GLN A 114 -42.41 2.57 -20.13
C GLN A 114 -41.06 2.18 -20.79
N GLY A 115 -40.21 1.51 -20.00
CA GLY A 115 -38.83 1.16 -20.32
C GLY A 115 -37.99 0.85 -19.08
N SER A 116 -36.88 0.12 -19.25
CA SER A 116 -35.99 -0.32 -18.15
C SER A 116 -34.64 0.40 -18.14
N LEU A 117 -34.31 1.09 -17.04
CA LEU A 117 -33.11 1.92 -16.90
C LEU A 117 -32.20 1.41 -15.77
N ARG A 118 -30.89 1.25 -16.04
CA ARG A 118 -29.89 0.83 -15.04
C ARG A 118 -28.84 1.92 -14.83
N LEU A 119 -28.85 2.52 -13.63
CA LEU A 119 -27.88 3.54 -13.21
C LEU A 119 -26.57 2.87 -12.75
N TRP A 120 -25.44 3.45 -13.17
CA TRP A 120 -24.09 3.11 -12.70
C TRP A 120 -23.39 4.41 -12.36
N GLY A 121 -22.50 4.41 -11.36
CA GLY A 121 -21.74 5.60 -10.98
C GLY A 121 -20.48 5.28 -10.19
N TYR A 122 -19.47 6.12 -10.36
CA TYR A 122 -18.31 6.25 -9.49
C TYR A 122 -18.31 7.68 -8.97
N LEU A 123 -18.01 7.88 -7.69
CA LEU A 123 -17.57 9.18 -7.20
C LEU A 123 -16.13 9.37 -7.67
N ALA A 124 -15.88 10.38 -8.50
CA ALA A 124 -14.51 10.80 -8.78
C ALA A 124 -14.00 11.60 -7.58
N GLU A 125 -12.90 11.11 -6.99
CA GLU A 125 -12.22 11.58 -5.77
C GLU A 125 -12.79 11.08 -4.42
N PRO A 126 -11.92 10.77 -3.43
CA PRO A 126 -12.22 9.70 -2.48
C PRO A 126 -12.86 10.17 -1.17
N ARG A 127 -14.07 9.67 -0.90
CA ARG A 127 -14.63 9.48 0.45
C ARG A 127 -15.29 8.09 0.52
N PRO A 128 -15.34 7.42 1.68
CA PRO A 128 -15.37 5.94 1.76
C PRO A 128 -16.75 5.31 1.54
N TRP A 129 -17.66 5.96 0.81
CA TRP A 129 -19.02 5.49 0.62
C TRP A 129 -19.13 4.71 -0.69
N GLY A 130 -19.45 3.42 -0.57
CA GLY A 130 -19.36 2.44 -1.66
C GLY A 130 -20.32 2.65 -2.84
N ARG A 131 -20.31 1.69 -3.76
CA ARG A 131 -21.12 1.73 -4.99
C ARG A 131 -22.62 1.89 -4.70
N TRP A 132 -23.22 2.92 -5.29
CA TRP A 132 -24.67 3.08 -5.35
C TRP A 132 -25.27 2.23 -6.47
N GLN A 133 -26.31 1.45 -6.17
CA GLN A 133 -27.15 0.75 -7.16
C GLN A 133 -28.65 0.86 -6.82
N PRO A 134 -29.29 2.01 -7.11
CA PRO A 134 -30.75 2.07 -7.13
C PRO A 134 -31.30 1.33 -8.37
N ALA A 135 -32.01 0.24 -8.14
CA ALA A 135 -32.73 -0.48 -9.19
C ALA A 135 -34.16 0.06 -9.32
N ILE A 136 -34.46 0.78 -10.40
CA ILE A 136 -35.82 1.21 -10.73
C ILE A 136 -36.45 0.13 -11.64
N PRO A 137 -37.60 -0.48 -11.26
CA PRO A 137 -38.27 -1.47 -12.10
C PRO A 137 -38.65 -0.92 -13.49
N ALA A 138 -38.68 -1.78 -14.49
CA ALA A 138 -39.06 -1.41 -15.85
C ALA A 138 -40.50 -0.82 -15.89
N GLY A 139 -40.65 0.41 -16.39
CA GLY A 139 -41.98 1.01 -16.61
C GLY A 139 -42.22 2.49 -16.25
N GLN A 140 -41.22 3.35 -15.97
CA GLN A 140 -41.47 4.72 -15.40
C GLN A 140 -40.50 5.91 -15.75
N LEU A 141 -40.10 6.21 -16.99
CA LEU A 141 -39.27 7.42 -17.38
C LEU A 141 -39.66 7.96 -18.78
N PRO A 142 -39.15 9.06 -19.38
CA PRO A 142 -39.70 9.61 -20.67
C PRO A 142 -39.01 9.17 -22.00
N ARG A 143 -39.75 8.99 -23.12
CA ARG A 143 -39.17 8.77 -24.50
C ARG A 143 -38.36 9.97 -24.99
N HIS A 144 -38.82 11.17 -24.65
CA HIS A 144 -38.07 12.43 -24.67
C HIS A 144 -38.50 13.23 -23.44
N GLY A 145 -37.55 13.74 -22.65
CA GLY A 145 -37.86 14.47 -21.42
C GLY A 145 -36.62 15.03 -20.72
N LYS A 146 -36.85 15.92 -19.75
CA LYS A 146 -35.84 16.61 -18.95
C LYS A 146 -35.84 15.99 -17.54
N LEU A 147 -34.76 15.33 -17.14
CA LEU A 147 -34.52 14.84 -15.79
C LEU A 147 -33.71 15.90 -15.03
N GLU A 148 -34.02 16.16 -13.76
CA GLU A 148 -33.22 17.05 -12.91
C GLU A 148 -32.58 16.25 -11.78
N PHE A 149 -31.29 16.50 -11.53
CA PHE A 149 -30.46 15.79 -10.56
C PHE A 149 -29.81 16.80 -9.61
N TYR A 150 -29.68 16.42 -8.35
CA TYR A 150 -29.07 17.23 -7.29
C TYR A 150 -28.00 16.39 -6.59
N ALA A 151 -26.74 16.84 -6.61
CA ALA A 151 -25.63 16.19 -5.92
C ALA A 151 -25.00 17.14 -4.87
N PRO A 152 -24.26 16.65 -3.87
CA PRO A 152 -23.55 17.54 -2.94
C PRO A 152 -22.61 18.51 -3.68
N LYS A 153 -22.47 19.74 -3.17
CA LYS A 153 -21.57 20.74 -3.78
C LYS A 153 -20.14 20.21 -3.91
N GLY A 154 -19.61 20.21 -5.13
CA GLY A 154 -18.30 19.65 -5.47
C GLY A 154 -18.27 18.16 -5.83
N ALA A 155 -19.38 17.41 -5.68
CA ALA A 155 -19.44 16.03 -6.11
C ALA A 155 -19.54 15.92 -7.64
N ARG A 156 -18.64 15.12 -8.23
CA ARG A 156 -18.74 14.66 -9.62
C ARG A 156 -19.50 13.34 -9.68
N VAL A 157 -20.60 13.30 -10.43
CA VAL A 157 -21.47 12.12 -10.54
C VAL A 157 -21.64 11.74 -12.01
N VAL A 158 -21.11 10.58 -12.39
CA VAL A 158 -21.36 9.97 -13.71
C VAL A 158 -22.64 9.14 -13.64
N LEU A 159 -23.56 9.34 -14.59
CA LEU A 159 -24.82 8.62 -14.70
C LEU A 159 -24.93 7.89 -16.05
N TRP A 160 -25.63 6.76 -16.04
CA TRP A 160 -25.89 5.91 -17.22
C TRP A 160 -27.36 5.53 -17.28
N GLY A 161 -27.97 5.63 -18.45
CA GLY A 161 -29.37 5.24 -18.68
C GLY A 161 -29.51 4.18 -19.76
N GLN A 162 -30.52 3.31 -19.63
CA GLN A 162 -30.95 2.32 -20.64
C GLN A 162 -32.47 2.49 -20.92
N ASP A 163 -32.96 2.08 -22.08
CA ASP A 163 -34.39 1.87 -22.35
C ASP A 163 -34.76 0.43 -22.74
N GLU A 164 -36.08 0.15 -22.83
CA GLU A 164 -36.64 -1.15 -23.23
C GLU A 164 -36.20 -1.62 -24.63
N SER A 165 -35.80 -0.69 -25.51
CA SER A 165 -35.30 -1.01 -26.85
C SER A 165 -33.80 -1.36 -26.85
N GLY A 166 -33.17 -1.33 -25.68
CA GLY A 166 -31.74 -1.51 -25.49
C GLY A 166 -30.93 -0.26 -25.85
N ALA A 167 -31.51 0.94 -25.94
CA ALA A 167 -30.75 2.16 -26.21
C ALA A 167 -30.22 2.80 -24.92
N PHE A 168 -29.10 3.54 -24.99
CA PHE A 168 -28.37 4.04 -23.81
C PHE A 168 -27.92 5.50 -23.95
N ALA A 169 -27.69 6.15 -22.81
CA ALA A 169 -27.06 7.46 -22.73
C ALA A 169 -26.22 7.62 -21.45
N ARG A 170 -25.21 8.51 -21.49
CA ARG A 170 -24.26 8.80 -20.41
C ARG A 170 -24.24 10.30 -20.13
N TRP A 171 -24.14 10.68 -18.85
CA TRP A 171 -23.92 12.06 -18.42
C TRP A 171 -22.90 12.12 -17.28
N GLU A 172 -22.36 13.32 -17.05
CA GLU A 172 -21.38 13.61 -16.02
C GLU A 172 -21.74 14.96 -15.42
N LEU A 173 -22.11 14.97 -14.14
CA LEU A 173 -22.70 16.11 -13.42
C LEU A 173 -21.73 16.65 -12.38
N VAL A 174 -21.76 17.95 -12.10
CA VAL A 174 -20.93 18.61 -11.08
C VAL A 174 -21.77 19.53 -10.18
N GLY A 175 -22.12 19.05 -8.98
CA GLY A 175 -22.72 19.86 -7.92
C GLY A 175 -24.26 19.91 -7.85
N GLU A 176 -24.79 21.04 -7.33
CA GLU A 176 -26.06 21.04 -6.59
C GLU A 176 -27.34 20.91 -7.43
N ARG A 177 -27.36 21.32 -8.70
CA ARG A 177 -28.53 21.11 -9.58
C ARG A 177 -28.13 21.12 -11.04
N GLU A 178 -28.30 20.00 -11.72
CA GLU A 178 -28.15 19.90 -13.18
C GLU A 178 -29.37 19.28 -13.83
N SER A 179 -29.60 19.64 -15.11
CA SER A 179 -30.75 19.15 -15.85
C SER A 179 -30.40 18.57 -17.21
N VAL A 180 -30.90 17.37 -17.45
CA VAL A 180 -30.43 16.43 -18.48
C VAL A 180 -31.58 16.05 -19.40
N ARG A 181 -31.39 16.15 -20.72
CA ARG A 181 -32.40 15.69 -21.70
C ARG A 181 -32.11 14.27 -22.17
N PHE A 182 -33.13 13.41 -22.17
CA PHE A 182 -33.05 12.05 -22.70
C PHE A 182 -33.31 12.03 -24.21
N ALA A 183 -32.31 11.59 -24.98
CA ALA A 183 -32.40 11.33 -26.42
C ALA A 183 -31.51 10.12 -26.76
N PRO A 184 -32.07 8.92 -26.93
CA PRO A 184 -31.30 7.73 -27.28
C PRO A 184 -30.84 7.84 -28.73
N THR A 185 -29.56 8.19 -28.93
CA THR A 185 -28.98 8.22 -30.27
C THR A 185 -28.57 6.79 -30.66
N ARG A 186 -28.73 6.44 -31.93
CA ARG A 186 -28.32 5.13 -32.45
C ARG A 186 -27.43 5.34 -33.65
N ALA A 187 -26.18 4.90 -33.55
CA ALA A 187 -25.29 4.83 -34.69
C ALA A 187 -25.76 3.71 -35.62
N THR A 188 -26.03 4.05 -36.88
CA THR A 188 -26.21 3.02 -37.91
C THR A 188 -24.83 2.55 -38.36
N VAL A 189 -24.57 1.26 -38.28
CA VAL A 189 -23.25 0.65 -38.48
C VAL A 189 -23.33 -0.40 -39.58
N ARG A 190 -22.32 -0.47 -40.44
CA ARG A 190 -22.17 -1.53 -41.44
C ARG A 190 -20.91 -2.34 -41.18
N VAL A 191 -21.06 -3.57 -40.73
CA VAL A 191 -19.97 -4.52 -40.49
C VAL A 191 -19.63 -5.24 -41.79
N VAL A 192 -18.37 -5.13 -42.21
CA VAL A 192 -17.83 -5.78 -43.41
C VAL A 192 -16.54 -6.52 -43.11
N ASP A 193 -16.18 -7.50 -43.93
CA ASP A 193 -14.89 -8.21 -43.83
C ASP A 193 -13.75 -7.40 -44.47
N ALA A 194 -12.53 -7.94 -44.41
CA ALA A 194 -11.34 -7.35 -45.04
C ALA A 194 -11.49 -7.11 -46.56
N LEU A 195 -12.43 -7.77 -47.24
CA LEU A 195 -12.74 -7.63 -48.67
C LEU A 195 -13.96 -6.74 -48.94
N GLY A 196 -14.54 -6.10 -47.91
CA GLY A 196 -15.70 -5.22 -48.00
C GLY A 196 -17.05 -5.95 -48.14
N LYS A 197 -17.10 -7.27 -47.98
CA LYS A 197 -18.37 -8.03 -48.00
C LYS A 197 -19.08 -7.90 -46.65
N PRO A 198 -20.42 -7.78 -46.63
CA PRO A 198 -21.21 -7.81 -45.40
C PRO A 198 -20.92 -9.01 -44.49
N VAL A 199 -20.79 -8.77 -43.18
CA VAL A 199 -20.63 -9.83 -42.19
C VAL A 199 -21.90 -9.92 -41.33
N PRO A 200 -22.78 -10.92 -41.55
CA PRO A 200 -23.96 -11.14 -40.73
C PRO A 200 -23.63 -11.86 -39.43
N GLY A 201 -24.40 -11.60 -38.37
CA GLY A 201 -24.21 -12.25 -37.06
C GLY A 201 -22.97 -11.78 -36.30
N ALA A 202 -22.42 -10.61 -36.64
CA ALA A 202 -21.36 -9.97 -35.87
C ALA A 202 -21.96 -9.15 -34.72
N SER A 203 -21.39 -9.28 -33.53
CA SER A 203 -21.75 -8.51 -32.35
C SER A 203 -21.13 -7.12 -32.43
N VAL A 204 -21.88 -6.08 -32.07
CA VAL A 204 -21.47 -4.67 -32.17
C VAL A 204 -21.88 -3.89 -30.92
N VAL A 205 -20.95 -3.11 -30.36
CA VAL A 205 -21.13 -2.36 -29.10
C VAL A 205 -20.42 -0.99 -29.16
N ALA A 206 -20.76 -0.09 -28.24
CA ALA A 206 -20.08 1.19 -28.04
C ALA A 206 -19.23 1.20 -26.76
N GLU A 207 -18.16 2.00 -26.74
CA GLU A 207 -17.27 2.19 -25.59
C GLU A 207 -18.05 2.45 -24.30
N ARG A 208 -17.63 1.81 -23.19
CA ARG A 208 -18.19 1.98 -21.83
C ARG A 208 -19.70 1.70 -21.73
N ALA A 209 -20.36 1.27 -22.80
CA ALA A 209 -21.76 0.89 -22.74
C ALA A 209 -21.93 -0.31 -21.77
N PRO A 210 -22.94 -0.30 -20.89
CA PRO A 210 -23.09 -1.33 -19.88
C PRO A 210 -23.66 -2.63 -20.49
N SER A 211 -23.59 -3.72 -19.70
CA SER A 211 -23.97 -5.06 -20.18
C SER A 211 -25.42 -5.14 -20.69
N GLY A 212 -25.57 -5.46 -21.98
CA GLY A 212 -26.85 -5.49 -22.70
C GLY A 212 -26.95 -4.50 -23.87
N ALA A 213 -25.92 -3.69 -24.14
CA ALA A 213 -25.85 -2.73 -25.26
C ALA A 213 -25.40 -3.31 -26.62
N GLU A 214 -25.38 -4.63 -26.74
CA GLU A 214 -24.87 -5.35 -27.90
C GLU A 214 -25.96 -5.46 -28.98
N ALA A 215 -25.67 -4.96 -30.17
CA ALA A 215 -26.47 -5.20 -31.37
C ALA A 215 -25.82 -6.30 -32.23
N VAL A 216 -26.62 -7.07 -32.97
CA VAL A 216 -26.12 -8.09 -33.89
C VAL A 216 -26.38 -7.64 -35.33
N SER A 217 -25.40 -7.79 -36.22
CA SER A 217 -25.54 -7.42 -37.62
C SER A 217 -26.48 -8.35 -38.41
N ASP A 218 -27.29 -7.77 -39.30
CA ASP A 218 -28.21 -8.49 -40.17
C ASP A 218 -27.52 -9.11 -41.41
N ALA A 219 -28.32 -9.67 -42.33
CA ALA A 219 -27.85 -10.28 -43.58
C ALA A 219 -27.06 -9.32 -44.49
N GLN A 220 -27.26 -8.01 -44.34
CA GLN A 220 -26.58 -6.94 -45.06
C GLN A 220 -25.40 -6.36 -44.27
N GLY A 221 -25.05 -6.98 -43.12
CA GLY A 221 -24.00 -6.55 -42.22
C GLY A 221 -24.39 -5.33 -41.39
N MET A 222 -25.65 -4.91 -41.42
CA MET A 222 -26.11 -3.69 -40.76
C MET A 222 -26.47 -3.95 -39.30
N ALA A 223 -25.99 -3.11 -38.40
CA ALA A 223 -26.34 -3.10 -36.98
C ALA A 223 -26.75 -1.67 -36.57
N ARG A 224 -27.64 -1.54 -35.58
CA ARG A 224 -28.02 -0.22 -35.01
C ARG A 224 -27.66 -0.17 -33.53
N VAL A 225 -26.51 0.42 -33.26
CA VAL A 225 -25.83 0.39 -31.96
C VAL A 225 -26.26 1.61 -31.12
N PRO A 226 -26.61 1.41 -29.84
CA PRO A 226 -26.83 2.52 -28.90
C PRO A 226 -25.60 3.39 -28.68
N VAL A 227 -25.77 4.72 -28.70
CA VAL A 227 -24.73 5.71 -28.33
C VAL A 227 -25.34 6.90 -27.59
N GLY A 228 -24.61 7.44 -26.60
CA GLY A 228 -25.02 8.66 -25.90
C GLY A 228 -24.56 9.94 -26.62
N SER A 229 -24.70 11.10 -25.96
CA SER A 229 -24.10 12.35 -26.42
C SER A 229 -22.57 12.35 -26.24
N GLY A 230 -21.83 12.78 -27.26
CA GLY A 230 -20.36 12.89 -27.22
C GLY A 230 -19.68 12.13 -28.37
N GLN A 231 -18.36 11.99 -28.28
CA GLN A 231 -17.57 11.08 -29.13
C GLN A 231 -17.57 9.69 -28.51
N TRP A 232 -17.84 8.66 -29.31
CA TRP A 232 -17.88 7.25 -28.90
C TRP A 232 -17.04 6.40 -29.84
N GLN A 233 -16.35 5.40 -29.31
CA GLN A 233 -15.73 4.36 -30.11
C GLN A 233 -16.68 3.17 -30.23
N LEU A 234 -16.97 2.76 -31.46
CA LEU A 234 -17.76 1.59 -31.81
C LEU A 234 -16.83 0.41 -32.08
N VAL A 235 -17.24 -0.79 -31.66
CA VAL A 235 -16.48 -2.05 -31.81
C VAL A 235 -17.41 -3.13 -32.35
N ALA A 236 -16.99 -3.84 -33.39
CA ALA A 236 -17.67 -5.04 -33.90
C ALA A 236 -16.73 -6.25 -33.86
N TRP A 237 -17.27 -7.44 -33.60
CA TRP A 237 -16.51 -8.70 -33.68
C TRP A 237 -17.38 -9.88 -34.13
N LYS A 238 -16.75 -10.89 -34.73
CA LYS A 238 -17.37 -12.19 -35.03
C LYS A 238 -16.33 -13.31 -34.98
N GLU A 239 -16.69 -14.40 -34.29
CA GLU A 239 -15.92 -15.65 -34.22
C GLU A 239 -15.56 -16.16 -35.63
N GLY A 240 -14.30 -16.54 -35.83
CA GLY A 240 -13.75 -16.99 -37.11
C GLY A 240 -13.64 -15.93 -38.21
N VAL A 241 -13.99 -14.66 -37.96
CA VAL A 241 -13.91 -13.57 -38.97
C VAL A 241 -13.03 -12.41 -38.52
N GLY A 242 -13.13 -11.98 -37.25
CA GLY A 242 -12.25 -10.95 -36.68
C GLY A 242 -12.98 -9.81 -35.95
N LEU A 243 -12.28 -8.69 -35.76
CA LEU A 243 -12.68 -7.53 -34.98
C LEU A 243 -12.40 -6.22 -35.73
N GLY A 244 -13.24 -5.19 -35.55
CA GLY A 244 -13.07 -3.86 -36.15
C GLY A 244 -13.56 -2.74 -35.24
N THR A 245 -12.99 -1.54 -35.36
CA THR A 245 -13.38 -0.36 -34.56
C THR A 245 -13.50 0.91 -35.42
N ALA A 246 -14.32 1.87 -34.98
CA ALA A 246 -14.48 3.19 -35.60
C ALA A 246 -14.97 4.21 -34.57
N ARG A 247 -14.86 5.52 -34.86
CA ARG A 247 -15.43 6.58 -34.01
C ARG A 247 -16.76 7.09 -34.56
N TRP A 248 -17.63 7.55 -33.66
CA TRP A 248 -18.91 8.19 -33.95
C TRP A 248 -19.04 9.47 -33.09
N PRO A 249 -19.64 10.58 -33.59
CA PRO A 249 -20.26 10.74 -34.91
C PRO A 249 -19.26 10.76 -36.08
N ALA A 250 -19.65 10.08 -37.15
CA ALA A 250 -18.99 10.03 -38.47
C ALA A 250 -20.08 9.96 -39.56
N GLN A 251 -19.71 9.85 -40.83
CA GLN A 251 -20.69 9.71 -41.92
C GLN A 251 -21.46 8.38 -41.76
N GLU A 252 -22.78 8.45 -41.57
CA GLU A 252 -23.61 7.25 -41.41
C GLU A 252 -24.01 6.62 -42.77
N PRO A 253 -24.02 5.27 -42.88
CA PRO A 253 -23.69 4.31 -41.84
C PRO A 253 -22.17 4.17 -41.61
N VAL A 254 -21.76 4.11 -40.34
CA VAL A 254 -20.35 3.95 -39.97
C VAL A 254 -19.89 2.55 -40.38
N SER A 255 -18.94 2.47 -41.32
CA SER A 255 -18.38 1.18 -41.73
C SER A 255 -17.38 0.67 -40.69
N LEU A 256 -17.62 -0.53 -40.15
CA LEU A 256 -16.69 -1.29 -39.32
C LEU A 256 -16.12 -2.44 -40.16
N GLN A 257 -14.86 -2.31 -40.55
CA GLN A 257 -14.14 -3.37 -41.23
C GLN A 257 -13.53 -4.33 -40.20
N LEU A 258 -13.99 -5.58 -40.18
CA LEU A 258 -13.41 -6.63 -39.37
C LEU A 258 -12.06 -7.05 -39.98
N GLN A 259 -11.01 -6.94 -39.18
CA GLN A 259 -9.69 -7.49 -39.46
C GLN A 259 -9.53 -8.79 -38.66
N PRO A 260 -8.90 -9.84 -39.21
CA PRO A 260 -8.65 -11.07 -38.48
C PRO A 260 -7.94 -10.81 -37.15
N SER A 261 -8.53 -11.29 -36.06
CA SER A 261 -8.00 -11.16 -34.69
C SER A 261 -7.65 -12.53 -34.14
N LYS A 262 -6.56 -12.64 -33.37
CA LYS A 262 -6.21 -13.88 -32.66
C LYS A 262 -7.32 -14.26 -31.68
N GLU A 263 -7.71 -15.52 -31.65
CA GLU A 263 -8.69 -16.05 -30.70
C GLU A 263 -7.98 -16.77 -29.54
N VAL A 264 -8.34 -16.44 -28.30
CA VAL A 264 -7.85 -17.11 -27.09
C VAL A 264 -8.85 -18.17 -26.66
N SER A 265 -8.41 -19.41 -26.49
CA SER A 265 -9.25 -20.49 -25.98
C SER A 265 -9.33 -20.49 -24.45
N LEU A 266 -10.49 -20.78 -23.87
CA LEU A 266 -10.68 -20.82 -22.42
C LEU A 266 -10.73 -22.26 -21.92
N VAL A 267 -9.86 -22.61 -20.98
CA VAL A 267 -9.73 -23.99 -20.47
C VAL A 267 -9.96 -24.03 -18.95
N PRO A 268 -11.09 -24.55 -18.46
CA PRO A 268 -11.32 -24.66 -17.04
C PRO A 268 -10.58 -25.87 -16.43
N ALA A 269 -9.94 -25.66 -15.28
CA ALA A 269 -9.22 -26.71 -14.54
C ALA A 269 -10.14 -27.85 -14.06
N TYR A 270 -11.40 -27.53 -13.79
CA TYR A 270 -12.46 -28.46 -13.40
C TYR A 270 -13.75 -28.16 -14.17
N PRO A 271 -14.66 -29.13 -14.38
CA PRO A 271 -15.95 -28.85 -14.99
C PRO A 271 -16.80 -27.94 -14.07
N TYR A 272 -16.95 -26.68 -14.44
CA TYR A 272 -17.76 -25.68 -13.72
C TYR A 272 -19.15 -25.54 -14.36
N PRO A 273 -20.23 -26.13 -13.79
CA PRO A 273 -21.56 -26.08 -14.40
C PRO A 273 -22.09 -24.64 -14.42
N GLY A 274 -22.50 -24.13 -15.58
CA GLY A 274 -23.05 -22.78 -15.69
C GLY A 274 -22.02 -21.64 -15.61
N LEU A 275 -20.74 -21.93 -15.84
CA LEU A 275 -19.66 -20.93 -15.97
C LEU A 275 -20.04 -19.82 -16.95
N LYS A 276 -19.81 -18.57 -16.54
CA LYS A 276 -19.98 -17.34 -17.34
C LYS A 276 -18.66 -16.59 -17.36
N VAL A 277 -18.33 -16.02 -18.52
CA VAL A 277 -17.12 -15.23 -18.73
C VAL A 277 -17.51 -13.86 -19.29
N VAL A 278 -16.89 -12.81 -18.73
CA VAL A 278 -17.11 -11.42 -19.11
C VAL A 278 -15.76 -10.77 -19.43
N PRO A 279 -15.43 -10.53 -20.72
CA PRO A 279 -14.24 -9.77 -21.10
C PRO A 279 -14.42 -8.29 -20.80
N ARG A 280 -13.32 -7.63 -20.44
CA ARG A 280 -13.16 -6.20 -20.12
C ARG A 280 -11.75 -5.73 -20.55
N PRO A 281 -11.56 -5.14 -21.73
CA PRO A 281 -10.26 -4.57 -22.10
C PRO A 281 -9.80 -3.45 -21.17
N TRP A 282 -8.48 -3.23 -21.11
CA TRP A 282 -7.78 -2.20 -20.32
C TRP A 282 -8.36 -0.80 -20.53
N LEU A 283 -8.70 -0.50 -21.78
CA LEU A 283 -9.59 0.59 -22.16
C LEU A 283 -11.01 0.01 -22.30
N SER A 284 -12.00 0.64 -21.67
CA SER A 284 -13.28 0.02 -21.25
C SER A 284 -14.32 -0.26 -22.36
N TYR A 285 -13.94 -1.00 -23.39
CA TYR A 285 -14.69 -1.16 -24.65
C TYR A 285 -15.64 -2.37 -24.78
N LEU A 286 -15.55 -3.41 -23.94
CA LEU A 286 -16.40 -4.61 -24.07
C LEU A 286 -17.12 -4.94 -22.74
N HIS A 287 -18.43 -5.24 -22.84
CA HIS A 287 -19.27 -5.78 -21.75
C HIS A 287 -20.25 -6.85 -22.26
N GLY A 288 -19.76 -7.76 -23.11
CA GLY A 288 -20.51 -8.90 -23.63
C GLY A 288 -20.62 -10.04 -22.61
N LYS A 289 -21.66 -10.87 -22.73
CA LYS A 289 -21.73 -12.18 -22.07
C LYS A 289 -21.34 -13.25 -23.08
N ALA A 290 -20.21 -13.94 -22.86
CA ALA A 290 -20.00 -15.22 -23.50
C ALA A 290 -21.13 -16.17 -23.05
N ARG A 291 -21.90 -16.73 -24.00
CA ARG A 291 -22.88 -17.80 -23.69
C ARG A 291 -22.10 -19.07 -23.30
N ALA A 292 -22.69 -19.89 -22.45
CA ALA A 292 -22.12 -21.20 -22.11
C ALA A 292 -21.88 -21.99 -23.41
N GLY A 293 -20.63 -22.41 -23.62
CA GLY A 293 -20.17 -23.09 -24.86
C GLY A 293 -19.27 -22.24 -25.77
N ALA A 294 -19.16 -20.92 -25.57
CA ALA A 294 -18.18 -20.10 -26.27
C ALA A 294 -16.77 -20.32 -25.68
N ASN A 295 -16.06 -21.32 -26.21
CA ASN A 295 -14.71 -21.70 -25.75
C ASN A 295 -13.60 -20.75 -26.23
N ARG A 296 -13.94 -19.70 -27.00
CA ARG A 296 -12.98 -18.75 -27.60
C ARG A 296 -13.43 -17.30 -27.48
N ILE A 297 -12.46 -16.39 -27.29
CA ILE A 297 -12.68 -14.94 -27.25
C ILE A 297 -11.61 -14.25 -28.13
N PRO A 298 -11.97 -13.29 -29.01
CA PRO A 298 -10.98 -12.54 -29.78
C PRO A 298 -10.15 -11.61 -28.88
N LEU A 299 -8.83 -11.67 -29.00
CA LEU A 299 -7.89 -10.79 -28.28
C LEU A 299 -7.86 -9.39 -28.91
N LEU A 300 -7.92 -8.37 -28.07
CA LEU A 300 -7.61 -6.99 -28.45
C LEU A 300 -6.10 -6.75 -28.34
N GLY A 301 -5.54 -5.88 -29.19
CA GLY A 301 -4.09 -5.72 -29.35
C GLY A 301 -3.29 -5.35 -28.09
N GLU A 302 -3.95 -4.78 -27.08
CA GLU A 302 -3.41 -4.39 -25.77
C GLU A 302 -3.77 -5.35 -24.62
N GLY A 303 -4.45 -6.47 -24.90
CA GLY A 303 -4.88 -7.44 -23.88
C GLY A 303 -6.32 -7.26 -23.37
N LEU A 304 -6.71 -8.13 -22.43
CA LEU A 304 -8.06 -8.28 -21.88
C LEU A 304 -8.01 -8.60 -20.39
N HIS A 305 -8.75 -7.88 -19.55
CA HIS A 305 -9.16 -8.42 -18.26
C HIS A 305 -10.37 -9.35 -18.47
N LEU A 306 -10.37 -10.52 -17.83
CA LEU A 306 -11.49 -11.46 -17.85
C LEU A 306 -12.06 -11.60 -16.44
N ALA A 307 -13.39 -11.67 -16.34
CA ALA A 307 -14.08 -12.02 -15.10
C ALA A 307 -14.86 -13.33 -15.26
N PHE A 308 -14.74 -14.21 -14.28
CA PHE A 308 -15.30 -15.57 -14.27
C PHE A 308 -16.29 -15.74 -13.11
N TRP A 309 -17.38 -16.45 -13.36
CA TRP A 309 -18.39 -16.77 -12.34
C TRP A 309 -19.03 -18.14 -12.63
N ALA A 310 -19.21 -18.96 -11.60
CA ALA A 310 -20.02 -20.19 -11.67
C ALA A 310 -20.83 -20.36 -10.36
N PRO A 311 -22.06 -20.91 -10.40
CA PRO A 311 -22.84 -21.22 -9.19
C PRO A 311 -22.07 -22.12 -8.21
N GLY A 312 -21.97 -21.70 -6.94
CA GLY A 312 -21.26 -22.45 -5.88
C GLY A 312 -19.73 -22.33 -5.92
N PHE A 313 -19.19 -21.43 -6.75
CA PHE A 313 -17.77 -21.12 -6.82
C PHE A 313 -17.53 -19.63 -6.60
N ALA A 314 -16.41 -19.31 -5.96
CA ALA A 314 -15.96 -17.94 -5.72
C ALA A 314 -15.73 -17.19 -7.05
N TYR A 315 -15.94 -15.87 -7.00
CA TYR A 315 -15.68 -14.99 -8.13
C TYR A 315 -14.17 -14.87 -8.40
N GLN A 316 -13.77 -14.80 -9.67
CA GLN A 316 -12.36 -14.65 -10.05
C GLN A 316 -12.23 -13.66 -11.21
N GLN A 317 -11.14 -12.91 -11.21
CA GLN A 317 -10.69 -12.08 -12.33
C GLN A 317 -9.27 -12.46 -12.72
N THR A 318 -8.91 -12.25 -13.98
CA THR A 318 -7.53 -12.41 -14.44
C THR A 318 -7.19 -11.50 -15.60
N ASP A 319 -5.91 -11.16 -15.72
CA ASP A 319 -5.40 -10.24 -16.74
C ASP A 319 -4.71 -11.06 -17.82
N VAL A 320 -5.09 -10.83 -19.08
CA VAL A 320 -4.61 -11.57 -20.26
C VAL A 320 -3.88 -10.58 -21.16
N GLU A 321 -2.56 -10.57 -21.04
CA GLU A 321 -1.66 -9.78 -21.88
C GLU A 321 -0.90 -10.67 -22.89
N GLY A 322 -0.44 -10.07 -23.98
CA GLY A 322 0.44 -10.75 -24.94
C GLY A 322 -0.27 -11.73 -25.88
N ASP A 323 0.52 -12.58 -26.53
CA ASP A 323 0.12 -13.42 -27.66
C ASP A 323 -0.29 -14.84 -27.24
N VAL A 324 -1.22 -14.98 -26.29
CA VAL A 324 -1.64 -16.30 -25.77
C VAL A 324 -2.64 -17.03 -26.65
N ASP A 325 -2.49 -18.36 -26.78
CA ASP A 325 -3.43 -19.23 -27.51
C ASP A 325 -4.57 -19.76 -26.62
N SER A 326 -4.31 -19.94 -25.32
CA SER A 326 -5.35 -20.31 -24.34
C SER A 326 -5.05 -19.79 -22.93
N VAL A 327 -6.10 -19.69 -22.11
CA VAL A 327 -6.05 -19.20 -20.72
C VAL A 327 -6.77 -20.20 -19.81
N GLY A 328 -6.09 -20.63 -18.75
CA GLY A 328 -6.65 -21.51 -17.72
C GLY A 328 -7.58 -20.78 -16.75
N ILE A 329 -8.64 -21.45 -16.27
CA ILE A 329 -9.60 -20.92 -15.29
C ILE A 329 -9.62 -21.85 -14.07
N ARG A 330 -9.37 -21.31 -12.86
CA ARG A 330 -9.31 -22.08 -11.61
C ARG A 330 -10.07 -21.36 -10.48
N LEU A 331 -11.38 -21.63 -10.41
CA LEU A 331 -12.28 -21.18 -9.35
C LEU A 331 -12.24 -22.09 -8.13
N LEU A 332 -12.30 -21.50 -6.94
CA LEU A 332 -12.46 -22.20 -5.66
C LEU A 332 -13.94 -22.45 -5.35
N PRO A 333 -14.31 -23.58 -4.71
CA PRO A 333 -15.65 -23.76 -4.15
C PRO A 333 -15.96 -22.70 -3.09
N GLU A 334 -17.16 -22.11 -3.15
CA GLU A 334 -17.62 -21.08 -2.22
C GLU A 334 -17.80 -21.66 -0.80
N GLY A 335 -17.35 -20.94 0.22
CA GLY A 335 -17.46 -21.37 1.61
C GLY A 335 -18.82 -21.01 2.23
N ARG A 336 -19.17 -21.62 3.36
CA ARG A 336 -20.30 -21.20 4.20
C ARG A 336 -19.85 -20.77 5.58
N LEU A 337 -20.31 -19.61 6.01
CA LEU A 337 -20.04 -19.04 7.30
C LEU A 337 -21.34 -18.99 8.11
N GLN A 338 -21.38 -19.72 9.22
CA GLN A 338 -22.43 -19.58 10.24
C GLN A 338 -21.93 -18.64 11.35
N VAL A 339 -22.55 -17.48 11.47
CA VAL A 339 -22.29 -16.51 12.53
C VAL A 339 -23.32 -16.72 13.64
N LYS A 340 -22.85 -16.93 14.87
CA LYS A 340 -23.69 -16.98 16.08
C LYS A 340 -23.44 -15.75 16.94
N VAL A 341 -24.45 -14.98 17.28
CA VAL A 341 -24.32 -13.78 18.12
C VAL A 341 -24.91 -14.02 19.50
N VAL A 342 -24.17 -13.67 20.54
CA VAL A 342 -24.56 -13.79 21.95
C VAL A 342 -24.27 -12.50 22.73
N ASP A 343 -24.94 -12.29 23.85
CA ASP A 343 -24.59 -11.23 24.82
C ASP A 343 -23.47 -11.69 25.79
N PRO A 344 -22.93 -10.82 26.68
CA PRO A 344 -21.90 -11.21 27.65
C PRO A 344 -22.30 -12.32 28.62
N ALA A 345 -23.60 -12.63 28.75
CA ALA A 345 -24.11 -13.75 29.55
C ALA A 345 -24.24 -15.05 28.72
N GLY A 346 -23.81 -15.04 27.46
CA GLY A 346 -23.88 -16.19 26.54
C GLY A 346 -25.27 -16.42 25.94
N LYS A 347 -26.24 -15.53 26.19
CA LYS A 347 -27.61 -15.68 25.68
C LYS A 347 -27.67 -15.29 24.19
N PRO A 348 -28.24 -16.12 23.31
CA PRO A 348 -28.38 -15.80 21.89
C PRO A 348 -29.13 -14.48 21.63
N GLN A 349 -28.60 -13.69 20.70
CA GLN A 349 -29.19 -12.42 20.28
C GLN A 349 -29.79 -12.59 18.88
N ALA A 350 -31.12 -12.61 18.81
CA ALA A 350 -31.89 -12.65 17.57
C ALA A 350 -32.01 -11.25 16.96
N GLY A 351 -32.16 -11.16 15.64
CA GLY A 351 -32.36 -9.90 14.92
C GLY A 351 -31.11 -9.04 14.72
N VAL A 352 -29.92 -9.55 15.05
CA VAL A 352 -28.66 -8.79 14.89
C VAL A 352 -28.20 -8.85 13.43
N PRO A 353 -28.02 -7.72 12.73
CA PRO A 353 -27.52 -7.71 11.35
C PRO A 353 -26.04 -8.08 11.30
N VAL A 354 -25.73 -8.95 10.35
CA VAL A 354 -24.38 -9.48 10.11
C VAL A 354 -23.87 -9.00 8.76
N PHE A 355 -22.72 -8.33 8.76
CA PHE A 355 -22.00 -7.90 7.58
C PHE A 355 -20.79 -8.82 7.39
N VAL A 356 -20.46 -9.13 6.13
CA VAL A 356 -19.24 -9.85 5.77
C VAL A 356 -18.52 -9.01 4.74
N ASP A 357 -17.34 -8.51 5.11
CA ASP A 357 -16.46 -7.76 4.24
C ASP A 357 -15.38 -8.72 3.71
N GLU A 358 -15.37 -8.93 2.41
CA GLU A 358 -14.43 -9.80 1.69
C GLU A 358 -13.28 -8.94 1.12
N PRO A 359 -12.03 -9.43 1.10
CA PRO A 359 -10.90 -8.65 0.59
C PRO A 359 -11.03 -8.42 -0.92
N GLU A 360 -10.88 -7.18 -1.40
CA GLU A 360 -10.92 -6.90 -2.84
C GLU A 360 -9.73 -7.56 -3.54
N ARG A 361 -9.97 -8.70 -4.19
CA ARG A 361 -9.00 -9.34 -5.10
C ARG A 361 -8.92 -8.64 -6.46
N TRP A 362 -8.88 -7.30 -6.44
CA TRP A 362 -8.77 -6.50 -7.65
C TRP A 362 -7.32 -6.51 -8.13
N SER A 363 -7.05 -7.42 -9.08
CA SER A 363 -5.77 -7.61 -9.78
C SER A 363 -4.64 -8.29 -8.99
N LEU A 364 -3.66 -8.83 -9.74
CA LEU A 364 -2.43 -9.42 -9.21
C LEU A 364 -1.49 -8.38 -8.53
N TRP A 365 -1.82 -7.09 -8.61
CA TRP A 365 -0.91 -5.97 -8.35
C TRP A 365 -1.14 -5.23 -7.02
N SER A 366 -2.17 -5.58 -6.23
CA SER A 366 -2.45 -4.90 -4.95
C SER A 366 -3.22 -5.79 -3.96
N PRO A 367 -2.53 -6.60 -3.14
CA PRO A 367 -3.18 -7.28 -2.02
C PRO A 367 -3.48 -6.30 -0.88
N GLY A 368 -4.70 -6.36 -0.30
CA GLY A 368 -4.94 -5.89 1.07
C GLY A 368 -6.01 -4.81 1.31
N TYR A 369 -6.83 -4.41 0.33
CA TYR A 369 -7.95 -3.50 0.58
C TYR A 369 -9.26 -4.27 0.78
N THR A 370 -9.77 -4.29 2.02
CA THR A 370 -11.10 -4.79 2.36
C THR A 370 -12.06 -3.60 2.45
N THR A 371 -12.97 -3.44 1.49
CA THR A 371 -13.97 -2.35 1.55
C THR A 371 -15.19 -2.77 2.37
N PRO A 372 -15.58 -2.02 3.42
CA PRO A 372 -16.67 -2.44 4.30
C PRO A 372 -18.05 -2.36 3.63
N SER A 373 -18.82 -3.45 3.71
CA SER A 373 -20.18 -3.53 3.17
C SER A 373 -21.17 -2.71 4.02
N LEU A 374 -21.99 -1.90 3.35
CA LEU A 374 -23.14 -1.21 3.96
C LEU A 374 -24.41 -2.09 4.00
N LEU A 375 -24.38 -3.28 3.40
CA LEU A 375 -25.48 -4.24 3.39
C LEU A 375 -25.14 -5.44 4.27
N ALA A 376 -26.00 -5.70 5.25
CA ALA A 376 -25.96 -6.95 6.00
C ALA A 376 -26.34 -8.11 5.08
N ARG A 377 -25.63 -9.25 5.18
CA ARG A 377 -25.98 -10.48 4.44
C ARG A 377 -27.21 -11.20 5.05
N GLY A 378 -27.65 -10.78 6.24
CA GLY A 378 -28.87 -11.21 6.92
C GLY A 378 -28.90 -10.75 8.38
N VAL A 379 -29.87 -11.24 9.16
CA VAL A 379 -29.84 -11.15 10.63
C VAL A 379 -29.85 -12.53 11.27
N THR A 380 -29.45 -12.58 12.52
CA THR A 380 -29.56 -13.78 13.35
C THR A 380 -31.00 -14.21 13.63
N ASP A 381 -31.24 -15.52 13.57
CA ASP A 381 -32.50 -16.19 13.95
C ASP A 381 -32.71 -16.22 15.48
N SER A 382 -33.75 -16.92 15.94
CA SER A 382 -34.08 -17.09 17.36
C SER A 382 -33.04 -17.85 18.20
N LEU A 383 -32.13 -18.58 17.56
CA LEU A 383 -30.97 -19.25 18.16
C LEU A 383 -29.71 -18.37 18.10
N GLY A 384 -29.86 -17.12 17.66
CA GLY A 384 -28.79 -16.16 17.46
C GLY A 384 -27.91 -16.50 16.25
N THR A 385 -28.36 -17.32 15.31
CA THR A 385 -27.55 -17.77 14.17
C THR A 385 -27.96 -17.19 12.82
N LEU A 386 -26.98 -16.91 11.95
CA LEU A 386 -27.17 -16.64 10.54
C LEU A 386 -26.17 -17.47 9.74
N GLU A 387 -26.59 -18.08 8.64
CA GLU A 387 -25.69 -18.75 7.69
C GLU A 387 -25.64 -17.97 6.37
N VAL A 388 -24.43 -17.65 5.93
CA VAL A 388 -24.15 -16.90 4.69
C VAL A 388 -23.11 -17.63 3.85
N ALA A 389 -23.17 -17.44 2.54
CA ALA A 389 -22.02 -17.77 1.69
C ALA A 389 -20.91 -16.73 1.91
N ALA A 390 -19.65 -17.15 1.77
CA ALA A 390 -18.48 -16.30 1.91
C ALA A 390 -17.35 -16.74 0.95
N GLU A 391 -16.61 -15.78 0.41
CA GLU A 391 -15.42 -16.08 -0.40
C GLU A 391 -14.34 -16.80 0.44
N PRO A 392 -13.64 -17.81 -0.13
CA PRO A 392 -12.61 -18.53 0.61
C PRO A 392 -11.36 -17.70 0.93
N GLY A 393 -10.92 -17.78 2.18
CA GLY A 393 -9.81 -17.02 2.78
C GLY A 393 -10.27 -16.27 4.03
N THR A 394 -9.47 -15.31 4.50
CA THR A 394 -9.81 -14.47 5.65
C THR A 394 -10.86 -13.42 5.27
N VAL A 395 -12.02 -13.46 5.90
CA VAL A 395 -13.10 -12.45 5.77
C VAL A 395 -13.30 -11.71 7.09
N THR A 396 -13.71 -10.44 7.03
CA THR A 396 -14.06 -9.68 8.25
C THR A 396 -15.57 -9.72 8.46
N VAL A 397 -16.00 -10.31 9.57
CA VAL A 397 -17.39 -10.32 10.00
C VAL A 397 -17.63 -9.13 10.92
N ARG A 398 -18.71 -8.37 10.69
CA ARG A 398 -19.12 -7.28 11.58
C ARG A 398 -20.57 -7.47 12.00
N VAL A 399 -20.89 -7.13 13.24
CA VAL A 399 -22.25 -7.15 13.77
C VAL A 399 -22.53 -5.87 14.54
N ALA A 400 -23.67 -5.24 14.26
CA ALA A 400 -24.03 -3.94 14.82
C ALA A 400 -25.50 -3.90 15.24
N ALA A 401 -25.78 -3.88 16.54
CA ALA A 401 -27.12 -3.77 17.08
C ALA A 401 -27.11 -3.00 18.41
N PRO A 402 -27.68 -1.79 18.50
CA PRO A 402 -27.86 -1.09 19.77
C PRO A 402 -28.71 -1.93 20.76
N PRO A 403 -28.45 -1.87 22.07
CA PRO A 403 -27.49 -0.98 22.77
C PRO A 403 -26.03 -1.46 22.72
N TRP A 404 -25.73 -2.51 21.95
CA TRP A 404 -24.40 -3.08 21.83
C TRP A 404 -23.51 -2.27 20.89
N ALA A 405 -22.21 -2.33 21.15
CA ALA A 405 -21.17 -1.78 20.29
C ALA A 405 -20.93 -2.69 19.06
N GLU A 406 -20.40 -2.13 17.96
CA GLU A 406 -20.09 -2.90 16.75
C GLU A 406 -18.94 -3.89 17.03
N ALA A 407 -19.23 -5.18 17.07
CA ALA A 407 -18.21 -6.22 17.16
C ALA A 407 -17.69 -6.56 15.75
N ARG A 408 -16.38 -6.76 15.63
CA ARG A 408 -15.71 -7.12 14.37
C ARG A 408 -14.74 -8.27 14.63
N GLU A 409 -14.82 -9.31 13.80
CA GLU A 409 -14.05 -10.54 13.95
C GLU A 409 -13.51 -10.98 12.58
N GLU A 410 -12.22 -11.27 12.50
CA GLU A 410 -11.65 -11.95 11.33
C GLU A 410 -11.95 -13.46 11.44
N VAL A 411 -12.34 -14.06 10.31
CA VAL A 411 -12.70 -15.47 10.20
C VAL A 411 -12.07 -16.05 8.94
N GLU A 412 -11.29 -17.11 9.11
CA GLU A 412 -10.77 -17.90 8.00
C GLU A 412 -11.86 -18.85 7.48
N VAL A 413 -12.19 -18.77 6.19
CA VAL A 413 -13.20 -19.61 5.53
C VAL A 413 -12.51 -20.51 4.50
N PRO A 414 -12.28 -21.81 4.78
CA PRO A 414 -11.67 -22.71 3.80
C PRO A 414 -12.61 -22.98 2.61
N PRO A 415 -12.06 -23.25 1.41
CA PRO A 415 -12.86 -23.51 0.20
C PRO A 415 -13.88 -24.64 0.39
N GLY A 416 -15.15 -24.38 0.09
CA GLY A 416 -16.24 -25.35 0.18
C GLY A 416 -16.60 -25.84 1.60
N GLN A 417 -15.94 -25.35 2.65
CA GLN A 417 -16.20 -25.78 4.02
C GLN A 417 -17.22 -24.88 4.72
N ARG A 418 -17.86 -25.45 5.75
CA ARG A 418 -18.71 -24.73 6.70
C ARG A 418 -17.90 -24.35 7.93
N VAL A 419 -17.79 -23.06 8.22
CA VAL A 419 -17.15 -22.53 9.44
C VAL A 419 -18.22 -21.92 10.33
N THR A 420 -18.11 -22.14 11.64
CA THR A 420 -19.00 -21.52 12.63
C THR A 420 -18.20 -20.59 13.54
N LYS A 421 -18.57 -19.30 13.59
CA LYS A 421 -17.96 -18.29 14.47
C LYS A 421 -19.00 -17.77 15.45
N THR A 422 -18.69 -17.81 16.74
CA THR A 422 -19.50 -17.11 17.76
C THR A 422 -18.91 -15.73 18.03
N ILE A 423 -19.77 -14.70 18.08
CA ILE A 423 -19.42 -13.30 18.35
C ILE A 423 -20.19 -12.86 19.60
N THR A 424 -19.45 -12.41 20.61
CA THR A 424 -20.03 -11.87 21.85
C THR A 424 -20.14 -10.36 21.76
N LEU A 425 -21.36 -9.83 21.87
CA LEU A 425 -21.61 -8.40 21.87
C LEU A 425 -21.16 -7.76 23.18
N THR A 426 -20.68 -6.52 23.12
CA THR A 426 -20.32 -5.69 24.29
C THR A 426 -21.22 -4.46 24.36
N PRO A 427 -21.56 -3.92 25.56
CA PRO A 427 -22.33 -2.68 25.65
C PRO A 427 -21.59 -1.48 25.04
N GLY A 428 -22.31 -0.57 24.38
CA GLY A 428 -21.75 0.68 23.88
C GLY A 428 -21.42 1.67 25.00
N ALA A 429 -20.17 2.10 25.07
CA ALA A 429 -19.73 3.16 25.99
C ALA A 429 -20.27 4.53 25.55
N ARG A 430 -20.47 5.43 26.52
CA ARG A 430 -20.94 6.81 26.29
C ARG A 430 -19.82 7.78 26.62
N CYS A 431 -19.51 8.72 25.73
CA CYS A 431 -18.58 9.80 26.04
C CYS A 431 -19.32 11.14 26.13
N ARG A 432 -19.05 11.93 27.17
CA ARG A 432 -19.62 13.28 27.37
C ARG A 432 -18.51 14.31 27.38
N LEU A 433 -18.80 15.50 26.85
CA LEU A 433 -17.94 16.66 26.93
C LEU A 433 -18.75 17.95 26.84
N GLN A 434 -18.19 19.04 27.35
CA GLN A 434 -18.66 20.40 27.13
C GLN A 434 -17.61 21.17 26.32
N VAL A 435 -17.97 21.74 25.17
CA VAL A 435 -17.02 22.54 24.39
C VAL A 435 -17.11 24.01 24.78
N THR A 436 -15.97 24.64 25.07
CA THR A 436 -15.89 26.04 25.53
C THR A 436 -14.84 26.85 24.77
N ASP A 437 -14.93 28.17 24.82
CA ASP A 437 -13.84 29.08 24.43
C ASP A 437 -12.81 29.25 25.57
N PRO A 438 -11.67 29.92 25.34
CA PRO A 438 -10.65 30.13 26.39
C PRO A 438 -11.11 31.03 27.55
N HIS A 439 -12.30 31.63 27.45
CA HIS A 439 -12.95 32.40 28.52
C HIS A 439 -14.03 31.58 29.24
N GLY A 440 -14.12 30.27 28.97
CA GLY A 440 -15.07 29.35 29.59
C GLY A 440 -16.50 29.47 29.07
N ARG A 441 -16.75 30.21 27.98
CA ARG A 441 -18.10 30.36 27.40
C ARG A 441 -18.45 29.13 26.57
N PRO A 442 -19.66 28.56 26.68
CA PRO A 442 -20.05 27.39 25.91
C PRO A 442 -20.09 27.68 24.40
N LEU A 443 -19.56 26.75 23.60
CA LEU A 443 -19.53 26.83 22.15
C LEU A 443 -20.54 25.88 21.53
N ALA A 444 -21.67 26.43 21.10
CA ALA A 444 -22.68 25.70 20.33
C ALA A 444 -22.26 25.42 18.89
N GLY A 445 -22.78 24.35 18.29
CA GLY A 445 -22.56 24.01 16.88
C GLY A 445 -21.14 23.58 16.52
N VAL A 446 -20.34 23.15 17.50
CA VAL A 446 -19.06 22.46 17.27
C VAL A 446 -19.38 21.05 16.80
N THR A 447 -18.79 20.62 15.69
CA THR A 447 -18.91 19.23 15.22
C THR A 447 -17.74 18.41 15.75
N ALA A 448 -18.04 17.23 16.30
CA ALA A 448 -17.05 16.22 16.67
C ALA A 448 -17.08 15.07 15.68
N GLN A 449 -15.89 14.60 15.30
CA GLN A 449 -15.68 13.37 14.54
C GLN A 449 -14.80 12.43 15.33
N VAL A 450 -15.30 11.23 15.64
CA VAL A 450 -14.57 10.21 16.41
C VAL A 450 -13.96 9.19 15.46
N THR A 451 -12.68 8.89 15.61
CA THR A 451 -11.99 7.82 14.87
C THR A 451 -11.30 6.86 15.84
N ARG A 452 -11.00 5.62 15.43
CA ARG A 452 -10.22 4.67 16.24
C ARG A 452 -8.72 4.90 16.06
N ARG A 453 -7.96 4.78 17.15
CA ARG A 453 -6.49 4.78 17.13
C ARG A 453 -5.99 3.33 17.02
N GLY A 454 -5.48 2.95 15.84
CA GLY A 454 -4.87 1.63 15.65
C GLY A 454 -3.51 1.52 16.37
N GLN A 455 -3.24 0.36 16.96
CA GLN A 455 -1.88 0.00 17.38
C GLN A 455 -1.17 -0.73 16.22
N GLY A 456 -0.15 -0.09 15.64
CA GLY A 456 0.87 -0.76 14.85
C GLY A 456 0.65 -0.92 13.33
N THR A 457 0.77 0.17 12.56
CA THR A 457 1.61 0.19 11.33
C THR A 457 1.90 1.63 10.91
N VAL A 458 2.98 1.83 10.15
CA VAL A 458 3.53 3.15 9.81
C VAL A 458 3.48 3.36 8.28
N TRP A 459 2.67 4.35 7.86
CA TRP A 459 2.52 4.97 6.52
C TRP A 459 2.23 4.07 5.28
N TYR A 460 1.15 4.39 4.55
CA TYR A 460 1.13 4.65 3.08
C TYR A 460 -0.29 4.86 2.51
N SER A 461 -1.08 5.80 3.07
CA SER A 461 -2.09 6.51 2.27
C SER A 461 -2.53 7.79 2.99
N GLY A 462 -2.78 8.87 2.23
CA GLY A 462 -3.39 10.11 2.74
C GLY A 462 -4.91 9.99 2.96
N GLN A 463 -5.40 8.79 3.29
CA GLN A 463 -6.82 8.54 3.51
C GLN A 463 -7.21 8.96 4.94
N PRO A 464 -8.27 9.75 5.14
CA PRO A 464 -8.78 10.05 6.47
C PRO A 464 -9.28 8.75 7.13
N ARG A 465 -8.97 8.56 8.42
CA ARG A 465 -9.48 7.41 9.18
C ARG A 465 -11.01 7.40 9.16
N PRO A 466 -11.66 6.23 9.07
CA PRO A 466 -13.12 6.15 9.08
C PRO A 466 -13.68 6.74 10.39
N VAL A 467 -14.61 7.68 10.23
CA VAL A 467 -15.33 8.29 11.35
C VAL A 467 -16.36 7.28 11.86
N ILE A 468 -16.21 6.87 13.11
CA ILE A 468 -17.04 5.85 13.77
C ILE A 468 -18.22 6.43 14.57
N ALA A 469 -18.17 7.73 14.88
CA ALA A 469 -19.30 8.47 15.46
C ALA A 469 -19.13 9.97 15.20
N GLU A 470 -20.23 10.70 15.11
CA GLU A 470 -20.27 12.16 15.04
C GLU A 470 -21.23 12.75 16.07
N GLY A 471 -20.96 13.96 16.52
CA GLY A 471 -21.80 14.71 17.45
C GLY A 471 -21.76 16.22 17.19
N SER A 472 -22.77 16.94 17.63
CA SER A 472 -22.80 18.41 17.62
C SER A 472 -23.07 18.94 19.02
N SER A 473 -22.33 19.97 19.44
CA SER A 473 -22.59 20.63 20.72
C SER A 473 -23.88 21.45 20.69
N ASP A 474 -24.65 21.39 21.77
CA ASP A 474 -25.87 22.17 21.96
C ASP A 474 -25.57 23.63 22.39
N ARG A 475 -26.63 24.39 22.68
CA ARG A 475 -26.53 25.80 23.12
C ARG A 475 -25.72 26.01 24.40
N ASP A 476 -25.64 25.00 25.26
CA ASP A 476 -24.93 25.01 26.53
C ASP A 476 -23.52 24.38 26.36
N GLY A 477 -23.10 24.13 25.11
CA GLY A 477 -21.81 23.56 24.73
C GLY A 477 -21.74 22.04 24.93
N MET A 478 -22.78 21.41 25.44
CA MET A 478 -22.79 20.00 25.83
C MET A 478 -22.89 19.10 24.60
N MET A 479 -22.18 17.98 24.65
CA MET A 479 -22.19 16.95 23.60
C MET A 479 -22.11 15.56 24.22
N VAL A 480 -22.89 14.63 23.68
CA VAL A 480 -22.85 13.21 24.04
C VAL A 480 -22.56 12.40 22.78
N LEU A 481 -21.52 11.59 22.84
CA LEU A 481 -21.03 10.72 21.78
C LEU A 481 -21.32 9.26 22.19
N GLU A 482 -22.31 8.65 21.56
CA GLU A 482 -22.78 7.29 21.86
C GLU A 482 -23.49 6.65 20.65
N PRO A 483 -23.48 5.32 20.50
CA PRO A 483 -22.66 4.36 21.24
C PRO A 483 -21.23 4.29 20.69
N LEU A 484 -20.23 4.33 21.58
CA LEU A 484 -18.82 4.17 21.22
C LEU A 484 -18.29 2.80 21.66
N LEU A 485 -17.32 2.28 20.91
CA LEU A 485 -16.56 1.11 21.35
C LEU A 485 -15.54 1.51 22.42
N PRO A 486 -15.37 0.72 23.50
CA PRO A 486 -14.27 0.90 24.44
C PRO A 486 -12.89 0.77 23.76
N GLY A 487 -11.87 1.35 24.40
CA GLY A 487 -10.49 1.42 23.93
C GLY A 487 -10.06 2.82 23.44
N PRO A 488 -8.95 2.91 22.68
CA PRO A 488 -8.36 4.19 22.32
C PRO A 488 -9.07 4.84 21.10
N VAL A 489 -9.69 5.99 21.35
CA VAL A 489 -10.37 6.81 20.33
C VAL A 489 -9.76 8.20 20.23
N GLU A 490 -9.91 8.81 19.06
CA GLU A 490 -9.42 10.14 18.72
C GLU A 490 -10.62 11.00 18.30
N ILE A 491 -10.97 11.99 19.14
CA ILE A 491 -12.11 12.89 18.95
C ILE A 491 -11.61 14.20 18.38
N THR A 492 -12.03 14.53 17.16
CA THR A 492 -11.65 15.76 16.45
C THR A 492 -12.80 16.75 16.45
N LEU A 493 -12.62 17.89 17.13
CA LEU A 493 -13.56 19.00 17.18
C LEU A 493 -13.24 20.04 16.10
N VAL A 494 -14.27 20.44 15.35
CA VAL A 494 -14.20 21.40 14.25
C VAL A 494 -15.27 22.48 14.43
N LYS A 495 -14.87 23.74 14.27
CA LYS A 495 -15.75 24.92 14.21
C LYS A 495 -15.03 26.05 13.48
N ALA A 496 -15.69 26.67 12.51
CA ALA A 496 -15.12 27.81 11.78
C ALA A 496 -14.78 28.97 12.72
N GLY A 497 -13.62 29.60 12.52
CA GLY A 497 -13.04 30.62 13.39
C GLY A 497 -12.24 30.07 14.58
N PHE A 498 -12.09 28.75 14.71
CA PHE A 498 -11.39 28.09 15.81
C PHE A 498 -10.38 27.06 15.29
N VAL A 499 -9.23 26.98 15.94
CA VAL A 499 -8.20 25.96 15.66
C VAL A 499 -8.79 24.58 15.93
N LYS A 500 -8.72 23.71 14.93
CA LYS A 500 -9.15 22.31 14.99
C LYS A 500 -8.51 21.61 16.20
N ARG A 501 -9.34 21.03 17.06
CA ARG A 501 -8.90 20.47 18.36
C ARG A 501 -9.10 18.96 18.40
N THR A 502 -8.00 18.21 18.46
CA THR A 502 -8.01 16.75 18.63
C THR A 502 -7.80 16.38 20.10
N VAL A 503 -8.62 15.45 20.61
CA VAL A 503 -8.53 14.88 21.96
C VAL A 503 -8.40 13.36 21.86
N ASN A 504 -7.29 12.83 22.36
CA ASN A 504 -7.09 11.38 22.49
C ASN A 504 -7.73 10.90 23.79
N VAL A 505 -8.53 9.83 23.72
CA VAL A 505 -9.30 9.31 24.85
C VAL A 505 -9.16 7.80 24.91
N GLU A 506 -8.61 7.30 26.01
CA GLU A 506 -8.85 5.91 26.42
C GLU A 506 -10.25 5.84 27.03
N LEU A 507 -11.18 5.15 26.35
CA LEU A 507 -12.60 5.08 26.72
C LEU A 507 -12.90 3.73 27.40
N PRO A 508 -13.27 3.71 28.69
CA PRO A 508 -13.59 2.47 29.39
C PRO A 508 -15.02 1.99 29.06
N PRO A 509 -15.36 0.71 29.35
CA PRO A 509 -16.68 0.12 29.05
C PRO A 509 -17.89 0.89 29.59
N GLU A 510 -17.76 1.47 30.78
CA GLU A 510 -18.79 2.28 31.45
C GLU A 510 -19.00 3.67 30.85
N GLY A 511 -18.13 4.10 29.92
CA GLY A 511 -18.12 5.45 29.37
C GLY A 511 -17.28 6.45 30.19
N LYS A 512 -17.18 7.69 29.68
CA LYS A 512 -16.30 8.71 30.27
C LYS A 512 -16.83 10.12 30.03
N ASP A 513 -16.86 10.91 31.08
CA ASP A 513 -17.00 12.37 30.99
C ASP A 513 -15.61 13.00 30.85
N LEU A 514 -15.43 13.86 29.85
CA LEU A 514 -14.19 14.60 29.59
C LEU A 514 -14.22 16.00 30.22
N GLY A 515 -15.38 16.45 30.73
CA GLY A 515 -15.58 17.81 31.21
C GLY A 515 -15.42 18.85 30.09
N ALA A 516 -14.85 20.01 30.45
CA ALA A 516 -14.68 21.14 29.55
C ALA A 516 -13.48 20.95 28.59
N VAL A 517 -13.76 20.95 27.28
CA VAL A 517 -12.76 20.94 26.20
C VAL A 517 -12.72 22.32 25.56
N VAL A 518 -11.60 23.02 25.74
CA VAL A 518 -11.39 24.36 25.18
C VAL A 518 -11.01 24.29 23.70
N MET A 519 -11.65 25.12 22.88
CA MET A 519 -11.22 25.43 21.50
C MET A 519 -10.61 26.82 21.44
N GLU A 520 -9.39 26.91 20.92
CA GLU A 520 -8.68 28.18 20.72
C GLU A 520 -9.17 28.89 19.45
N PRO A 521 -9.37 30.22 19.44
CA PRO A 521 -9.74 30.95 18.21
C PRO A 521 -8.60 30.94 17.18
N GLY A 522 -8.93 30.69 15.93
CA GLY A 522 -7.97 30.64 14.82
C GLY A 522 -7.34 31.99 14.48
N ALA A 523 -6.25 31.94 13.71
CA ALA A 523 -5.66 33.05 12.98
C ALA A 523 -5.73 32.79 11.47
N SER A 524 -6.03 33.82 10.69
CA SER A 524 -6.05 33.70 9.23
C SER A 524 -4.68 33.96 8.62
N LEU A 525 -4.22 33.06 7.77
CA LEU A 525 -3.10 33.29 6.85
C LEU A 525 -3.65 33.54 5.45
N GLN A 526 -3.11 34.55 4.75
CA GLN A 526 -3.52 34.96 3.41
C GLN A 526 -2.30 35.00 2.51
N GLY A 527 -2.50 34.84 1.20
CA GLY A 527 -1.42 34.96 0.25
C GLY A 527 -1.85 34.91 -1.20
N ARG A 528 -0.87 34.89 -2.09
CA ARG A 528 -1.05 34.83 -3.54
C ARG A 528 -0.13 33.80 -4.18
N VAL A 529 -0.63 33.07 -5.18
CA VAL A 529 0.19 32.23 -6.06
C VAL A 529 0.37 32.95 -7.39
N VAL A 530 1.61 33.13 -7.81
CA VAL A 530 1.98 33.81 -9.05
C VAL A 530 2.93 32.96 -9.88
N ASP A 531 3.06 33.28 -11.16
CA ASP A 531 4.13 32.77 -12.00
C ASP A 531 5.39 33.66 -11.95
N GLU A 532 6.41 33.32 -12.74
CA GLU A 532 7.69 34.05 -12.78
C GLU A 532 7.57 35.51 -13.26
N LYS A 533 6.43 35.88 -13.85
CA LYS A 533 6.13 37.26 -14.32
C LYS A 533 5.30 38.04 -13.30
N GLY A 534 4.88 37.42 -12.19
CA GLY A 534 3.97 38.00 -11.22
C GLY A 534 2.49 37.92 -11.61
N GLU A 535 2.15 37.16 -12.66
CA GLU A 535 0.76 36.93 -13.06
C GLU A 535 0.11 35.88 -12.13
N GLY A 536 -1.12 36.16 -11.68
CA GLY A 536 -1.82 35.29 -10.73
C GLY A 536 -2.23 33.96 -11.35
N ILE A 537 -2.02 32.84 -10.64
CA ILE A 537 -2.37 31.51 -11.13
C ILE A 537 -3.67 31.04 -10.49
N ALA A 538 -4.73 30.94 -11.29
CA ALA A 538 -6.05 30.48 -10.88
C ALA A 538 -6.13 28.96 -10.65
N SER A 539 -6.94 28.53 -9.68
CA SER A 539 -7.14 27.11 -9.29
C SER A 539 -5.81 26.34 -9.15
N ALA A 540 -4.83 26.98 -8.51
CA ALA A 540 -3.66 26.32 -7.94
C ALA A 540 -4.03 25.86 -6.52
N LYS A 541 -3.68 24.62 -6.20
CA LYS A 541 -3.97 24.02 -4.90
C LYS A 541 -2.83 24.34 -3.94
N VAL A 542 -3.13 25.11 -2.90
CA VAL A 542 -2.17 25.50 -1.87
C VAL A 542 -2.36 24.61 -0.66
N TYR A 543 -1.26 24.08 -0.11
CA TYR A 543 -1.23 23.25 1.08
C TYR A 543 -0.51 23.97 2.22
N VAL A 544 -0.96 23.76 3.46
CA VAL A 544 -0.31 24.23 4.69
C VAL A 544 -0.07 23.07 5.66
N SER A 545 1.13 23.00 6.25
CA SER A 545 1.52 21.99 7.23
C SER A 545 2.41 22.59 8.33
N ALA A 546 2.63 21.85 9.41
CA ALA A 546 3.63 22.17 10.43
C ALA A 546 5.04 21.62 10.10
N ASP A 547 5.17 20.85 9.01
CA ASP A 547 6.41 20.20 8.54
C ASP A 547 6.86 20.82 7.21
N SER A 548 8.17 20.89 6.97
CA SER A 548 8.77 21.40 5.72
C SER A 548 8.50 20.49 4.51
N ASP A 549 8.30 19.20 4.77
CA ASP A 549 7.98 18.19 3.78
C ASP A 549 6.45 18.06 3.55
N VAL A 550 5.86 18.92 2.70
CA VAL A 550 4.39 18.93 2.48
C VAL A 550 3.94 18.19 1.21
N PRO A 551 3.39 16.98 1.38
CA PRO A 551 2.35 16.41 0.53
C PRO A 551 1.01 16.16 1.27
N PHE A 552 0.96 16.32 2.59
CA PHE A 552 -0.25 16.13 3.40
C PHE A 552 -0.40 17.27 4.43
N GLY A 553 -1.44 18.07 4.25
CA GLY A 553 -1.78 19.24 5.06
C GLY A 553 -3.19 19.73 4.70
N GLU A 554 -3.68 20.78 5.36
CA GLU A 554 -4.93 21.40 4.91
C GLU A 554 -4.69 22.09 3.56
N SER A 555 -5.70 22.08 2.68
CA SER A 555 -5.56 22.65 1.33
C SER A 555 -6.70 23.57 0.95
N THR A 556 -6.37 24.62 0.22
CA THR A 556 -7.31 25.56 -0.40
C THR A 556 -6.95 25.75 -1.88
N GLU A 557 -7.83 26.38 -2.67
CA GLU A 557 -7.57 26.70 -4.07
C GLU A 557 -7.55 28.21 -4.29
N THR A 558 -6.74 28.65 -5.25
CA THR A 558 -6.65 30.07 -5.61
C THR A 558 -7.80 30.55 -6.50
N ASP A 559 -8.20 31.81 -6.31
CA ASP A 559 -9.13 32.53 -7.18
C ASP A 559 -8.51 32.92 -8.54
N GLU A 560 -9.28 33.56 -9.42
CA GLU A 560 -8.82 34.00 -10.74
C GLU A 560 -7.59 34.94 -10.71
N ALA A 561 -7.40 35.69 -9.62
CA ALA A 561 -6.27 36.59 -9.44
C ALA A 561 -5.10 35.95 -8.67
N GLY A 562 -5.22 34.67 -8.29
CA GLY A 562 -4.21 33.88 -7.59
C GLY A 562 -4.28 33.94 -6.06
N PHE A 563 -5.27 34.56 -5.45
CA PHE A 563 -5.34 34.72 -3.99
C PHE A 563 -5.84 33.45 -3.27
N PHE A 564 -5.32 33.20 -2.07
CA PHE A 564 -5.75 32.12 -1.19
C PHE A 564 -5.84 32.56 0.29
N GLN A 565 -6.61 31.81 1.08
CA GLN A 565 -6.76 32.02 2.52
C GLN A 565 -6.89 30.69 3.27
N PHE A 566 -6.24 30.61 4.44
CA PHE A 566 -6.48 29.61 5.49
C PHE A 566 -7.01 30.32 6.73
N PRO A 567 -8.28 30.14 7.14
CA PRO A 567 -8.89 30.94 8.20
C PRO A 567 -8.58 30.47 9.63
N ASP A 568 -8.28 29.18 9.83
CA ASP A 568 -8.37 28.49 11.13
C ASP A 568 -7.02 27.97 11.67
N LEU A 569 -5.90 28.66 11.36
CA LEU A 569 -4.56 28.24 11.77
C LEU A 569 -4.21 28.61 13.22
N PRO A 570 -3.19 27.96 13.85
CA PRO A 570 -2.68 28.35 15.15
C PRO A 570 -2.22 29.82 15.20
N ARG A 571 -2.50 30.51 16.30
CA ARG A 571 -2.11 31.93 16.49
C ARG A 571 -0.61 32.19 16.57
N SER A 572 0.18 31.16 16.84
CA SER A 572 1.63 31.23 16.99
C SER A 572 2.28 29.90 16.60
N GLY A 573 3.45 29.95 15.97
CA GLY A 573 4.22 28.78 15.56
C GLY A 573 4.75 28.93 14.14
N VAL A 574 5.39 27.88 13.64
CA VAL A 574 5.91 27.82 12.27
C VAL A 574 5.02 26.91 11.45
N VAL A 575 4.64 27.36 10.25
CA VAL A 575 3.98 26.55 9.23
C VAL A 575 4.77 26.62 7.92
N PHE A 576 4.53 25.66 7.04
CA PHE A 576 5.12 25.60 5.72
C PHE A 576 4.02 25.56 4.66
N LEU A 577 4.20 26.36 3.61
CA LEU A 577 3.27 26.48 2.50
C LEU A 577 3.84 25.91 1.21
N ARG A 578 2.97 25.32 0.38
CA ARG A 578 3.32 24.86 -0.97
C ARG A 578 2.15 24.99 -1.93
N ALA A 579 2.38 25.51 -3.13
CA ALA A 579 1.37 25.59 -4.19
C ALA A 579 1.63 24.56 -5.30
N GLU A 580 0.57 23.97 -5.84
CA GLU A 580 0.62 23.00 -6.95
C GLU A 580 -0.40 23.36 -8.04
N LYS A 581 -0.02 23.13 -9.30
CA LYS A 581 -0.92 23.30 -10.45
C LYS A 581 -0.64 22.21 -11.48
N GLN A 582 -1.69 21.63 -12.05
CA GLN A 582 -1.58 20.61 -13.09
C GLN A 582 -0.73 21.12 -14.27
N ASN A 583 0.21 20.31 -14.75
CA ASN A 583 1.19 20.62 -15.79
C ASN A 583 2.11 21.82 -15.48
N ARG A 584 2.29 22.18 -14.20
CA ARG A 584 3.31 23.15 -13.73
C ARG A 584 4.12 22.59 -12.57
N VAL A 585 5.18 23.31 -12.21
CA VAL A 585 6.11 22.96 -11.15
C VAL A 585 5.55 23.37 -9.80
N SER A 586 5.36 22.44 -8.86
CA SER A 586 5.00 22.81 -7.48
C SER A 586 5.99 23.83 -6.91
N SER A 587 5.51 24.83 -6.17
CA SER A 587 6.39 25.82 -5.53
C SER A 587 7.38 25.12 -4.58
N ARG A 588 8.48 25.82 -4.28
CA ARG A 588 9.32 25.45 -3.12
C ARG A 588 8.50 25.60 -1.83
N PRO A 589 8.74 24.78 -0.79
CA PRO A 589 8.14 24.99 0.52
C PRO A 589 8.59 26.34 1.12
N LEU A 590 7.64 27.15 1.58
CA LEU A 590 7.91 28.44 2.23
C LEU A 590 7.67 28.31 3.74
N LYS A 591 8.72 28.47 4.56
CA LYS A 591 8.64 28.54 6.04
C LYS A 591 8.05 29.89 6.45
N VAL A 592 6.97 29.88 7.24
CA VAL A 592 6.21 31.07 7.65
C VAL A 592 5.98 31.02 9.16
N GLU A 593 6.37 32.09 9.88
CA GLU A 593 6.00 32.26 11.28
C GLU A 593 4.63 32.92 11.39
N LEU A 594 3.80 32.42 12.32
CA LEU A 594 2.45 32.93 12.58
C LEU A 594 2.43 33.84 13.83
N PRO A 595 1.68 34.96 13.80
CA PRO A 595 0.92 35.48 12.67
C PRO A 595 1.84 36.11 11.62
N SER A 596 1.47 36.02 10.34
CA SER A 596 2.25 36.54 9.21
C SER A 596 1.49 37.59 8.39
N PRO A 597 2.18 38.55 7.76
CA PRO A 597 1.61 39.34 6.67
C PRO A 597 1.26 38.44 5.45
N PRO A 598 0.52 38.95 4.45
CA PRO A 598 0.25 38.21 3.23
C PRO A 598 1.54 37.73 2.54
N VAL A 599 1.56 36.46 2.14
CA VAL A 599 2.75 35.80 1.55
C VAL A 599 2.55 35.49 0.07
N GLU A 600 3.64 35.44 -0.70
CA GLU A 600 3.61 35.12 -2.13
C GLU A 600 4.33 33.79 -2.41
N LEU A 601 3.74 32.95 -3.27
CA LEU A 601 4.27 31.66 -3.70
C LEU A 601 4.46 31.67 -5.21
N VAL A 602 5.70 31.50 -5.68
CA VAL A 602 6.03 31.43 -7.11
C VAL A 602 5.96 29.98 -7.60
N VAL A 603 5.21 29.75 -8.68
CA VAL A 603 5.00 28.47 -9.36
C VAL A 603 5.52 28.60 -10.80
N PRO A 604 6.75 28.13 -11.08
CA PRO A 604 7.39 28.35 -12.38
C PRO A 604 6.78 27.49 -13.51
N GLY A 605 7.16 27.85 -14.75
CA GLY A 605 6.71 27.16 -15.96
C GLY A 605 7.28 25.74 -16.09
N GLY A 606 6.62 24.90 -16.89
CA GLY A 606 7.15 23.60 -17.28
C GLY A 606 8.17 23.71 -18.41
N ARG A 607 9.15 22.80 -18.43
CA ARG A 607 10.05 22.56 -19.57
C ARG A 607 9.40 21.57 -20.53
N VAL A 608 9.79 21.59 -21.80
CA VAL A 608 9.32 20.63 -22.81
C VAL A 608 10.48 19.78 -23.31
N ILE A 609 10.39 18.46 -23.12
CA ILE A 609 11.30 17.50 -23.73
C ILE A 609 10.68 17.03 -25.05
N VAL A 610 11.49 17.00 -26.10
CA VAL A 610 11.12 16.46 -27.41
C VAL A 610 12.07 15.32 -27.73
N GLY A 611 11.59 14.24 -28.33
CA GLY A 611 12.46 13.15 -28.75
C GLY A 611 11.81 12.22 -29.76
N ARG A 612 12.56 11.19 -30.14
CA ARG A 612 12.17 10.15 -31.08
C ARG A 612 12.53 8.78 -30.52
N VAL A 613 11.59 7.85 -30.54
CA VAL A 613 11.78 6.44 -30.16
C VAL A 613 11.95 5.60 -31.42
N VAL A 614 13.02 4.81 -31.47
CA VAL A 614 13.36 3.94 -32.61
C VAL A 614 13.78 2.54 -32.14
N ARG A 615 13.69 1.55 -33.01
CA ARG A 615 14.24 0.21 -32.78
C ARG A 615 15.76 0.26 -32.85
N ALA A 616 16.45 -0.36 -31.89
CA ALA A 616 17.91 -0.40 -31.82
C ALA A 616 18.55 -1.12 -33.03
N THR A 617 17.92 -2.18 -33.55
CA THR A 617 18.49 -3.05 -34.59
C THR A 617 18.45 -2.47 -36.01
N ASP A 618 17.41 -1.70 -36.37
CA ASP A 618 17.20 -1.18 -37.73
C ASP A 618 16.88 0.33 -37.81
N GLY A 619 16.85 1.03 -36.67
CA GLY A 619 16.59 2.47 -36.59
C GLY A 619 15.18 2.89 -36.99
N LYS A 620 14.24 1.96 -37.23
CA LYS A 620 12.86 2.30 -37.61
C LYS A 620 12.12 2.96 -36.44
N PRO A 621 11.24 3.94 -36.71
CA PRO A 621 10.43 4.56 -35.67
C PRO A 621 9.49 3.56 -35.00
N ILE A 622 9.29 3.72 -33.70
CA ILE A 622 8.33 2.94 -32.92
C ILE A 622 7.15 3.84 -32.57
N ALA A 623 6.00 3.58 -33.20
CA ALA A 623 4.74 4.25 -32.93
C ALA A 623 4.06 3.70 -31.67
N ALA A 624 3.24 4.53 -31.00
CA ALA A 624 2.51 4.18 -29.78
C ALA A 624 3.41 3.68 -28.62
N ALA A 625 4.69 4.01 -28.61
CA ALA A 625 5.55 3.84 -27.45
C ALA A 625 5.14 4.87 -26.39
N ARG A 626 4.83 4.42 -25.17
CA ARG A 626 4.43 5.31 -24.08
C ARG A 626 5.67 5.84 -23.37
N VAL A 627 5.76 7.16 -23.27
CA VAL A 627 6.86 7.92 -22.68
C VAL A 627 6.35 8.68 -21.46
N TYR A 628 6.99 8.53 -20.30
CA TYR A 628 6.62 9.24 -19.08
C TYR A 628 7.83 9.58 -18.22
N ALA A 629 7.72 10.58 -17.34
CA ALA A 629 8.83 11.05 -16.52
C ALA A 629 8.55 10.88 -15.02
N THR A 630 9.59 10.47 -14.28
CA THR A 630 9.62 10.47 -12.82
C THR A 630 10.79 11.30 -12.30
N GLU A 631 10.67 11.74 -11.06
CA GLU A 631 11.72 12.42 -10.30
C GLU A 631 11.98 11.62 -9.03
N VAL A 632 13.24 11.34 -8.73
CA VAL A 632 13.65 10.59 -7.55
C VAL A 632 14.13 11.58 -6.49
N LEU A 633 13.28 11.83 -5.49
CA LEU A 633 13.63 12.65 -4.33
C LEU A 633 14.19 11.74 -3.25
N THR A 634 15.45 11.93 -2.86
CA THR A 634 16.02 11.24 -1.70
C THR A 634 15.68 12.04 -0.43
N ARG A 635 15.82 11.44 0.76
CA ARG A 635 15.72 12.10 2.06
C ARG A 635 16.72 11.45 2.98
N VAL A 636 17.37 12.22 3.86
CA VAL A 636 18.23 11.67 4.93
C VAL A 636 17.88 12.38 6.24
N VAL A 637 16.96 11.80 7.01
CA VAL A 637 16.45 12.37 8.28
C VAL A 637 17.00 11.56 9.44
N GLY A 638 17.85 12.16 10.29
CA GLY A 638 18.30 11.54 11.55
C GLY A 638 18.97 10.17 11.40
N GLY A 639 19.65 9.91 10.29
CA GLY A 639 20.27 8.60 9.97
C GLY A 639 19.39 7.66 9.14
N PHE A 640 18.09 7.95 8.97
CA PHE A 640 17.22 7.21 8.05
C PHE A 640 17.26 7.83 6.65
N SER A 641 17.66 7.04 5.66
CA SER A 641 17.53 7.41 4.25
C SER A 641 16.22 6.88 3.68
N GLY A 642 15.41 7.75 3.07
CA GLY A 642 14.12 7.41 2.49
C GLY A 642 13.96 8.02 1.11
N MET A 643 13.73 7.20 0.09
CA MET A 643 13.62 7.63 -1.30
C MET A 643 12.16 7.63 -1.75
N SER A 644 11.73 8.72 -2.39
CA SER A 644 10.36 8.90 -2.89
C SER A 644 10.37 9.24 -4.38
N VAL A 645 9.63 8.47 -5.18
CA VAL A 645 9.56 8.64 -6.63
C VAL A 645 8.28 9.39 -7.00
N ARG A 646 8.43 10.63 -7.48
CA ARG A 646 7.33 11.50 -7.93
C ARG A 646 7.10 11.32 -9.42
N SER A 647 5.87 11.01 -9.83
CA SER A 647 5.51 11.09 -11.26
C SER A 647 5.35 12.56 -11.66
N LEU A 648 5.90 12.95 -12.81
CA LEU A 648 5.83 14.32 -13.33
C LEU A 648 4.67 14.54 -14.31
N GLY A 649 3.84 13.53 -14.58
CA GLY A 649 2.66 13.64 -15.43
C GLY A 649 2.07 12.29 -15.86
N PRO A 650 0.97 12.28 -16.64
CA PRO A 650 0.31 11.05 -17.11
C PRO A 650 1.10 10.29 -18.20
N GLY A 651 2.14 10.91 -18.77
CA GLY A 651 2.88 10.43 -19.93
C GLY A 651 2.20 10.80 -21.27
N VAL A 652 2.90 10.52 -22.36
CA VAL A 652 2.48 10.71 -23.75
C VAL A 652 2.79 9.47 -24.57
N GLU A 653 2.26 9.37 -25.78
CA GLU A 653 2.57 8.30 -26.73
C GLU A 653 3.29 8.86 -27.96
N THR A 654 4.14 8.06 -28.59
CA THR A 654 4.80 8.44 -29.84
C THR A 654 3.86 8.37 -31.04
N ASP A 655 4.06 9.31 -31.98
CA ASP A 655 3.38 9.27 -33.27
C ASP A 655 3.96 8.20 -34.22
N ASN A 656 3.44 8.12 -35.45
CA ASN A 656 3.89 7.16 -36.47
C ASN A 656 5.36 7.33 -36.88
N ASP A 657 5.93 8.52 -36.69
CA ASP A 657 7.34 8.80 -36.91
C ASP A 657 8.19 8.55 -35.66
N GLY A 658 7.60 8.02 -34.59
CA GLY A 658 8.23 7.73 -33.30
C GLY A 658 8.46 8.96 -32.44
N ILE A 659 7.92 10.13 -32.80
CA ILE A 659 8.21 11.40 -32.14
C ILE A 659 7.29 11.57 -30.93
N PHE A 660 7.84 12.09 -29.82
CA PHE A 660 7.08 12.50 -28.64
C PHE A 660 7.41 13.94 -28.22
N ARG A 661 6.47 14.56 -27.49
CA ARG A 661 6.65 15.83 -26.78
C ARG A 661 6.09 15.68 -25.38
N LEU A 662 6.92 15.77 -24.36
CA LEU A 662 6.56 15.61 -22.96
C LEU A 662 6.85 16.89 -22.19
N GLU A 663 5.84 17.46 -21.53
CA GLU A 663 6.03 18.56 -20.59
C GLU A 663 6.48 17.99 -19.24
N VAL A 664 7.55 18.54 -18.68
CA VAL A 664 8.18 18.13 -17.42
C VAL A 664 8.48 19.36 -16.55
N GLY A 665 8.65 19.17 -15.24
CA GLY A 665 8.95 20.29 -14.36
C GLY A 665 10.38 20.84 -14.51
N ASP A 666 10.71 21.89 -13.75
CA ASP A 666 12.03 22.53 -13.68
C ASP A 666 13.12 21.68 -13.00
N SER A 667 12.90 20.36 -12.85
CA SER A 667 13.85 19.50 -12.16
C SER A 667 15.16 19.40 -12.96
N PRO A 668 16.33 19.61 -12.32
CA PRO A 668 17.62 19.54 -13.01
C PRO A 668 17.97 18.12 -13.47
N SER A 669 17.30 17.10 -12.94
CA SER A 669 17.45 15.70 -13.32
C SER A 669 16.13 14.97 -13.19
N ILE A 670 15.66 14.37 -14.28
CA ILE A 670 14.52 13.45 -14.31
C ILE A 670 14.95 12.07 -14.76
N GLU A 671 14.10 11.07 -14.55
CA GLU A 671 14.19 9.76 -15.19
C GLU A 671 13.03 9.62 -16.18
N LEU A 672 13.37 9.44 -17.46
CA LEU A 672 12.43 9.32 -18.56
C LEU A 672 12.26 7.85 -18.94
N HIS A 673 11.07 7.30 -18.72
CA HIS A 673 10.72 5.90 -18.98
C HIS A 673 10.02 5.76 -20.32
N VAL A 674 10.41 4.76 -21.12
CA VAL A 674 9.82 4.45 -22.41
C VAL A 674 9.50 2.96 -22.51
N ARG A 675 8.23 2.65 -22.80
CA ARG A 675 7.75 1.27 -22.99
C ARG A 675 7.05 1.11 -24.35
N ALA A 676 7.30 -0.01 -25.01
CA ALA A 676 6.61 -0.43 -26.23
C ALA A 676 6.50 -1.95 -26.27
N LYS A 677 5.42 -2.48 -26.87
CA LYS A 677 5.17 -3.93 -26.97
C LYS A 677 6.23 -4.62 -27.84
N GLY A 678 6.78 -5.74 -27.38
CA GLY A 678 7.88 -6.45 -28.05
C GLY A 678 9.27 -5.90 -27.72
N PHE A 679 9.36 -4.89 -26.86
CA PHE A 679 10.60 -4.21 -26.49
C PHE A 679 10.78 -4.21 -24.97
N ARG A 680 12.03 -4.25 -24.52
CA ARG A 680 12.30 -4.00 -23.10
C ARG A 680 11.96 -2.55 -22.75
N GLU A 681 11.35 -2.33 -21.59
CA GLU A 681 11.18 -0.98 -21.06
C GLU A 681 12.55 -0.40 -20.70
N THR A 682 12.82 0.81 -21.19
CA THR A 682 14.09 1.52 -21.00
C THR A 682 13.82 2.80 -20.24
N SER A 683 14.54 3.04 -19.15
CA SER A 683 14.58 4.35 -18.50
C SER A 683 15.89 5.07 -18.84
N ARG A 684 15.84 6.39 -18.94
CA ARG A 684 16.99 7.25 -19.24
C ARG A 684 17.01 8.43 -18.30
N GLN A 685 18.12 8.63 -17.57
CA GLN A 685 18.31 9.84 -16.79
C GLN A 685 18.55 11.03 -17.73
N VAL A 686 17.73 12.08 -17.63
CA VAL A 686 17.83 13.30 -18.44
C VAL A 686 18.12 14.47 -17.50
N ARG A 687 19.29 15.09 -17.69
CA ARG A 687 19.64 16.36 -17.05
C ARG A 687 19.35 17.53 -17.97
N MET A 688 19.06 18.68 -17.39
CA MET A 688 18.70 19.90 -18.11
C MET A 688 19.26 21.13 -17.40
N GLU A 689 20.20 21.83 -18.04
CA GLU A 689 20.77 23.05 -17.46
C GLU A 689 19.76 24.23 -17.48
N PRO A 690 19.82 25.17 -16.52
CA PRO A 690 18.95 26.35 -16.52
C PRO A 690 19.10 27.18 -17.80
N GLY A 691 18.00 27.40 -18.53
CA GLY A 691 17.99 28.15 -19.79
C GLY A 691 18.44 27.36 -21.02
N GLU A 692 18.71 26.06 -20.90
CA GLU A 692 19.05 25.21 -22.04
C GLU A 692 17.86 25.00 -22.99
N LYS A 693 18.10 25.09 -24.31
CA LYS A 693 17.08 24.80 -25.33
C LYS A 693 16.81 23.28 -25.40
N PRO A 694 15.55 22.83 -25.57
CA PRO A 694 15.23 21.41 -25.72
C PRO A 694 16.05 20.75 -26.84
N ARG A 695 16.92 19.82 -26.48
CA ARG A 695 17.63 18.96 -27.44
C ARG A 695 16.72 17.78 -27.81
N PRO A 696 16.60 17.39 -29.09
CA PRO A 696 15.85 16.20 -29.46
C PRO A 696 16.56 14.95 -28.91
N LEU A 697 15.90 14.22 -28.00
CA LEU A 697 16.41 12.94 -27.50
C LEU A 697 16.16 11.83 -28.53
N LEU A 698 17.18 11.04 -28.88
CA LEU A 698 16.97 9.76 -29.54
C LEU A 698 16.95 8.67 -28.48
N ILE A 699 15.90 7.84 -28.47
CA ILE A 699 15.73 6.72 -27.54
C ILE A 699 15.66 5.45 -28.37
N GLN A 700 16.60 4.53 -28.14
CA GLN A 700 16.63 3.25 -28.82
C GLN A 700 16.04 2.18 -27.91
N LEU A 701 15.06 1.43 -28.41
CA LEU A 701 14.51 0.27 -27.73
C LEU A 701 15.06 -1.02 -28.33
N GLU A 702 15.57 -1.89 -27.47
CA GLU A 702 15.97 -3.26 -27.80
C GLU A 702 14.77 -4.21 -27.62
N GLU A 703 14.76 -5.29 -28.41
CA GLU A 703 13.71 -6.30 -28.36
C GLU A 703 13.69 -7.00 -26.98
N GLY A 704 12.49 -7.28 -26.49
CA GLY A 704 12.29 -7.93 -25.20
C GLY A 704 12.55 -9.44 -25.29
N LEU A 705 13.25 -9.99 -24.30
CA LEU A 705 13.40 -11.44 -24.18
C LEU A 705 12.12 -12.06 -23.61
N VAL A 706 11.99 -13.37 -23.78
CA VAL A 706 10.85 -14.15 -23.32
C VAL A 706 11.30 -15.24 -22.35
N LEU A 707 10.56 -15.41 -21.27
CA LEU A 707 10.71 -16.54 -20.35
C LEU A 707 9.41 -17.35 -20.39
N ALA A 708 9.52 -18.65 -20.68
CA ALA A 708 8.39 -19.55 -20.80
C ALA A 708 8.69 -20.90 -20.14
N GLY A 709 7.63 -21.67 -19.93
CA GLY A 709 7.73 -22.98 -19.32
C GLY A 709 6.37 -23.57 -18.98
N ARG A 710 6.36 -24.55 -18.08
CA ARG A 710 5.18 -25.29 -17.62
C ARG A 710 5.12 -25.32 -16.10
N VAL A 711 3.91 -25.25 -15.55
CA VAL A 711 3.62 -25.54 -14.15
C VAL A 711 2.92 -26.90 -14.05
N ILE A 712 3.38 -27.75 -13.13
CA ILE A 712 2.81 -29.06 -12.85
C ILE A 712 2.35 -29.16 -11.38
N GLU A 713 1.28 -29.90 -11.16
CA GLU A 713 0.81 -30.28 -9.82
C GLU A 713 1.64 -31.46 -9.26
N PRO A 714 1.66 -31.71 -7.94
CA PRO A 714 2.26 -32.91 -7.33
C PRO A 714 1.76 -34.25 -7.92
N SER A 715 0.61 -34.23 -8.59
CA SER A 715 0.02 -35.38 -9.27
C SER A 715 0.66 -35.70 -10.63
N GLY A 716 1.63 -34.89 -11.10
CA GLY A 716 2.21 -34.94 -12.44
C GLY A 716 1.29 -34.37 -13.53
N ARG A 717 0.13 -33.80 -13.18
CA ARG A 717 -0.78 -33.15 -14.11
C ARG A 717 -0.35 -31.71 -14.38
N PRO A 718 -0.60 -31.17 -15.59
CA PRO A 718 -0.43 -29.74 -15.84
C PRO A 718 -1.36 -28.91 -14.93
N ALA A 719 -0.81 -27.89 -14.29
CA ALA A 719 -1.56 -27.03 -13.38
C ALA A 719 -2.20 -25.89 -14.17
N VAL A 720 -3.50 -25.96 -14.41
CA VAL A 720 -4.28 -25.01 -15.22
C VAL A 720 -4.76 -23.81 -14.40
N GLY A 721 -4.68 -22.60 -14.94
CA GLY A 721 -5.22 -21.38 -14.32
C GLY A 721 -4.43 -20.88 -13.10
N VAL A 722 -3.13 -21.15 -13.06
CA VAL A 722 -2.21 -20.79 -11.99
C VAL A 722 -1.55 -19.46 -12.33
N ALA A 723 -1.47 -18.54 -11.37
CA ALA A 723 -0.79 -17.27 -11.57
C ALA A 723 0.73 -17.47 -11.47
N VAL A 724 1.48 -17.01 -12.46
CA VAL A 724 2.94 -16.99 -12.49
C VAL A 724 3.41 -15.54 -12.44
N ARG A 725 4.40 -15.25 -11.59
CA ARG A 725 4.99 -13.92 -11.39
C ARG A 725 6.50 -13.97 -11.52
N LEU A 726 7.10 -12.92 -12.06
CA LEU A 726 8.54 -12.75 -12.20
C LEU A 726 8.99 -11.47 -11.50
N GLU A 727 10.05 -11.56 -10.70
CA GLU A 727 10.71 -10.42 -10.04
C GLU A 727 12.21 -10.43 -10.34
N THR A 728 12.82 -9.28 -10.59
CA THR A 728 14.26 -9.17 -10.89
C THR A 728 15.15 -9.45 -9.68
N GLU A 729 16.12 -10.35 -9.82
CA GLU A 729 17.03 -10.80 -8.74
C GLU A 729 17.79 -9.65 -8.05
N ARG A 730 18.16 -8.59 -8.78
CA ARG A 730 19.00 -7.49 -8.26
C ARG A 730 18.35 -6.59 -7.19
N GLN A 731 17.02 -6.55 -7.06
CA GLN A 731 16.37 -5.53 -6.21
C GLN A 731 16.26 -5.87 -4.72
N GLN A 732 16.64 -7.08 -4.27
CA GLN A 732 16.71 -7.40 -2.82
C GLN A 732 18.08 -7.08 -2.18
N ALA A 733 19.06 -6.61 -2.96
CA ALA A 733 20.45 -6.45 -2.52
C ALA A 733 20.82 -5.05 -1.98
N ARG A 734 20.07 -4.50 -1.01
CA ARG A 734 20.55 -3.57 0.06
C ARG A 734 19.42 -3.14 1.00
N GLY A 735 19.76 -2.93 2.28
CA GLY A 735 18.84 -2.45 3.34
C GLY A 735 18.46 -0.97 3.25
N LEU A 736 18.17 -0.48 2.05
CA LEU A 736 17.54 0.81 1.80
C LEU A 736 16.18 0.48 1.17
N ALA A 737 15.09 0.87 1.85
CA ALA A 737 13.74 0.61 1.37
C ALA A 737 13.44 1.50 0.15
N VAL A 738 13.81 1.00 -1.04
CA VAL A 738 13.53 1.62 -2.32
C VAL A 738 12.05 1.45 -2.63
N GLY A 739 11.27 2.52 -2.47
CA GLY A 739 9.86 2.60 -2.85
C GLY A 739 9.63 2.64 -4.37
N SER A 740 10.49 1.99 -5.16
CA SER A 740 10.19 1.72 -6.57
C SER A 740 8.93 0.86 -6.61
N ARG A 741 8.02 1.18 -7.54
CA ARG A 741 7.00 0.22 -7.94
C ARG A 741 7.74 -1.00 -8.50
N ILE A 742 7.81 -2.07 -7.71
CA ILE A 742 8.44 -3.33 -8.15
C ILE A 742 7.73 -3.72 -9.43
N LYS A 743 8.45 -3.70 -10.56
CA LYS A 743 7.92 -4.22 -11.81
C LYS A 743 7.93 -5.73 -11.69
N VAL A 744 6.82 -6.26 -11.22
CA VAL A 744 6.47 -7.67 -11.38
C VAL A 744 6.08 -7.85 -12.85
N TRP A 745 6.46 -8.95 -13.49
CA TRP A 745 5.79 -9.41 -14.71
C TRP A 745 4.92 -10.61 -14.36
N SER A 746 3.81 -10.84 -15.04
CA SER A 746 2.93 -11.97 -14.73
C SER A 746 2.30 -12.63 -15.94
N SER A 747 1.97 -13.91 -15.79
CA SER A 747 1.21 -14.72 -16.75
C SER A 747 0.27 -15.65 -15.99
N VAL A 748 -0.65 -16.28 -16.70
CA VAL A 748 -1.54 -17.32 -16.18
C VAL A 748 -1.27 -18.59 -16.98
N THR A 749 -1.28 -19.75 -16.32
CA THR A 749 -1.04 -21.00 -17.03
C THR A 749 -2.22 -21.40 -17.92
N ASP A 750 -1.88 -21.95 -19.08
CA ASP A 750 -2.80 -22.40 -20.11
C ASP A 750 -3.42 -23.79 -19.79
N GLY A 751 -4.20 -24.34 -20.72
CA GLY A 751 -4.84 -25.65 -20.56
C GLY A 751 -3.89 -26.85 -20.44
N GLU A 752 -2.62 -26.68 -20.81
CA GLU A 752 -1.55 -27.67 -20.65
C GLU A 752 -0.53 -27.23 -19.59
N GLY A 753 -0.87 -26.25 -18.76
CA GLY A 753 -0.03 -25.74 -17.67
C GLY A 753 1.09 -24.80 -18.13
N ARG A 754 1.18 -24.44 -19.42
CA ARG A 754 2.24 -23.58 -19.95
C ARG A 754 2.01 -22.12 -19.58
N PHE A 755 3.10 -21.37 -19.38
CA PHE A 755 3.07 -19.92 -19.23
C PHE A 755 4.13 -19.28 -20.15
N ARG A 756 3.94 -18.02 -20.53
CA ARG A 756 4.87 -17.23 -21.35
C ARG A 756 4.84 -15.78 -20.87
N VAL A 757 6.02 -15.22 -20.58
CA VAL A 757 6.20 -13.84 -20.12
C VAL A 757 7.21 -13.16 -21.04
N ALA A 758 6.74 -12.17 -21.78
CA ALA A 758 7.53 -11.43 -22.76
C ALA A 758 7.96 -10.04 -22.23
N ASP A 759 8.64 -9.27 -23.07
CA ASP A 759 9.08 -7.90 -22.78
C ASP A 759 9.97 -7.81 -21.53
N LEU A 760 10.77 -8.87 -21.30
CA LEU A 760 11.75 -8.97 -20.23
C LEU A 760 13.10 -8.37 -20.67
N PRO A 761 13.69 -7.45 -19.90
CA PRO A 761 15.11 -7.13 -19.99
C PRO A 761 16.00 -8.38 -19.81
N PRO A 762 17.17 -8.45 -20.45
CA PRO A 762 18.17 -9.47 -20.15
C PRO A 762 18.53 -9.49 -18.67
N GLY A 763 18.45 -10.67 -18.04
CA GLY A 763 18.71 -10.82 -16.61
C GLY A 763 18.11 -12.08 -16.01
N ARG A 764 18.31 -12.21 -14.70
CA ARG A 764 17.80 -13.29 -13.86
C ARG A 764 16.53 -12.86 -13.13
N TYR A 765 15.54 -13.74 -13.18
CA TYR A 765 14.22 -13.55 -12.62
C TYR A 765 13.92 -14.67 -11.63
N GLU A 766 13.42 -14.28 -10.48
CA GLU A 766 12.71 -15.18 -9.58
C GLU A 766 11.31 -15.41 -10.14
N VAL A 767 11.04 -16.65 -10.56
CA VAL A 767 9.77 -17.09 -11.12
C VAL A 767 8.96 -17.79 -10.02
N MET A 768 7.78 -17.27 -9.72
CA MET A 768 6.88 -17.78 -8.68
C MET A 768 5.53 -18.18 -9.29
N ALA A 769 5.17 -19.45 -9.18
CA ALA A 769 3.79 -19.89 -9.45
C ALA A 769 3.00 -19.96 -8.13
N GLN A 770 1.73 -19.54 -8.13
CA GLN A 770 0.84 -19.66 -6.98
C GLN A 770 -0.61 -19.98 -7.40
N THR A 771 -1.22 -20.96 -6.74
CA THR A 771 -2.63 -21.32 -6.94
C THR A 771 -3.54 -20.60 -5.94
N PRO A 772 -4.85 -20.47 -6.24
CA PRO A 772 -5.84 -19.93 -5.28
C PRO A 772 -5.97 -20.75 -3.98
N GLU A 773 -5.64 -22.05 -4.02
CA GLU A 773 -5.56 -22.95 -2.85
C GLU A 773 -4.29 -22.74 -2.00
N GLY A 774 -3.42 -21.81 -2.40
CA GLY A 774 -2.20 -21.46 -1.69
C GLY A 774 -0.96 -22.29 -2.07
N TRP A 775 -1.06 -23.26 -2.98
CA TRP A 775 0.09 -24.05 -3.44
C TRP A 775 1.08 -23.16 -4.20
N ARG A 776 2.39 -23.39 -4.08
CA ARG A 776 3.43 -22.50 -4.63
C ARG A 776 4.57 -23.27 -5.27
N ALA A 777 5.17 -22.70 -6.32
CA ALA A 777 6.46 -23.13 -6.86
C ALA A 777 7.36 -21.91 -7.03
N ARG A 778 8.68 -22.10 -6.91
CA ARG A 778 9.67 -21.03 -7.07
C ARG A 778 10.93 -21.57 -7.77
N GLU A 779 11.40 -20.89 -8.81
CA GLU A 779 12.70 -21.17 -9.45
C GLU A 779 13.34 -19.85 -9.89
N VAL A 780 14.68 -19.82 -10.01
CA VAL A 780 15.40 -18.70 -10.63
C VAL A 780 15.78 -19.09 -12.06
N ALA A 781 15.38 -18.27 -13.03
CA ALA A 781 15.63 -18.51 -14.44
C ALA A 781 16.06 -17.23 -15.19
N GLU A 782 16.76 -17.41 -16.30
CA GLU A 782 17.25 -16.33 -17.15
C GLU A 782 16.22 -16.03 -18.25
N ALA A 783 15.98 -14.75 -18.54
CA ALA A 783 15.15 -14.36 -19.67
C ALA A 783 15.78 -14.89 -20.99
N GLY A 784 14.96 -15.50 -21.84
CA GLY A 784 15.38 -16.31 -22.98
C GLY A 784 15.17 -17.81 -22.77
N ARG A 785 14.97 -18.29 -21.53
CA ARG A 785 14.65 -19.70 -21.24
C ARG A 785 13.17 -19.99 -21.50
N GLU A 786 12.86 -20.90 -22.41
CA GLU A 786 11.48 -21.30 -22.76
C GLU A 786 11.05 -22.69 -22.24
N ASP A 787 11.94 -23.39 -21.52
CA ASP A 787 11.76 -24.77 -21.02
C ASP A 787 11.74 -24.88 -19.47
N LEU A 788 11.23 -23.86 -18.77
CA LEU A 788 11.11 -23.91 -17.31
C LEU A 788 10.08 -24.97 -16.87
N GLU A 789 10.33 -25.73 -15.80
CA GLU A 789 9.34 -26.64 -15.22
C GLU A 789 9.17 -26.37 -13.72
N LEU A 790 8.01 -25.83 -13.35
CA LEU A 790 7.67 -25.41 -12.00
C LEU A 790 6.71 -26.44 -11.36
N GLU A 791 7.19 -27.21 -10.41
CA GLU A 791 6.37 -28.15 -9.65
C GLU A 791 5.80 -27.49 -8.39
N LEU A 792 4.46 -27.43 -8.29
CA LEU A 792 3.74 -26.84 -7.17
C LEU A 792 3.88 -27.69 -5.90
N GLU A 793 4.19 -27.05 -4.78
CA GLU A 793 4.23 -27.65 -3.45
C GLU A 793 2.97 -27.25 -2.66
N PRO A 794 2.27 -28.20 -2.01
CA PRO A 794 1.07 -27.93 -1.23
C PRO A 794 1.40 -27.28 0.13
N THR A 795 0.53 -26.39 0.60
CA THR A 795 0.65 -25.78 1.93
C THR A 795 0.52 -26.82 3.04
N GLY A 796 1.24 -26.62 4.15
CA GLY A 796 1.01 -27.33 5.39
C GLY A 796 -0.09 -26.69 6.23
N THR A 797 -0.39 -27.30 7.38
CA THR A 797 -1.17 -26.67 8.45
C THR A 797 -0.27 -26.41 9.66
N LEU A 798 -0.41 -25.24 10.29
CA LEU A 798 0.26 -24.91 11.55
C LEU A 798 -0.78 -24.75 12.66
N THR A 799 -0.66 -25.54 13.73
CA THR A 799 -1.46 -25.39 14.96
C THR A 799 -0.54 -24.97 16.11
N VAL A 800 -0.87 -23.88 16.81
CA VAL A 800 -0.10 -23.38 17.96
C VAL A 800 -0.99 -23.35 19.20
N THR A 801 -0.56 -24.01 20.27
CA THR A 801 -1.25 -24.08 21.57
C THR A 801 -0.47 -23.25 22.59
N VAL A 802 -1.09 -22.25 23.18
CA VAL A 802 -0.49 -21.34 24.17
C VAL A 802 -0.98 -21.68 25.57
N LYS A 803 -0.06 -21.88 26.51
CA LYS A 803 -0.33 -22.20 27.91
C LYS A 803 0.44 -21.28 28.85
N ASP A 804 0.04 -21.23 30.12
CA ASP A 804 0.81 -20.60 31.18
C ASP A 804 1.79 -21.59 31.84
N LYS A 805 2.57 -21.10 32.80
CA LYS A 805 3.55 -21.92 33.56
C LYS A 805 2.91 -23.03 34.42
N SER A 806 1.61 -22.97 34.69
CA SER A 806 0.87 -24.06 35.36
C SER A 806 0.38 -25.14 34.39
N GLY A 807 0.49 -24.90 33.08
CA GLY A 807 -0.03 -25.76 32.02
C GLY A 807 -1.50 -25.46 31.66
N ALA A 808 -2.10 -24.40 32.20
CA ALA A 808 -3.45 -23.98 31.83
C ALA A 808 -3.44 -23.28 30.46
N PRO A 809 -4.47 -23.47 29.61
CA PRO A 809 -4.56 -22.82 28.32
C PRO A 809 -4.77 -21.31 28.45
N VAL A 810 -4.07 -20.52 27.63
CA VAL A 810 -4.18 -19.06 27.61
C VAL A 810 -5.03 -18.63 26.43
N ALA A 811 -6.31 -18.39 26.69
CA ALA A 811 -7.24 -17.78 25.74
C ALA A 811 -6.98 -16.28 25.56
N GLY A 812 -7.24 -15.73 24.37
CA GLY A 812 -7.10 -14.29 24.11
C GLY A 812 -5.67 -13.81 23.82
N ALA A 813 -4.69 -14.71 23.69
CA ALA A 813 -3.32 -14.36 23.29
C ALA A 813 -3.24 -14.09 21.78
N SER A 814 -2.68 -12.94 21.42
CA SER A 814 -2.44 -12.53 20.04
C SER A 814 -1.18 -13.20 19.51
N VAL A 815 -1.33 -14.16 18.60
CA VAL A 815 -0.26 -14.87 17.90
C VAL A 815 -0.06 -14.23 16.52
N GLU A 816 1.13 -13.69 16.27
CA GLU A 816 1.55 -13.17 14.97
C GLU A 816 2.67 -14.03 14.41
N GLY A 817 2.68 -14.26 13.09
CA GLY A 817 3.69 -15.10 12.45
C GLY A 817 4.20 -14.53 11.12
N TRP A 818 5.47 -14.79 10.82
CA TRP A 818 6.14 -14.45 9.57
C TRP A 818 6.95 -15.66 9.07
N ALA A 819 6.59 -16.20 7.91
CA ALA A 819 7.33 -17.24 7.21
C ALA A 819 8.51 -16.65 6.44
N ASN A 820 9.59 -17.44 6.27
CA ASN A 820 10.69 -17.09 5.37
C ASN A 820 10.23 -16.91 3.90
N SER A 821 9.08 -17.50 3.53
CA SER A 821 8.38 -17.33 2.24
C SER A 821 7.68 -15.98 2.05
N GLY A 822 7.78 -15.07 3.03
CA GLY A 822 7.12 -13.76 3.05
C GLY A 822 5.66 -13.78 3.49
N GLN A 823 5.06 -14.94 3.76
CA GLN A 823 3.70 -15.02 4.32
C GLN A 823 3.70 -14.47 5.75
N SER A 824 2.80 -13.54 6.06
CA SER A 824 2.53 -13.09 7.43
C SER A 824 1.06 -13.30 7.80
N TRP A 825 0.79 -13.47 9.10
CA TRP A 825 -0.54 -13.75 9.62
C TRP A 825 -0.67 -13.35 11.10
N LYS A 826 -1.92 -13.18 11.55
CA LYS A 826 -2.26 -12.90 12.95
C LYS A 826 -3.53 -13.64 13.33
N GLN A 827 -3.56 -14.27 14.50
CA GLN A 827 -4.75 -14.89 15.09
C GLN A 827 -4.78 -14.66 16.61
N ILE A 828 -5.93 -14.88 17.24
CA ILE A 828 -6.10 -14.82 18.69
C ILE A 828 -6.46 -16.23 19.19
N THR A 829 -5.82 -16.69 20.26
CA THR A 829 -6.07 -18.03 20.82
C THR A 829 -7.49 -18.19 21.35
N ASP A 830 -8.06 -19.37 21.09
CA ASP A 830 -9.40 -19.74 21.55
C ASP A 830 -9.43 -20.15 23.03
N ALA A 831 -10.56 -20.68 23.51
CA ALA A 831 -10.74 -21.13 24.89
C ALA A 831 -9.85 -22.33 25.29
N LEU A 832 -9.25 -23.03 24.33
CA LEU A 832 -8.27 -24.11 24.53
C LEU A 832 -6.83 -23.59 24.42
N GLY A 833 -6.65 -22.28 24.20
CA GLY A 833 -5.35 -21.66 23.96
C GLY A 833 -4.84 -21.88 22.53
N GLU A 834 -5.66 -22.33 21.59
CA GLU A 834 -5.21 -22.76 20.26
C GLU A 834 -5.45 -21.72 19.16
N VAL A 835 -4.54 -21.67 18.19
CA VAL A 835 -4.71 -21.03 16.87
C VAL A 835 -4.34 -22.03 15.76
N ARG A 836 -5.01 -21.96 14.61
CA ARG A 836 -4.81 -22.89 13.48
C ARG A 836 -4.76 -22.12 12.15
N LEU A 837 -3.64 -22.25 11.45
CA LEU A 837 -3.42 -21.73 10.11
C LEU A 837 -3.43 -22.89 9.11
N GLY A 838 -4.51 -23.03 8.33
CA GLY A 838 -4.72 -24.16 7.41
C GLY A 838 -3.91 -24.11 6.11
N GLN A 839 -3.44 -22.93 5.70
CA GLN A 839 -2.62 -22.70 4.51
C GLN A 839 -1.26 -22.11 4.91
N ALA A 840 -0.55 -22.78 5.81
CA ALA A 840 0.78 -22.38 6.23
C ALA A 840 1.79 -22.73 5.12
N SER A 841 2.58 -21.76 4.69
CA SER A 841 3.68 -21.98 3.74
C SER A 841 4.66 -22.99 4.34
N PRO A 842 5.22 -23.93 3.56
CA PRO A 842 6.32 -24.75 4.03
C PRO A 842 7.55 -23.90 4.43
N GLY A 843 8.36 -24.41 5.35
CA GLY A 843 9.57 -23.77 5.88
C GLY A 843 9.37 -23.08 7.24
N THR A 844 10.37 -22.31 7.67
CA THR A 844 10.40 -21.71 9.00
C THR A 844 9.48 -20.51 9.14
N HIS A 845 8.61 -20.55 10.15
CA HIS A 845 7.84 -19.42 10.66
C HIS A 845 8.49 -18.86 11.93
N SER A 846 8.75 -17.56 11.96
CA SER A 846 9.02 -16.81 13.20
C SER A 846 7.70 -16.33 13.79
N LEU A 847 7.44 -16.62 15.07
CA LEU A 847 6.20 -16.29 15.77
C LEU A 847 6.45 -15.31 16.92
N ARG A 848 5.53 -14.37 17.12
CA ARG A 848 5.45 -13.43 18.24
C ARG A 848 4.10 -13.59 18.93
N ILE A 849 4.10 -13.86 20.24
CA ILE A 849 2.88 -14.08 21.03
C ILE A 849 2.80 -13.00 22.11
N THR A 850 1.65 -12.33 22.22
CA THR A 850 1.40 -11.25 23.18
C THR A 850 0.07 -11.44 23.91
N HIS A 851 0.00 -11.10 25.21
CA HIS A 851 -1.22 -11.22 26.00
C HIS A 851 -1.27 -10.13 27.11
N PRO A 852 -2.44 -9.56 27.47
CA PRO A 852 -2.52 -8.48 28.46
C PRO A 852 -2.05 -8.79 29.90
N ASN A 853 -1.82 -10.06 30.23
CA ASN A 853 -1.40 -10.52 31.57
C ASN A 853 -0.07 -11.32 31.58
N PHE A 854 0.60 -11.45 30.43
CA PHE A 854 1.84 -12.24 30.32
C PHE A 854 2.92 -11.50 29.54
N ALA A 855 4.18 -11.83 29.84
CA ALA A 855 5.32 -11.40 29.06
C ALA A 855 5.24 -11.96 27.62
N PRO A 856 5.69 -11.20 26.62
CA PRO A 856 5.65 -11.60 25.22
C PRO A 856 6.67 -12.68 24.91
N ALA A 857 6.29 -13.67 24.09
CA ALA A 857 7.16 -14.77 23.68
C ALA A 857 7.52 -14.72 22.18
N TRP A 858 8.70 -15.23 21.85
CA TRP A 858 9.21 -15.37 20.48
C TRP A 858 9.67 -16.81 20.22
N LEU A 859 9.39 -17.32 19.02
CA LEU A 859 9.67 -18.69 18.63
C LEU A 859 10.02 -18.76 17.13
N ARG A 860 10.79 -19.76 16.72
CA ARG A 860 10.87 -20.23 15.34
C ARG A 860 10.40 -21.68 15.24
N PHE A 861 9.66 -22.01 14.19
CA PHE A 861 9.10 -23.34 14.00
C PHE A 861 8.90 -23.66 12.52
N ASP A 862 9.25 -24.88 12.11
CA ASP A 862 9.17 -25.31 10.72
C ASP A 862 7.84 -25.99 10.40
N VAL A 863 7.23 -25.55 9.31
CA VAL A 863 6.02 -26.14 8.74
C VAL A 863 6.41 -27.02 7.56
N LYS A 864 5.86 -28.23 7.50
CA LYS A 864 6.07 -29.15 6.36
C LYS A 864 4.94 -29.06 5.35
N ALA A 865 5.26 -29.25 4.07
CA ALA A 865 4.29 -29.29 2.98
C ALA A 865 3.28 -30.45 3.18
N GLY A 866 1.97 -30.14 3.08
CA GLY A 866 0.89 -31.13 3.20
C GLY A 866 0.65 -31.76 4.58
N GLU A 867 1.51 -31.52 5.59
CA GLU A 867 1.39 -32.08 6.94
C GLU A 867 0.80 -31.06 7.95
N GLU A 868 0.18 -31.55 9.02
CA GLU A 868 -0.16 -30.71 10.19
C GLU A 868 1.01 -30.68 11.18
N SER A 869 1.61 -29.49 11.32
CA SER A 869 2.73 -29.20 12.21
C SER A 869 2.19 -28.53 13.49
N ARG A 870 2.41 -29.14 14.66
CA ARG A 870 1.89 -28.66 15.95
C ARG A 870 2.98 -28.11 16.85
N ARG A 871 2.69 -27.01 17.58
CA ARG A 871 3.65 -26.42 18.53
C ARG A 871 3.01 -25.87 19.79
N GLU A 872 3.53 -26.26 20.95
CA GLU A 872 3.12 -25.74 22.25
C GLU A 872 4.07 -24.61 22.70
N VAL A 873 3.53 -23.55 23.31
CA VAL A 873 4.29 -22.41 23.84
C VAL A 873 3.80 -22.05 25.24
N THR A 874 4.75 -21.90 26.18
CA THR A 874 4.48 -21.44 27.54
C THR A 874 4.74 -19.93 27.66
N LEU A 875 3.79 -19.17 28.19
CA LEU A 875 3.96 -17.76 28.55
C LEU A 875 4.33 -17.60 30.03
N GLU A 876 5.18 -16.62 30.32
CA GLU A 876 5.59 -16.25 31.68
C GLU A 876 4.89 -14.98 32.14
N ALA A 877 4.79 -14.75 33.47
CA ALA A 877 4.27 -13.51 34.00
C ALA A 877 5.26 -12.35 33.77
N GLY A 878 4.76 -11.19 33.32
CA GLY A 878 5.58 -9.99 33.14
C GLY A 878 5.53 -9.06 34.37
N GLY A 879 6.59 -8.28 34.57
CA GLY A 879 6.68 -7.31 35.66
C GLY A 879 6.05 -5.96 35.32
N VAL A 880 6.24 -4.97 36.20
CA VAL A 880 5.70 -3.61 36.05
C VAL A 880 6.84 -2.59 36.01
N VAL A 881 6.70 -1.55 35.19
CA VAL A 881 7.58 -0.36 35.18
C VAL A 881 6.72 0.88 35.37
N GLU A 882 7.12 1.76 36.28
CA GLU A 882 6.48 3.04 36.57
C GLU A 882 7.48 4.18 36.48
N GLY A 883 7.01 5.40 36.20
CA GLY A 883 7.90 6.53 36.15
C GLY A 883 7.25 7.85 35.80
N VAL A 884 8.10 8.85 35.58
CA VAL A 884 7.70 10.20 35.17
C VAL A 884 8.57 10.73 34.03
N VAL A 885 7.94 11.38 33.06
CA VAL A 885 8.57 12.11 31.96
C VAL A 885 8.53 13.61 32.29
N LYS A 886 9.70 14.25 32.37
CA LYS A 886 9.86 15.69 32.66
C LYS A 886 10.35 16.47 31.44
N GLY A 887 10.24 17.79 31.48
CA GLY A 887 10.80 18.67 30.43
C GLY A 887 10.02 18.71 29.10
N LEU A 888 8.77 18.25 29.09
CA LEU A 888 7.86 18.29 27.93
C LEU A 888 6.57 19.05 28.27
N SER A 889 6.02 19.77 27.30
CA SER A 889 4.68 20.37 27.40
C SER A 889 3.58 19.31 27.40
N ALA A 890 2.37 19.63 27.90
CA ALA A 890 1.21 18.73 27.84
C ALA A 890 0.88 18.26 26.40
N SER A 891 1.11 19.13 25.41
CA SER A 891 1.00 18.80 23.98
C SER A 891 2.03 17.78 23.51
N GLU A 892 3.26 17.84 24.03
CA GLU A 892 4.32 16.88 23.70
C GLU A 892 4.15 15.55 24.45
N LEU A 893 3.73 15.59 25.73
CA LEU A 893 3.38 14.40 26.52
C LEU A 893 2.26 13.59 25.86
N SER A 894 1.22 14.26 25.32
CA SER A 894 0.14 13.58 24.58
C SER A 894 0.60 12.89 23.27
N ARG A 895 1.83 13.17 22.82
CA ARG A 895 2.51 12.59 21.65
C ARG A 895 3.71 11.73 22.04
N CYS A 896 3.99 11.58 23.34
CA CYS A 896 5.08 10.79 23.87
C CYS A 896 4.64 9.33 24.04
N SER A 897 5.50 8.39 23.68
CA SER A 897 5.31 6.97 23.94
C SER A 897 6.49 6.46 24.74
N VAL A 898 6.24 5.83 25.89
CA VAL A 898 7.25 5.13 26.68
C VAL A 898 7.15 3.64 26.40
N SER A 899 8.26 2.97 26.14
CA SER A 899 8.32 1.54 25.83
C SER A 899 9.38 0.80 26.63
N VAL A 900 9.12 -0.48 26.90
CA VAL A 900 10.02 -1.46 27.54
C VAL A 900 9.88 -2.77 26.76
N GLY A 901 10.89 -3.12 25.97
CA GLY A 901 10.76 -4.19 24.97
C GLY A 901 9.68 -3.84 23.95
N VAL A 902 8.59 -4.63 23.92
CA VAL A 902 7.40 -4.36 23.08
C VAL A 902 6.19 -3.80 23.86
N SER A 903 6.28 -3.74 25.20
CA SER A 903 5.22 -3.16 26.05
C SER A 903 5.36 -1.64 26.08
N SER A 904 4.26 -0.88 26.04
CA SER A 904 4.32 0.59 25.99
C SER A 904 3.13 1.29 26.65
N ALA A 905 3.32 2.56 27.00
CA ALA A 905 2.31 3.47 27.56
C ALA A 905 2.49 4.90 27.03
N THR A 906 1.40 5.67 26.97
CA THR A 906 1.45 7.13 26.76
C THR A 906 1.47 7.81 28.13
N PRO A 907 2.39 8.75 28.43
CA PRO A 907 2.37 9.50 29.68
C PRO A 907 1.08 10.29 29.87
N LEU A 908 0.65 10.42 31.13
CA LEU A 908 -0.42 11.33 31.54
C LEU A 908 0.05 12.80 31.42
N PRO A 909 -0.87 13.79 31.47
CA PRO A 909 -0.52 15.20 31.35
C PRO A 909 0.41 15.75 32.44
N ASP A 910 0.56 15.05 33.56
CA ASP A 910 1.52 15.34 34.64
C ASP A 910 2.90 14.67 34.43
N GLY A 911 3.06 13.95 33.32
CA GLY A 911 4.27 13.20 32.95
C GLY A 911 4.30 11.76 33.47
N SER A 912 3.41 11.35 34.37
CA SER A 912 3.45 10.01 34.96
C SER A 912 3.04 8.91 33.97
N PHE A 913 3.61 7.71 34.12
CA PHE A 913 3.24 6.54 33.31
C PHE A 913 3.42 5.22 34.08
N ARG A 914 2.70 4.20 33.62
CA ARG A 914 2.78 2.81 34.10
C ARG A 914 2.69 1.85 32.92
N ILE A 915 3.67 0.95 32.80
CA ILE A 915 3.75 -0.12 31.81
C ILE A 915 3.61 -1.45 32.55
N THR A 916 2.61 -2.23 32.19
CA THR A 916 2.41 -3.61 32.68
C THR A 916 3.01 -4.62 31.70
N ASN A 917 3.31 -5.81 32.20
CA ASN A 917 3.88 -6.92 31.42
C ASN A 917 5.23 -6.55 30.76
N ALA A 918 6.09 -5.82 31.47
CA ALA A 918 7.47 -5.64 31.05
C ALA A 918 8.23 -6.99 31.18
N PRO A 919 9.10 -7.36 30.21
CA PRO A 919 9.95 -8.54 30.36
C PRO A 919 10.83 -8.43 31.61
N LEU A 920 11.08 -9.54 32.30
CA LEU A 920 11.83 -9.54 33.56
C LEU A 920 13.34 -9.32 33.34
N GLY A 921 14.06 -8.97 34.41
CA GLY A 921 15.50 -8.73 34.38
C GLY A 921 15.87 -7.29 33.98
N LYS A 922 17.10 -7.09 33.49
CA LYS A 922 17.58 -5.76 33.07
C LYS A 922 16.96 -5.36 31.73
N GLN A 923 16.17 -4.30 31.74
CA GLN A 923 15.44 -3.78 30.58
C GLN A 923 15.81 -2.33 30.28
N ARG A 924 15.75 -1.96 29.00
CA ARG A 924 15.81 -0.56 28.55
C ARG A 924 14.39 0.01 28.47
N VAL A 925 14.16 1.11 29.18
CA VAL A 925 12.98 1.98 29.04
C VAL A 925 13.33 3.11 28.07
N GLU A 926 12.46 3.42 27.11
CA GLU A 926 12.64 4.54 26.17
C GLU A 926 11.35 5.37 26.06
N ALA A 927 11.41 6.68 26.29
CA ALA A 927 10.34 7.64 26.04
C ALA A 927 10.64 8.44 24.77
N ARG A 928 9.75 8.42 23.77
CA ARG A 928 9.93 9.01 22.43
C ARG A 928 8.79 9.95 22.04
N VAL A 929 9.11 11.17 21.59
CA VAL A 929 8.14 12.24 21.31
C VAL A 929 7.80 12.31 19.81
N GLY A 930 6.86 11.48 19.39
CA GLY A 930 6.27 11.49 18.05
C GLY A 930 7.28 11.61 16.89
N TRP A 931 6.97 12.47 15.92
CA TRP A 931 7.79 12.70 14.72
C TRP A 931 9.02 13.60 14.96
N THR A 932 9.22 14.14 16.18
CA THR A 932 10.31 15.10 16.45
C THR A 932 11.69 14.46 16.59
N GLY A 933 11.78 13.13 16.59
CA GLY A 933 13.02 12.38 16.84
C GLY A 933 13.52 12.41 18.29
N ARG A 934 13.06 13.34 19.13
CA ARG A 934 13.46 13.46 20.55
C ARG A 934 13.06 12.22 21.34
N PHE A 935 14.02 11.65 22.08
CA PHE A 935 13.74 10.63 23.09
C PHE A 935 14.71 10.70 24.27
N ARG A 936 14.35 9.97 25.34
CA ARG A 936 15.18 9.69 26.52
C ARG A 936 15.09 8.20 26.81
N ASN A 937 16.17 7.60 27.31
CA ASN A 937 16.15 6.19 27.69
C ASN A 937 16.92 5.96 29.01
N ALA A 938 16.60 4.86 29.69
CA ALA A 938 17.24 4.45 30.93
C ALA A 938 17.22 2.92 31.10
N GLN A 939 18.10 2.38 31.93
CA GLN A 939 18.13 0.97 32.30
C GLN A 939 17.42 0.75 33.64
N VAL A 940 16.56 -0.25 33.73
CA VAL A 940 15.87 -0.66 34.97
C VAL A 940 15.95 -2.17 35.16
N GLU A 941 15.89 -2.64 36.41
CA GLU A 941 15.78 -4.07 36.72
C GLU A 941 14.32 -4.41 37.07
N VAL A 942 13.63 -5.05 36.14
CA VAL A 942 12.22 -5.44 36.26
C VAL A 942 12.09 -6.75 37.02
N LYS A 943 11.31 -6.75 38.10
CA LYS A 943 11.06 -7.92 38.96
C LYS A 943 9.59 -8.32 38.88
N PRO A 944 9.24 -9.60 39.09
CA PRO A 944 7.85 -10.05 39.02
C PRO A 944 6.99 -9.43 40.13
N ASP A 945 7.56 -9.22 41.33
CA ASP A 945 6.80 -8.90 42.53
C ASP A 945 6.84 -7.40 42.92
N ALA A 946 7.57 -6.56 42.18
CA ALA A 946 7.75 -5.15 42.49
C ALA A 946 7.86 -4.27 41.23
N PRO A 947 7.17 -3.11 41.16
CA PRO A 947 7.32 -2.18 40.05
C PRO A 947 8.72 -1.54 40.05
N ALA A 948 9.37 -1.53 38.89
CA ALA A 948 10.63 -0.83 38.70
C ALA A 948 10.36 0.66 38.38
N TRP A 949 11.00 1.57 39.12
CA TRP A 949 10.82 3.02 38.95
C TRP A 949 11.86 3.64 38.00
N VAL A 950 11.47 4.66 37.23
CA VAL A 950 12.36 5.42 36.34
C VAL A 950 11.95 6.89 36.19
N GLU A 951 12.92 7.75 35.91
CA GLU A 951 12.70 9.16 35.56
C GLU A 951 13.36 9.48 34.21
N LEU A 952 12.65 10.20 33.34
CA LEU A 952 13.09 10.51 31.97
C LEU A 952 12.92 12.01 31.70
N ASP A 953 13.98 12.80 31.84
CA ASP A 953 13.94 14.26 31.73
C ASP A 953 14.43 14.80 30.38
N PHE A 954 13.55 15.52 29.69
CA PHE A 954 13.82 16.21 28.42
C PHE A 954 14.31 17.66 28.58
N ALA A 955 14.37 18.19 29.81
CA ALA A 955 14.91 19.52 30.10
C ALA A 955 16.45 19.55 30.12
N LEU A 956 17.09 18.40 30.35
CA LEU A 956 18.54 18.25 30.32
C LEU A 956 19.02 18.06 28.88
N GLY A 957 19.78 19.03 28.33
CA GLY A 957 20.46 18.92 27.04
C GLY A 957 20.85 20.28 26.46
N PHE A 958 21.93 20.29 25.68
CA PHE A 958 22.48 21.46 25.03
C PHE A 958 21.70 21.90 23.79
N THR A 959 21.84 23.18 23.46
CA THR A 959 21.36 23.82 22.22
C THR A 959 22.51 24.02 21.25
N LEU A 960 22.34 23.57 20.00
CA LEU A 960 23.24 23.89 18.89
C LEU A 960 22.52 24.86 17.95
N THR A 961 23.06 26.05 17.80
CA THR A 961 22.60 27.06 16.82
C THR A 961 23.63 27.22 15.71
N GLY A 962 23.23 27.83 14.59
CA GLY A 962 24.20 28.24 13.58
C GLY A 962 23.59 28.86 12.34
N GLN A 963 24.45 29.17 11.38
CA GLN A 963 24.09 29.69 10.06
C GLN A 963 24.75 28.83 8.97
N VAL A 964 24.00 28.48 7.92
CA VAL A 964 24.52 27.80 6.72
C VAL A 964 24.67 28.80 5.59
N HIS A 965 25.84 28.78 4.95
CA HIS A 965 26.18 29.67 3.84
C HIS A 965 27.01 28.97 2.77
N LYS A 966 26.97 29.47 1.53
CA LYS A 966 27.87 29.05 0.43
C LYS A 966 28.53 30.29 -0.15
N GLN A 967 29.86 30.33 -0.14
CA GLN A 967 30.66 31.51 -0.55
C GLN A 967 30.16 32.82 0.09
N GLY A 968 29.82 32.77 1.39
CA GLY A 968 29.34 33.94 2.15
C GLY A 968 27.85 34.29 1.98
N LYS A 969 27.11 33.64 1.07
CA LYS A 969 25.66 33.85 0.92
C LYS A 969 24.88 32.88 1.80
N PRO A 970 23.94 33.34 2.66
CA PRO A 970 23.09 32.46 3.46
C PRO A 970 22.15 31.64 2.57
N LEU A 971 21.83 30.41 3.01
CA LEU A 971 20.99 29.48 2.24
C LEU A 971 19.78 28.98 3.05
N SER A 972 18.59 29.26 2.54
CA SER A 972 17.30 28.86 3.10
C SER A 972 16.83 27.49 2.60
N GLY A 973 16.11 26.75 3.44
CA GLY A 973 15.44 25.50 3.07
C GLY A 973 16.38 24.28 3.06
N LEU A 974 17.56 24.38 3.67
CA LEU A 974 18.46 23.24 3.89
C LEU A 974 18.11 22.57 5.22
N MET A 975 18.12 21.25 5.27
CA MET A 975 17.93 20.50 6.50
C MET A 975 19.28 20.32 7.21
N VAL A 976 19.36 20.71 8.48
CA VAL A 976 20.52 20.49 9.36
C VAL A 976 20.13 19.46 10.41
N ALA A 977 20.87 18.37 10.51
CA ALA A 977 20.60 17.28 11.44
C ALA A 977 21.85 16.85 12.21
N ALA A 978 21.74 16.69 13.52
CA ALA A 978 22.73 16.05 14.38
C ALA A 978 22.26 14.63 14.72
N SER A 979 23.15 13.64 14.62
CA SER A 979 22.86 12.25 14.98
C SER A 979 24.00 11.54 15.70
N ARG A 980 23.67 10.57 16.55
CA ARG A 980 24.59 9.57 17.12
C ARG A 980 23.87 8.21 17.16
N GLU A 981 24.47 7.17 17.70
CA GLU A 981 23.90 5.80 17.61
C GLU A 981 22.47 5.73 18.21
N GLY A 982 21.48 5.52 17.34
CA GLY A 982 20.05 5.50 17.68
C GLY A 982 19.39 6.88 17.86
N GLU A 983 20.15 7.97 18.00
CA GLU A 983 19.68 9.32 18.35
C GLU A 983 19.80 10.33 17.21
N GLY A 984 18.85 11.27 17.11
CA GLY A 984 18.96 12.39 16.19
C GLY A 984 17.96 13.53 16.39
N VAL A 985 18.38 14.74 16.02
CA VAL A 985 17.60 15.99 16.06
C VAL A 985 17.86 16.78 14.78
N ALA A 986 16.83 17.37 14.17
CA ALA A 986 16.94 18.15 12.94
C ALA A 986 16.12 19.45 12.96
N ASP A 987 16.51 20.43 12.14
CA ASP A 987 15.82 21.68 11.85
C ASP A 987 16.10 22.11 10.40
N SER A 988 15.33 23.06 9.84
CA SER A 988 15.50 23.58 8.48
C SER A 988 15.88 25.06 8.49
N THR A 989 16.86 25.44 7.67
CA THR A 989 17.38 26.82 7.61
C THR A 989 16.34 27.83 7.15
N ASP A 990 16.26 28.95 7.84
CA ASP A 990 15.37 30.06 7.51
C ASP A 990 15.88 30.93 6.35
N SER A 991 15.18 32.05 6.07
CA SER A 991 15.57 32.99 5.00
C SER A 991 16.96 33.63 5.19
N GLN A 992 17.48 33.63 6.42
CA GLN A 992 18.82 34.12 6.79
C GLN A 992 19.83 32.97 6.92
N GLY A 993 19.45 31.74 6.57
CA GLY A 993 20.29 30.55 6.68
C GLY A 993 20.43 29.98 8.09
N GLN A 994 19.67 30.48 9.09
CA GLN A 994 19.84 30.10 10.49
C GLN A 994 19.09 28.81 10.87
N PHE A 995 19.66 28.03 11.81
CA PHE A 995 19.08 26.80 12.36
C PHE A 995 19.27 26.70 13.89
N ARG A 996 18.45 25.89 14.55
CA ARG A 996 18.50 25.64 16.01
C ARG A 996 18.05 24.24 16.43
N LEU A 997 19.01 23.38 16.75
CA LEU A 997 18.79 22.06 17.37
C LEU A 997 18.80 22.18 18.91
N ARG A 998 17.97 21.41 19.61
CA ARG A 998 17.83 21.44 21.08
C ARG A 998 17.78 20.03 21.69
N GLY A 999 18.22 19.90 22.94
CA GLY A 999 18.11 18.66 23.72
C GLY A 999 19.25 17.65 23.47
N LEU A 1000 20.35 18.12 22.88
CA LEU A 1000 21.52 17.31 22.56
C LEU A 1000 22.32 17.01 23.83
N GLU A 1001 22.61 15.75 24.12
CA GLU A 1001 23.45 15.38 25.26
C GLU A 1001 24.94 15.64 25.01
N ALA A 1002 25.74 15.60 26.08
CA ALA A 1002 27.19 15.65 25.97
C ALA A 1002 27.74 14.45 25.16
N GLY A 1003 28.79 14.69 24.37
CA GLY A 1003 29.50 13.66 23.60
C GLY A 1003 29.62 13.97 22.12
N LEU A 1004 30.04 12.96 21.35
CA LEU A 1004 30.32 13.07 19.92
C LEU A 1004 29.03 12.92 19.08
N TRP A 1005 28.73 13.93 18.28
CA TRP A 1005 27.61 13.99 17.35
C TRP A 1005 28.09 14.08 15.90
N LYS A 1006 27.41 13.39 14.98
CA LYS A 1006 27.58 13.54 13.54
C LYS A 1006 26.58 14.59 13.05
N LEU A 1007 27.06 15.78 12.72
CA LEU A 1007 26.25 16.83 12.11
C LEU A 1007 26.27 16.65 10.58
N SER A 1008 25.13 16.87 9.94
CA SER A 1008 24.98 16.86 8.49
C SER A 1008 24.06 17.97 8.02
N VAL A 1009 24.36 18.52 6.83
CA VAL A 1009 23.49 19.45 6.09
C VAL A 1009 23.07 18.78 4.80
N ALA A 1010 21.78 18.82 4.48
CA ALA A 1010 21.21 18.27 3.25
C ALA A 1010 20.30 19.30 2.55
N ASP A 1011 20.12 19.17 1.25
CA ASP A 1011 19.14 19.96 0.49
C ASP A 1011 17.72 19.37 0.54
N ALA A 1012 16.79 20.05 -0.15
CA ALA A 1012 15.40 19.62 -0.29
C ALA A 1012 15.22 18.32 -1.12
N SER A 1013 16.26 17.81 -1.77
CA SER A 1013 16.30 16.50 -2.43
C SER A 1013 16.95 15.42 -1.54
N GLY A 1014 17.20 15.75 -0.27
CA GLY A 1014 17.84 14.88 0.71
C GLY A 1014 19.32 14.64 0.48
N GLN A 1015 19.93 15.32 -0.49
CA GLN A 1015 21.34 15.13 -0.83
C GLN A 1015 22.19 15.78 0.27
N VAL A 1016 23.01 14.97 0.94
CA VAL A 1016 23.96 15.47 1.95
C VAL A 1016 25.02 16.33 1.24
N LEU A 1017 25.08 17.60 1.62
CA LEU A 1017 26.01 18.61 1.12
C LEU A 1017 27.24 18.73 2.04
N LEU A 1018 27.07 18.51 3.34
CA LEU A 1018 28.13 18.58 4.35
C LEU A 1018 27.90 17.52 5.42
N ARG A 1019 28.99 16.93 5.94
CA ARG A 1019 28.99 16.11 7.16
C ARG A 1019 30.24 16.40 7.97
N GLN A 1020 30.09 16.53 9.29
CA GLN A 1020 31.20 16.74 10.22
C GLN A 1020 30.92 16.05 11.56
N GLU A 1021 31.97 15.66 12.28
CA GLU A 1021 31.84 15.20 13.67
C GLU A 1021 32.07 16.37 14.63
N LEU A 1022 31.29 16.42 15.70
CA LEU A 1022 31.23 17.52 16.66
C LEU A 1022 31.13 16.96 18.08
N GLU A 1023 32.17 17.13 18.88
CA GLU A 1023 32.06 16.92 20.32
C GLU A 1023 31.35 18.12 20.96
N LEU A 1024 30.29 17.82 21.73
CA LEU A 1024 29.43 18.79 22.38
C LEU A 1024 29.54 18.63 23.90
N THR A 1025 29.88 19.72 24.60
CA THR A 1025 30.05 19.78 26.06
C THR A 1025 29.34 20.97 26.71
N ALA A 1026 28.76 21.86 25.88
CA ALA A 1026 27.98 23.03 26.25
C ALA A 1026 27.12 23.47 25.05
N ASP A 1027 26.23 24.44 25.26
CA ASP A 1027 25.55 25.16 24.17
C ASP A 1027 26.58 25.79 23.21
N ARG A 1028 26.32 25.73 21.90
CA ARG A 1028 27.29 26.15 20.87
C ARG A 1028 26.61 26.83 19.67
N HIS A 1029 27.33 27.76 19.06
CA HIS A 1029 26.99 28.38 17.77
C HIS A 1029 28.00 27.94 16.70
N LEU A 1030 27.54 27.71 15.47
CA LEU A 1030 28.36 27.27 14.33
C LEU A 1030 28.09 28.10 13.07
N GLU A 1031 29.15 28.42 12.33
CA GLU A 1031 29.03 28.78 10.91
C GLU A 1031 29.35 27.55 10.07
N LEU A 1032 28.45 27.19 9.15
CA LEU A 1032 28.56 26.02 8.29
C LEU A 1032 28.70 26.46 6.82
N ALA A 1033 29.94 26.51 6.35
CA ALA A 1033 30.24 26.73 4.95
C ALA A 1033 29.98 25.45 4.14
N LEU A 1034 29.14 25.52 3.11
CA LEU A 1034 28.96 24.41 2.19
C LEU A 1034 30.19 24.24 1.26
N PRO A 1035 30.57 23.00 0.91
CA PRO A 1035 31.70 22.75 0.03
C PRO A 1035 31.55 23.30 -1.40
N SER A 1036 32.67 23.31 -2.12
CA SER A 1036 32.73 23.72 -3.53
C SER A 1036 33.75 22.93 -4.37
N GLY A 1037 34.24 21.79 -3.87
CA GLY A 1037 35.08 20.88 -4.64
C GLY A 1037 34.30 20.23 -5.78
N ALA A 1038 35.00 19.86 -6.84
CA ALA A 1038 34.43 19.18 -8.00
C ALA A 1038 35.31 17.99 -8.42
N LEU A 1039 34.73 17.04 -9.14
CA LEU A 1039 35.41 15.86 -9.68
C LEU A 1039 34.77 15.52 -11.01
N ALA A 1040 35.57 15.41 -12.07
CA ALA A 1040 35.12 14.96 -13.38
C ALA A 1040 35.78 13.62 -13.74
N GLY A 1041 35.21 12.91 -14.70
CA GLY A 1041 35.84 11.69 -15.17
C GLY A 1041 35.09 10.98 -16.28
N SER A 1042 35.64 9.82 -16.65
CA SER A 1042 35.02 8.90 -17.60
C SER A 1042 35.12 7.46 -17.13
N VAL A 1043 34.11 6.66 -17.48
CA VAL A 1043 34.08 5.22 -17.30
C VAL A 1043 34.22 4.56 -18.68
N VAL A 1044 35.16 3.63 -18.80
CA VAL A 1044 35.46 2.92 -20.05
C VAL A 1044 35.55 1.41 -19.81
N ALA A 1045 35.28 0.62 -20.83
CA ALA A 1045 35.56 -0.82 -20.79
C ALA A 1045 37.08 -1.04 -20.71
N ALA A 1046 37.55 -1.90 -19.80
CA ALA A 1046 38.98 -2.10 -19.59
C ALA A 1046 39.69 -2.70 -20.81
N GLU A 1047 38.97 -3.53 -21.57
CA GLU A 1047 39.45 -4.24 -22.76
C GLU A 1047 39.38 -3.38 -24.03
N SER A 1048 38.18 -2.90 -24.42
CA SER A 1048 37.99 -2.15 -25.67
C SER A 1048 38.27 -0.64 -25.56
N ARG A 1049 38.34 -0.09 -24.34
CA ARG A 1049 38.42 1.36 -24.04
C ARG A 1049 37.22 2.19 -24.54
N GLU A 1050 36.16 1.55 -24.98
CA GLU A 1050 34.89 2.20 -25.34
C GLU A 1050 34.24 2.82 -24.09
N PRO A 1051 33.53 3.96 -24.23
CA PRO A 1051 32.80 4.58 -23.12
C PRO A 1051 31.67 3.67 -22.62
N VAL A 1052 31.54 3.56 -21.29
CA VAL A 1052 30.44 2.82 -20.67
C VAL A 1052 29.40 3.82 -20.17
N ALA A 1053 28.32 3.95 -20.93
CA ALA A 1053 27.13 4.68 -20.53
C ALA A 1053 26.38 3.96 -19.39
N GLU A 1054 25.56 4.71 -18.64
CA GLU A 1054 24.72 4.18 -17.54
C GLU A 1054 25.51 3.49 -16.39
N ALA A 1055 26.83 3.63 -16.35
CA ALA A 1055 27.66 3.19 -15.25
C ALA A 1055 27.35 4.04 -14.01
N THR A 1056 27.00 3.38 -12.92
CA THR A 1056 26.83 4.01 -11.62
C THR A 1056 28.20 4.30 -11.02
N VAL A 1057 28.50 5.57 -10.79
CA VAL A 1057 29.73 6.04 -10.13
C VAL A 1057 29.37 6.50 -8.71
N ILE A 1058 30.12 6.02 -7.72
CA ILE A 1058 29.93 6.32 -6.30
C ILE A 1058 31.21 6.97 -5.78
N VAL A 1059 31.09 8.12 -5.12
CA VAL A 1059 32.20 8.84 -4.47
C VAL A 1059 31.99 8.75 -2.97
N HIS A 1060 32.94 8.15 -2.25
CA HIS A 1060 32.83 7.88 -0.81
C HIS A 1060 34.04 8.42 -0.04
N GLN A 1061 33.78 9.12 1.07
CA GLN A 1061 34.80 9.61 2.01
C GLN A 1061 34.75 8.80 3.31
N LYS A 1062 35.92 8.48 3.89
CA LYS A 1062 35.99 7.92 5.25
C LYS A 1062 35.27 8.86 6.24
N GLY A 1063 34.38 8.32 7.07
CA GLY A 1063 33.41 9.10 7.86
C GLY A 1063 31.98 9.14 7.27
N GLY A 1064 31.80 8.56 6.08
CA GLY A 1064 30.48 8.21 5.52
C GLY A 1064 29.81 9.31 4.68
N PHE A 1065 30.55 10.31 4.21
CA PHE A 1065 30.05 11.14 3.11
C PHE A 1065 30.00 10.27 1.84
N LEU A 1066 28.87 10.28 1.13
CA LEU A 1066 28.68 9.51 -0.09
C LEU A 1066 27.85 10.31 -1.09
N ARG A 1067 28.31 10.39 -2.34
CA ARG A 1067 27.51 10.80 -3.50
C ARG A 1067 27.49 9.68 -4.54
N GLN A 1068 26.45 9.67 -5.36
CA GLN A 1068 26.30 8.77 -6.49
C GLN A 1068 25.88 9.56 -7.73
N GLU A 1069 26.34 9.11 -8.88
CA GLU A 1069 26.06 9.64 -10.22
C GLU A 1069 25.96 8.49 -11.23
N THR A 1070 25.42 8.76 -12.40
CA THR A 1070 25.34 7.84 -13.54
C THR A 1070 26.05 8.48 -14.74
N THR A 1071 26.83 7.72 -15.51
CA THR A 1071 27.51 8.23 -16.71
C THR A 1071 26.57 8.50 -17.88
N GLY A 1072 26.88 9.51 -18.69
CA GLY A 1072 26.22 9.78 -19.96
C GLY A 1072 26.67 8.85 -21.10
N ASP A 1073 26.07 9.03 -22.28
CA ASP A 1073 26.34 8.26 -23.51
C ASP A 1073 27.83 8.25 -23.93
N ASP A 1074 28.59 9.28 -23.56
CA ASP A 1074 30.03 9.43 -23.80
C ASP A 1074 30.90 8.88 -22.66
N GLY A 1075 30.29 8.18 -21.70
CA GLY A 1075 30.92 7.59 -20.53
C GLY A 1075 31.33 8.61 -19.46
N ARG A 1076 31.01 9.90 -19.59
CA ARG A 1076 31.44 10.93 -18.64
C ARG A 1076 30.55 11.04 -17.40
N PHE A 1077 31.15 11.46 -16.28
CA PHE A 1077 30.49 11.86 -15.03
C PHE A 1077 31.12 13.14 -14.47
N GLY A 1078 30.41 13.83 -13.56
CA GLY A 1078 30.79 15.13 -13.01
C GLY A 1078 30.10 15.46 -11.69
N PHE A 1079 30.81 15.25 -10.58
CA PHE A 1079 30.36 15.64 -9.25
C PHE A 1079 30.72 17.10 -8.94
N SER A 1080 29.79 17.79 -8.30
CA SER A 1080 29.96 19.13 -7.72
C SER A 1080 29.64 19.12 -6.22
N ASP A 1081 30.00 20.20 -5.54
CA ASP A 1081 29.77 20.42 -4.11
C ASP A 1081 30.32 19.29 -3.22
N LEU A 1082 31.51 18.79 -3.57
CA LEU A 1082 32.25 17.82 -2.77
C LEU A 1082 33.08 18.51 -1.68
N PRO A 1083 33.12 17.96 -0.44
CA PRO A 1083 34.09 18.33 0.59
C PRO A 1083 35.54 18.18 0.11
N ASP A 1084 36.44 18.90 0.76
CA ASP A 1084 37.88 18.70 0.59
C ASP A 1084 38.32 17.41 1.34
N GLY A 1085 39.30 16.69 0.78
CA GLY A 1085 39.89 15.49 1.37
C GLY A 1085 39.98 14.29 0.41
N ASP A 1086 40.29 13.11 0.98
CA ASP A 1086 40.51 11.87 0.23
C ASP A 1086 39.22 11.05 0.06
N PHE A 1087 38.91 10.68 -1.20
CA PHE A 1087 37.74 9.91 -1.57
C PHE A 1087 38.13 8.64 -2.32
N THR A 1088 37.40 7.55 -2.07
CA THR A 1088 37.38 6.39 -2.96
C THR A 1088 36.23 6.57 -3.96
N ILE A 1089 36.54 6.56 -5.25
CA ILE A 1089 35.56 6.52 -6.33
C ILE A 1089 35.41 5.07 -6.79
N THR A 1090 34.19 4.58 -6.92
CA THR A 1090 33.86 3.24 -7.43
C THR A 1090 32.85 3.35 -8.57
N ALA A 1091 33.15 2.79 -9.73
CA ALA A 1091 32.21 2.63 -10.83
C ALA A 1091 31.75 1.17 -10.97
N GLN A 1092 30.50 0.98 -11.38
CA GLN A 1092 29.88 -0.33 -11.67
C GLN A 1092 28.86 -0.19 -12.82
N ALA A 1093 28.75 -1.20 -13.68
CA ALA A 1093 27.77 -1.24 -14.77
C ALA A 1093 27.27 -2.68 -15.01
N PRO A 1094 26.04 -2.90 -15.54
CA PRO A 1094 25.59 -4.23 -15.96
C PRO A 1094 26.55 -4.83 -17.02
N GLY A 1095 26.87 -6.13 -16.91
CA GLY A 1095 27.86 -6.79 -17.80
C GLY A 1095 29.33 -6.61 -17.38
N TYR A 1096 29.62 -5.76 -16.38
CA TYR A 1096 30.97 -5.43 -15.95
C TYR A 1096 31.20 -5.68 -14.45
N GLY A 1097 32.44 -6.00 -14.08
CA GLY A 1097 32.92 -5.93 -12.71
C GLY A 1097 33.17 -4.48 -12.30
N SER A 1098 33.09 -4.18 -11.01
CA SER A 1098 33.37 -2.85 -10.47
C SER A 1098 34.86 -2.45 -10.56
N ALA A 1099 35.15 -1.16 -10.75
CA ALA A 1099 36.49 -0.61 -10.62
C ALA A 1099 36.51 0.53 -9.59
N SER A 1100 37.57 0.60 -8.77
CA SER A 1100 37.73 1.61 -7.71
C SER A 1100 39.08 2.33 -7.81
N LYS A 1101 39.12 3.60 -7.40
CA LYS A 1101 40.34 4.41 -7.36
C LYS A 1101 40.25 5.48 -6.26
N GLU A 1102 41.35 5.75 -5.56
CA GLU A 1102 41.44 6.87 -4.62
C GLU A 1102 41.80 8.19 -5.32
N VAL A 1103 41.22 9.30 -4.87
CA VAL A 1103 41.47 10.67 -5.35
C VAL A 1103 41.49 11.64 -4.18
N HIS A 1104 42.33 12.67 -4.24
CA HIS A 1104 42.26 13.82 -3.35
C HIS A 1104 41.49 14.96 -4.02
N ILE A 1105 40.57 15.59 -3.30
CA ILE A 1105 39.76 16.71 -3.80
C ILE A 1105 40.04 17.94 -2.93
N SER A 1106 40.17 19.11 -3.57
CA SER A 1106 40.41 20.38 -2.90
C SER A 1106 39.62 21.50 -3.58
N ALA A 1107 39.18 22.50 -2.81
CA ALA A 1107 38.36 23.59 -3.31
C ALA A 1107 39.01 24.31 -4.52
N GLY A 1108 38.24 24.45 -5.61
CA GLY A 1108 38.69 25.10 -6.84
C GLY A 1108 39.52 24.21 -7.79
N GLN A 1109 39.79 22.95 -7.44
CA GLN A 1109 40.33 21.96 -8.37
C GLN A 1109 39.23 20.99 -8.83
N ALA A 1110 39.32 20.54 -10.08
CA ALA A 1110 38.46 19.53 -10.68
C ALA A 1110 39.34 18.43 -11.32
N PRO A 1111 39.90 17.51 -10.53
CA PRO A 1111 40.67 16.39 -11.07
C PRO A 1111 39.83 15.56 -12.05
N GLU A 1112 40.46 15.08 -13.14
CA GLU A 1112 39.84 14.20 -14.12
C GLU A 1112 40.26 12.74 -13.87
N VAL A 1113 39.30 11.82 -13.72
CA VAL A 1113 39.56 10.42 -13.38
C VAL A 1113 38.97 9.47 -14.42
N VAL A 1114 39.81 8.57 -14.95
CA VAL A 1114 39.35 7.45 -15.79
C VAL A 1114 39.22 6.18 -14.94
N LEU A 1115 38.04 5.55 -14.98
CA LEU A 1115 37.75 4.25 -14.37
C LEU A 1115 37.55 3.20 -15.46
N ALA A 1116 38.36 2.14 -15.44
CA ALA A 1116 38.33 1.08 -16.43
C ALA A 1116 37.62 -0.16 -15.85
N LEU A 1117 36.42 -0.46 -16.32
CA LEU A 1117 35.61 -1.58 -15.83
C LEU A 1117 36.03 -2.90 -16.52
N PRO A 1118 36.49 -3.94 -15.79
CA PRO A 1118 36.69 -5.26 -16.36
C PRO A 1118 35.36 -5.91 -16.72
N LYS A 1119 35.37 -6.86 -17.66
CA LYS A 1119 34.20 -7.71 -17.93
C LYS A 1119 33.80 -8.48 -16.66
N GLU A 1120 32.50 -8.68 -16.42
CA GLU A 1120 32.07 -9.37 -15.20
C GLU A 1120 32.51 -10.84 -15.16
N ALA A 1121 32.94 -11.28 -13.98
CA ALA A 1121 33.19 -12.68 -13.65
C ALA A 1121 32.00 -13.26 -12.89
N VAL A 1122 31.73 -14.54 -13.16
CA VAL A 1122 30.66 -15.31 -12.52
C VAL A 1122 31.29 -16.33 -11.57
N LEU A 1123 30.73 -16.44 -10.37
CA LEU A 1123 31.04 -17.47 -9.38
C LEU A 1123 29.80 -18.32 -9.12
N GLU A 1124 29.87 -19.61 -9.41
CA GLU A 1124 28.81 -20.53 -9.00
C GLU A 1124 29.12 -21.15 -7.64
N LEU A 1125 28.12 -21.21 -6.78
CA LEU A 1125 28.18 -21.88 -5.48
C LEU A 1125 27.32 -23.13 -5.53
N PHE A 1126 27.83 -24.24 -5.04
CA PHE A 1126 27.09 -25.50 -4.85
C PHE A 1126 27.03 -25.76 -3.34
N VAL A 1127 25.93 -25.34 -2.73
CA VAL A 1127 25.73 -25.38 -1.28
C VAL A 1127 25.09 -26.72 -0.88
N GLN A 1128 25.61 -27.33 0.18
CA GLN A 1128 25.08 -28.54 0.82
C GLN A 1128 24.91 -28.29 2.32
N GLU A 1129 23.82 -28.83 2.88
CA GLU A 1129 23.51 -28.73 4.31
C GLU A 1129 23.45 -30.13 4.93
N LEU A 1130 23.84 -30.23 6.22
CA LEU A 1130 23.91 -31.49 6.98
C LEU A 1130 22.57 -32.26 7.08
N GLY A 1131 21.43 -31.61 6.79
CA GLY A 1131 20.10 -32.23 6.75
C GLY A 1131 19.59 -32.63 5.36
N GLY A 1132 20.36 -32.40 4.28
CA GLY A 1132 19.99 -32.76 2.91
C GLY A 1132 19.01 -31.82 2.20
N SER A 1133 18.17 -31.08 2.94
CA SER A 1133 17.42 -29.93 2.42
C SER A 1133 18.28 -28.66 2.50
N VAL A 1134 18.49 -27.99 1.37
CA VAL A 1134 19.21 -26.71 1.30
C VAL A 1134 18.19 -25.57 1.25
N GLY A 1135 18.39 -24.50 2.03
CA GLY A 1135 17.46 -23.37 2.04
C GLY A 1135 17.35 -22.65 0.68
N GLU A 1136 16.21 -22.00 0.40
CA GLU A 1136 15.97 -21.26 -0.86
C GLU A 1136 16.97 -20.12 -1.14
N ARG A 1137 17.73 -19.70 -0.13
CA ARG A 1137 18.75 -18.66 -0.21
C ARG A 1137 19.79 -18.83 0.89
N VAL A 1138 21.01 -18.39 0.62
CA VAL A 1138 22.06 -18.18 1.63
C VAL A 1138 22.53 -16.73 1.62
N TRP A 1139 23.01 -16.25 2.75
CA TRP A 1139 23.69 -14.96 2.84
C TRP A 1139 25.17 -15.16 2.59
N VAL A 1140 25.72 -14.52 1.57
CA VAL A 1140 27.16 -14.56 1.28
C VAL A 1140 27.75 -13.20 1.60
N ARG A 1141 28.70 -13.20 2.54
CA ARG A 1141 29.59 -12.07 2.79
C ARG A 1141 30.90 -12.37 2.08
N LEU A 1142 31.37 -11.44 1.24
CA LEU A 1142 32.61 -11.57 0.47
C LEU A 1142 33.55 -10.39 0.74
N SER A 1143 34.84 -10.68 0.84
CA SER A 1143 35.95 -9.74 0.98
C SER A 1143 36.92 -9.87 -0.19
N ASP A 1144 37.47 -8.74 -0.64
CA ASP A 1144 38.63 -8.74 -1.54
C ASP A 1144 39.95 -8.58 -0.76
N ALA A 1145 41.08 -8.50 -1.47
CA ALA A 1145 42.40 -8.32 -0.87
C ALA A 1145 42.63 -6.95 -0.20
N SER A 1146 41.77 -5.95 -0.46
CA SER A 1146 41.80 -4.65 0.25
C SER A 1146 41.05 -4.69 1.59
N GLY A 1147 40.25 -5.75 1.82
CA GLY A 1147 39.38 -5.88 2.99
C GLY A 1147 37.99 -5.26 2.81
N LEU A 1148 37.68 -4.71 1.63
CA LEU A 1148 36.35 -4.22 1.31
C LEU A 1148 35.35 -5.40 1.34
N THR A 1149 34.31 -5.28 2.16
CA THR A 1149 33.29 -6.33 2.31
C THR A 1149 31.98 -5.98 1.60
N ARG A 1150 31.34 -7.00 1.02
CA ARG A 1150 29.99 -6.92 0.43
C ARG A 1150 29.15 -8.09 0.93
N GLN A 1151 27.89 -7.82 1.27
CA GLN A 1151 26.91 -8.85 1.61
C GLN A 1151 25.89 -8.99 0.49
N LEU A 1152 25.56 -10.23 0.15
CA LEU A 1152 24.61 -10.65 -0.88
C LEU A 1152 23.64 -11.67 -0.29
N ALA A 1153 22.37 -11.62 -0.69
CA ALA A 1153 21.49 -12.79 -0.63
C ALA A 1153 21.67 -13.53 -1.96
N VAL A 1154 22.07 -14.80 -1.91
CA VAL A 1154 22.23 -15.65 -3.09
C VAL A 1154 21.11 -16.68 -3.08
N PRO A 1155 20.15 -16.61 -4.02
CA PRO A 1155 19.11 -17.63 -4.12
C PRO A 1155 19.72 -18.95 -4.60
N LEU A 1156 19.18 -20.06 -4.10
CA LEU A 1156 19.63 -21.41 -4.41
C LEU A 1156 18.49 -22.18 -5.09
N ASN A 1157 18.83 -22.97 -6.11
CA ASN A 1157 17.87 -23.91 -6.70
C ASN A 1157 17.74 -25.19 -5.85
N ARG A 1158 16.80 -26.09 -6.22
CA ARG A 1158 16.58 -27.40 -5.57
C ARG A 1158 17.81 -28.34 -5.49
N ARG A 1159 18.93 -28.00 -6.15
CA ARG A 1159 20.22 -28.73 -6.07
C ARG A 1159 21.30 -27.96 -5.30
N GLY A 1160 20.92 -26.90 -4.57
CA GLY A 1160 21.84 -26.04 -3.83
C GLY A 1160 22.72 -25.14 -4.71
N ARG A 1161 22.46 -25.03 -6.03
CA ARG A 1161 23.25 -24.16 -6.93
C ARG A 1161 22.77 -22.72 -6.81
N GLY A 1162 23.67 -21.83 -6.39
CA GLY A 1162 23.55 -20.38 -6.44
C GLY A 1162 24.59 -19.76 -7.37
N VAL A 1163 24.41 -18.50 -7.74
CA VAL A 1163 25.35 -17.79 -8.62
C VAL A 1163 25.55 -16.35 -8.12
N ILE A 1164 26.80 -15.89 -8.15
CA ILE A 1164 27.19 -14.50 -7.88
C ILE A 1164 27.76 -13.91 -9.18
N SER A 1165 27.19 -12.79 -9.61
CA SER A 1165 27.57 -12.03 -10.81
C SER A 1165 28.02 -10.60 -10.47
N GLY A 1166 28.55 -9.86 -11.44
CA GLY A 1166 29.07 -8.50 -11.23
C GLY A 1166 30.31 -8.41 -10.33
N LEU A 1167 31.10 -9.48 -10.23
CA LEU A 1167 32.42 -9.46 -9.56
C LEU A 1167 33.54 -9.22 -10.58
N PRO A 1168 34.56 -8.40 -10.27
CA PRO A 1168 35.82 -8.40 -11.02
C PRO A 1168 36.53 -9.76 -10.92
N PRO A 1169 37.21 -10.24 -11.99
CA PRO A 1169 38.09 -11.40 -11.91
C PRO A 1169 39.14 -11.24 -10.80
N GLY A 1170 39.26 -12.23 -9.91
CA GLY A 1170 40.11 -12.11 -8.72
C GLY A 1170 39.82 -13.14 -7.64
N ARG A 1171 40.61 -13.09 -6.55
CA ARG A 1171 40.47 -13.95 -5.37
C ARG A 1171 39.69 -13.24 -4.27
N TYR A 1172 38.75 -13.96 -3.65
CA TYR A 1172 37.85 -13.43 -2.62
C TYR A 1172 37.77 -14.38 -1.42
N GLY A 1173 37.67 -13.82 -0.22
CA GLY A 1173 37.29 -14.57 0.99
C GLY A 1173 35.78 -14.54 1.17
N LEU A 1174 35.14 -15.70 1.32
CA LEU A 1174 33.69 -15.84 1.47
C LEU A 1174 33.35 -16.41 2.85
N VAL A 1175 32.33 -15.83 3.48
CA VAL A 1175 31.56 -16.47 4.55
C VAL A 1175 30.14 -16.65 4.03
N VAL A 1176 29.65 -17.88 4.08
CA VAL A 1176 28.29 -18.26 3.65
C VAL A 1176 27.49 -18.66 4.90
N ASP A 1177 26.36 -17.99 5.11
CA ASP A 1177 25.47 -18.17 6.24
C ASP A 1177 24.09 -18.68 5.75
N GLY A 1178 23.64 -19.82 6.30
CA GLY A 1178 22.34 -20.46 6.05
C GLY A 1178 21.76 -21.04 7.34
N LEU A 1179 21.36 -22.31 7.37
CA LEU A 1179 21.13 -23.02 8.66
C LEU A 1179 22.45 -23.35 9.39
N GLY A 1180 23.57 -23.35 8.67
CA GLY A 1180 24.92 -23.38 9.22
C GLY A 1180 25.82 -22.32 8.57
N HIS A 1181 27.11 -22.42 8.82
CA HIS A 1181 28.13 -21.48 8.34
C HIS A 1181 29.23 -22.22 7.57
N ALA A 1182 29.80 -21.57 6.56
CA ALA A 1182 31.03 -22.01 5.89
C ALA A 1182 31.93 -20.82 5.59
N GLY A 1183 33.25 -21.01 5.69
CA GLY A 1183 34.27 -20.03 5.31
C GLY A 1183 35.21 -20.63 4.27
N LEU A 1184 35.45 -19.92 3.17
CA LEU A 1184 36.31 -20.41 2.08
C LEU A 1184 36.91 -19.27 1.25
N VAL A 1185 38.06 -19.53 0.63
CA VAL A 1185 38.65 -18.65 -0.38
C VAL A 1185 38.32 -19.19 -1.78
N VAL A 1186 37.86 -18.30 -2.67
CA VAL A 1186 37.47 -18.62 -4.05
C VAL A 1186 38.21 -17.74 -5.05
N THR A 1187 38.21 -18.17 -6.32
CA THR A 1187 38.69 -17.36 -7.45
C THR A 1187 37.55 -17.20 -8.45
N THR A 1188 37.45 -16.02 -9.07
CA THR A 1188 36.45 -15.71 -10.09
C THR A 1188 37.12 -15.39 -11.44
N PRO A 1189 36.53 -15.80 -12.58
CA PRO A 1189 35.36 -16.68 -12.69
C PRO A 1189 35.66 -18.12 -12.22
N GLY A 1190 34.65 -18.83 -11.72
CA GLY A 1190 34.85 -20.16 -11.15
C GLY A 1190 33.62 -20.81 -10.53
N GLN A 1191 33.83 -21.97 -9.89
CA GLN A 1191 32.81 -22.70 -9.14
C GLN A 1191 33.38 -23.11 -7.77
N ALA A 1192 32.55 -23.13 -6.73
CA ALA A 1192 32.92 -23.55 -5.39
C ALA A 1192 31.87 -24.48 -4.75
N GLN A 1193 32.33 -25.56 -4.10
CA GLN A 1193 31.50 -26.41 -3.25
C GLN A 1193 31.49 -25.82 -1.83
N VAL A 1194 30.32 -25.73 -1.21
CA VAL A 1194 30.13 -25.11 0.11
C VAL A 1194 29.34 -26.06 0.99
N VAL A 1195 29.95 -26.60 2.05
CA VAL A 1195 29.26 -27.45 3.02
C VAL A 1195 29.03 -26.65 4.29
N LEU A 1196 27.78 -26.34 4.61
CA LEU A 1196 27.43 -25.59 5.82
C LEU A 1196 27.51 -26.48 7.05
N GLN A 1197 28.19 -25.99 8.09
CA GLN A 1197 28.40 -26.69 9.37
C GLN A 1197 27.94 -25.83 10.55
N GLU A 1198 27.82 -26.40 11.74
CA GLU A 1198 27.60 -25.61 12.96
C GLU A 1198 28.76 -24.64 13.19
N GLY A 1199 28.45 -23.38 13.50
CA GLY A 1199 29.45 -22.35 13.76
C GLY A 1199 30.21 -22.60 15.07
N GLY A 1200 31.38 -21.99 15.19
CA GLY A 1200 32.17 -21.95 16.43
C GLY A 1200 32.31 -20.53 16.96
N SER A 1201 32.77 -20.41 18.21
CA SER A 1201 33.09 -19.12 18.84
C SER A 1201 34.58 -19.00 19.15
N LEU A 1202 35.14 -17.86 18.80
CA LEU A 1202 36.49 -17.42 19.17
C LEU A 1202 36.39 -16.30 20.20
N ILE A 1203 37.03 -16.45 21.36
CA ILE A 1203 37.14 -15.40 22.37
C ILE A 1203 38.56 -14.84 22.33
N LEU A 1204 38.68 -13.57 21.95
CA LEU A 1204 39.94 -12.84 22.01
C LEU A 1204 40.04 -12.11 23.35
N SER A 1205 41.14 -12.29 24.07
CA SER A 1205 41.42 -11.63 25.35
C SER A 1205 42.61 -10.68 25.19
N ALA A 1206 42.41 -9.38 25.49
CA ALA A 1206 43.48 -8.38 25.43
C ALA A 1206 44.14 -8.13 26.80
N PRO A 1207 45.45 -7.83 26.83
CA PRO A 1207 46.16 -7.52 28.06
C PRO A 1207 45.65 -6.21 28.69
N ALA A 1208 45.84 -6.05 30.00
CA ALA A 1208 45.25 -4.96 30.76
C ALA A 1208 45.81 -3.56 30.42
N GLN A 1209 46.93 -3.46 29.70
CA GLN A 1209 47.63 -2.20 29.46
C GLN A 1209 47.23 -1.43 28.18
N ARG A 1210 46.63 -2.09 27.17
CA ARG A 1210 46.30 -1.42 25.88
C ARG A 1210 45.12 -2.08 25.16
N ASN A 1211 44.39 -1.28 24.37
CA ASN A 1211 43.52 -1.84 23.33
C ASN A 1211 44.39 -2.47 22.24
N LEU A 1212 43.88 -3.52 21.60
CA LEU A 1212 44.50 -4.20 20.46
C LEU A 1212 43.54 -4.26 19.30
N LYS A 1213 44.03 -4.05 18.09
CA LYS A 1213 43.31 -4.37 16.85
C LYS A 1213 43.81 -5.69 16.28
N VAL A 1214 42.87 -6.53 15.85
CA VAL A 1214 43.14 -7.85 15.26
C VAL A 1214 42.44 -7.97 13.92
N ARG A 1215 43.19 -8.35 12.88
CA ARG A 1215 42.63 -8.83 11.60
C ARG A 1215 42.55 -10.35 11.65
N VAL A 1216 41.40 -10.89 11.28
CA VAL A 1216 41.22 -12.34 11.11
C VAL A 1216 41.34 -12.65 9.62
N LEU A 1217 42.27 -13.53 9.25
CA LEU A 1217 42.52 -13.95 7.88
C LEU A 1217 42.23 -15.44 7.70
N PHE A 1218 41.77 -15.80 6.51
CA PHE A 1218 41.80 -17.19 6.03
C PHE A 1218 43.25 -17.68 5.86
N PRO A 1219 43.50 -19.00 5.84
CA PRO A 1219 44.85 -19.55 5.71
C PRO A 1219 45.61 -19.09 4.46
N GLU A 1220 44.88 -18.72 3.40
CA GLU A 1220 45.42 -18.24 2.14
C GLU A 1220 45.66 -16.71 2.10
N GLY A 1221 45.61 -16.05 3.27
CA GLY A 1221 46.00 -14.66 3.49
C GLY A 1221 44.91 -13.60 3.24
N LEU A 1222 43.69 -14.00 2.92
CA LEU A 1222 42.58 -13.07 2.65
C LEU A 1222 41.80 -12.71 3.94
N PRO A 1223 41.34 -11.46 4.12
CA PRO A 1223 40.55 -11.07 5.28
C PRO A 1223 39.24 -11.86 5.39
N VAL A 1224 38.85 -12.28 6.59
CA VAL A 1224 37.53 -12.88 6.83
C VAL A 1224 36.47 -11.76 6.87
N PRO A 1225 35.37 -11.84 6.11
CA PRO A 1225 34.33 -10.82 6.09
C PRO A 1225 33.40 -10.90 7.33
N LEU A 1226 33.91 -10.43 8.47
CA LEU A 1226 33.30 -10.54 9.80
C LEU A 1226 31.96 -9.77 9.98
N GLY A 1227 31.63 -8.84 9.06
CA GLY A 1227 30.42 -8.02 9.13
C GLY A 1227 30.44 -7.07 10.34
N TRP A 1228 29.30 -6.91 11.02
CA TRP A 1228 29.13 -6.04 12.20
C TRP A 1228 30.09 -6.35 13.37
N GLN A 1229 30.73 -7.52 13.36
CA GLN A 1229 31.70 -7.92 14.39
C GLN A 1229 33.06 -7.21 14.25
N ALA A 1230 33.31 -6.51 13.13
CA ALA A 1230 34.53 -5.74 12.86
C ALA A 1230 34.19 -4.30 12.41
N ASN A 1231 35.19 -3.43 12.34
CA ASN A 1231 35.04 -2.09 11.75
C ASN A 1231 35.07 -2.14 10.20
N GLU A 1232 34.89 -0.97 9.55
CA GLU A 1232 34.91 -0.85 8.08
C GLU A 1232 36.23 -1.30 7.42
N ALA A 1233 37.33 -1.41 8.17
CA ALA A 1233 38.62 -1.91 7.71
C ALA A 1233 38.84 -3.43 7.97
N GLY A 1234 37.81 -4.14 8.43
CA GLY A 1234 37.89 -5.56 8.77
C GLY A 1234 38.64 -5.87 10.07
N GLU A 1235 38.88 -4.87 10.91
CA GLU A 1235 39.61 -4.99 12.18
C GLU A 1235 38.67 -5.14 13.37
N VAL A 1236 39.02 -6.08 14.26
CA VAL A 1236 38.36 -6.33 15.54
C VAL A 1236 39.14 -5.61 16.64
N GLU A 1237 38.55 -4.58 17.25
CA GLU A 1237 39.14 -3.92 18.42
C GLU A 1237 38.78 -4.65 19.72
N VAL A 1238 39.78 -5.09 20.47
CA VAL A 1238 39.63 -5.67 21.80
C VAL A 1238 40.16 -4.66 22.81
N LYS A 1239 39.30 -4.19 23.72
CA LYS A 1239 39.68 -3.17 24.72
C LYS A 1239 40.58 -3.75 25.80
N ALA A 1240 41.46 -2.92 26.36
CA ALA A 1240 42.38 -3.31 27.43
C ALA A 1240 41.67 -4.06 28.57
N GLY A 1241 42.15 -5.27 28.88
CA GLY A 1241 41.57 -6.12 29.94
C GLY A 1241 40.15 -6.62 29.69
N GLN A 1242 39.64 -6.51 28.46
CA GLN A 1242 38.34 -7.06 28.06
C GLN A 1242 38.49 -8.25 27.12
N GLN A 1243 37.43 -9.07 27.08
CA GLN A 1243 37.28 -10.15 26.11
C GLN A 1243 36.28 -9.75 25.02
N ARG A 1244 36.53 -10.17 23.78
CA ARG A 1244 35.62 -9.99 22.64
C ARG A 1244 35.37 -11.34 21.98
N SER A 1245 34.11 -11.76 21.96
CA SER A 1245 33.67 -12.97 21.27
C SER A 1245 33.41 -12.67 19.78
N LEU A 1246 33.77 -13.62 18.93
CA LEU A 1246 33.55 -13.63 17.48
C LEU A 1246 32.91 -14.95 17.07
N LEU A 1247 31.79 -14.89 16.36
CA LEU A 1247 31.21 -16.02 15.67
C LEU A 1247 31.93 -16.23 14.33
N LEU A 1248 32.47 -17.44 14.13
CA LEU A 1248 33.20 -17.84 12.93
C LEU A 1248 32.68 -19.19 12.41
N PRO A 1249 32.71 -19.44 11.09
CA PRO A 1249 32.59 -20.80 10.57
C PRO A 1249 33.69 -21.70 11.16
N ALA A 1250 33.42 -23.00 11.30
CA ALA A 1250 34.45 -23.96 11.65
C ALA A 1250 35.59 -23.94 10.63
N GLY A 1251 36.84 -24.02 11.10
CA GLY A 1251 38.02 -23.91 10.24
C GLY A 1251 39.23 -23.30 10.92
N ARG A 1252 40.32 -23.19 10.16
CA ARG A 1252 41.60 -22.62 10.62
C ARG A 1252 41.73 -21.16 10.18
N TYR A 1253 42.20 -20.31 11.07
CA TYR A 1253 42.35 -18.87 10.82
C TYR A 1253 43.70 -18.35 11.34
N GLN A 1254 44.15 -17.25 10.74
CA GLN A 1254 45.31 -16.49 11.18
C GLN A 1254 44.86 -15.16 11.79
N LEU A 1255 45.25 -14.90 13.04
CA LEU A 1255 45.00 -13.66 13.76
C LEU A 1255 46.24 -12.79 13.65
N LEU A 1256 46.13 -11.64 12.97
CA LEU A 1256 47.20 -10.66 12.83
C LEU A 1256 46.89 -9.43 13.70
N THR A 1257 47.71 -9.19 14.71
CA THR A 1257 47.58 -8.04 15.62
C THR A 1257 48.27 -6.79 15.07
N ASP A 1258 47.85 -5.61 15.52
CA ASP A 1258 48.52 -4.32 15.26
C ASP A 1258 49.97 -4.23 15.76
N SER A 1259 50.35 -5.08 16.73
CA SER A 1259 51.74 -5.25 17.18
C SER A 1259 52.60 -6.08 16.22
N GLY A 1260 52.01 -6.66 15.17
CA GLY A 1260 52.67 -7.53 14.20
C GLY A 1260 52.71 -9.01 14.61
N ALA A 1261 52.22 -9.38 15.78
CA ALA A 1261 52.13 -10.79 16.18
C ALA A 1261 51.06 -11.52 15.36
N SER A 1262 51.41 -12.73 14.91
CA SER A 1262 50.57 -13.61 14.08
C SER A 1262 50.32 -14.93 14.80
N ILE A 1263 49.05 -15.26 15.08
CA ILE A 1263 48.63 -16.46 15.81
C ILE A 1263 47.74 -17.32 14.91
N TRP A 1264 47.96 -18.63 14.89
CA TRP A 1264 47.06 -19.57 14.23
C TRP A 1264 46.06 -20.15 15.22
N VAL A 1265 44.79 -20.22 14.84
CA VAL A 1265 43.71 -20.78 15.67
C VAL A 1265 42.82 -21.70 14.83
N ASP A 1266 42.44 -22.84 15.41
CA ASP A 1266 41.51 -23.80 14.83
C ASP A 1266 40.18 -23.74 15.59
N ILE A 1267 39.09 -23.48 14.86
CA ILE A 1267 37.74 -23.33 15.40
C ILE A 1267 36.92 -24.60 15.10
N PRO A 1268 36.48 -25.36 16.14
CA PRO A 1268 35.69 -26.57 15.95
C PRO A 1268 34.22 -26.24 15.64
N ALA A 1269 33.56 -27.09 14.84
CA ALA A 1269 32.12 -27.03 14.61
C ALA A 1269 31.36 -27.46 15.89
N GLY A 1270 30.37 -26.66 16.32
CA GLY A 1270 29.52 -26.97 17.49
C GLY A 1270 30.26 -27.07 18.84
N GLY A 1271 31.55 -26.75 18.89
CA GLY A 1271 32.42 -26.96 20.05
C GLY A 1271 32.39 -25.82 21.08
N ALA A 1272 33.04 -26.05 22.22
CA ALA A 1272 33.23 -25.03 23.24
C ALA A 1272 34.06 -23.83 22.68
N PRO A 1273 33.83 -22.60 23.16
CA PRO A 1273 34.53 -21.42 22.66
C PRO A 1273 36.05 -21.51 22.81
N VAL A 1274 36.77 -21.29 21.72
CA VAL A 1274 38.24 -21.28 21.70
C VAL A 1274 38.70 -19.93 22.21
N THR A 1275 39.48 -19.89 23.29
CA THR A 1275 40.00 -18.64 23.86
C THR A 1275 41.46 -18.43 23.47
N VAL A 1276 41.79 -17.24 22.98
CA VAL A 1276 43.15 -16.82 22.61
C VAL A 1276 43.52 -15.56 23.38
N GLU A 1277 44.60 -15.63 24.16
CA GLU A 1277 45.23 -14.45 24.75
C GLU A 1277 46.13 -13.77 23.70
N LEU A 1278 45.95 -12.46 23.54
CA LEU A 1278 46.69 -11.65 22.58
C LEU A 1278 47.94 -11.02 23.23
N PRO A 1279 49.11 -11.02 22.56
CA PRO A 1279 50.38 -10.46 23.08
C PRO A 1279 50.53 -8.92 22.94
#